data_AF-A0A556QJU9-F1
#
_entry.id   AF-A0A556QJU9-F1
#
_cell.length_a   1.000
_cell.length_b   1.000
_cell.length_c   1.000
_cell.angle_alpha   90.00
_cell.angle_beta   90.00
_cell.angle_gamma   90.00
#
_symmetry.space_group_name_H-M   'P 1'
#
loop_
_entity.id
_entity.type
_entity.pdbx_description
1 polymer ?
#
loop_
_entity_poly.entity_id
_entity_poly.type
_entity_poly.pdbx_seq_one_letter_code
_entity_poly.pdbx_strand_id
1 'polypeptide(L)'
;MNRIPSNSVARRERGFALLITITLLAFLVLLLVSLASLTRVETQVASNNQQLSQARQNALMALNIAVGQLQKYAGPDQRTTARADLENTPGQNNSQWVGVYGSSVAGDYTATPESIATALTSPTNIMVDTTNAADPRRNTGSPARLLNWLVSGNEITPFDPRRTSGDVGALGQITTAPAAASIPYKPAGTVANLTETTAALATNLTITNASNVTRPARLLVGQNSVTSSLNGSQPIDYVVAPAVDITVPAASVPGMGSGSPVTVGRYAWWVGDEGVKARVNLPLAGTDISLTNDEKFEQQRNAFSNSTRAAIELMASDTPSWTASMPALNSPRIDTLYSPDAATLAPIVSPKQVPLASTNAPAMSTALKYRFHDVTTQSTSVLADTNAGGLKRDLSILLDPSYTPAATDPTADLNRMWVPHSGDNGGFVASGGFAIPTWRHLRSFAQTRVPTASSDPNALSVPVRLPTYDKPNKTTVPADADHVGAAPVITYFSLGFRAAPVATPAPGVEIHMNLYPLVVIWNPYNVTLRAPAAQADGSNFEVGVQPSHDGQVNVELEADIAGTWTSRGRFNFLRTHYGNNGNFIRFRLKCPDILPGQSLVFSLPVTSSGQVYNQQNILENIEPEPGAYVSVPFRTGPAGSPTNITILAGEENLSYRLAASPGTQSASFLGGGGINIYLGEPSSLSSLTTTGGANDAANRAFFNPSATNRRWYSTAQDMDWSGLVVTPPFQEPGPLVHDTIASEPTYVFQTQALFSGQGSNAQLNANQYMFATRWLAQGNMRAVRSGRTRRDNNYNVLFTATAGQPLYTFPWQKFINGPGPDSDRTSAGQGHDWLGGAPVDVGLFEFPYENQPLQSIGQLQHANLSLVGAYPAYPVGNSLADFRLVSGGASFSTTPPGWQIARVDSGTGAQGIGKLGSDMRGYYDISYLLNRNLWDRYYFSTVPATGAISATQTFPNTRHLRYNPAIDVQNPDRSAAGLMVAGAFNINSTSEQAWRAILGGGNQLRFNPENPGSPSTNTLKTTFSRFIRPNGDDNPNDAWKGYRSLDENEIAQLARDIVTEIRNRGPFVSLGDFVNRRLVDNSGTPGEDESYRGTIQAAIDATTTSSSTRFPTNDAGDTFWAQDQLITSSGTRVNQESQYTMGYYGRPLVEGRRNTSTTAERPYGGRSSFAPKYITQADILSKIGAGLSGRSDTFTIRTYGETVNPVLPDTDPNYITGRAWCEAVVQRLPEYVESSVNAWDSPGNGSVSQTFGRKFKIISFRWLSPNDI
;
A
#
# COMPACT_ATOMS: atom_id res chain seq x y z
N MET A 1 89.45 39.84 108.86
CA MET A 1 88.09 40.00 109.40
C MET A 1 87.08 40.07 108.25
N ASN A 2 85.93 39.41 108.42
CA ASN A 2 84.82 39.13 107.49
C ASN A 2 84.13 40.33 106.80
N ARG A 3 83.57 40.13 105.57
CA ARG A 3 82.10 40.06 105.24
C ARG A 3 81.74 40.23 103.73
N ILE A 4 81.11 39.17 103.15
CA ILE A 4 79.95 39.01 102.20
C ILE A 4 79.77 39.88 100.88
N PRO A 5 78.92 39.51 99.87
CA PRO A 5 79.33 39.31 98.46
C PRO A 5 78.61 40.23 97.43
N SER A 6 78.96 40.19 96.13
CA SER A 6 78.16 40.81 95.07
C SER A 6 78.01 39.92 93.83
N ASN A 7 76.76 39.86 93.35
CA ASN A 7 76.16 39.01 92.34
C ASN A 7 76.82 38.98 90.95
N SER A 8 76.67 37.84 90.29
CA SER A 8 76.96 37.58 88.88
C SER A 8 76.04 38.37 87.93
N VAL A 9 76.66 39.03 86.95
CA VAL A 9 75.96 39.71 85.85
C VAL A 9 75.74 38.72 84.71
N ALA A 10 74.48 38.42 84.42
CA ALA A 10 74.07 37.66 83.25
C ALA A 10 74.16 38.53 81.98
N ARG A 11 74.81 37.98 80.94
CA ARG A 11 74.94 38.50 79.58
C ARG A 11 73.53 38.62 78.94
N ARG A 12 73.09 39.83 78.57
CA ARG A 12 71.84 40.04 77.81
C ARG A 12 72.10 40.08 76.30
N GLU A 13 71.38 39.23 75.59
CA GLU A 13 71.38 39.01 74.14
C GLU A 13 70.91 40.26 73.36
N ARG A 14 71.63 40.63 72.28
CA ARG A 14 71.27 41.70 71.34
C ARG A 14 70.78 41.18 69.96
N GLY A 15 70.28 39.94 69.87
CA GLY A 15 69.77 39.35 68.61
C GLY A 15 68.25 39.14 68.50
N PHE A 16 67.52 39.19 69.63
CA PHE A 16 66.12 38.76 69.70
C PHE A 16 65.11 39.75 69.08
N ALA A 17 65.34 41.06 69.23
CA ALA A 17 64.47 42.09 68.64
C ALA A 17 64.53 42.10 67.10
N LEU A 18 65.71 41.87 66.50
CA LEU A 18 65.88 41.81 65.05
C LEU A 18 65.16 40.57 64.46
N LEU A 19 65.26 39.42 65.12
CA LEU A 19 64.53 38.20 64.75
C LEU A 19 63.02 38.38 64.79
N ILE A 20 62.47 39.03 65.83
CA ILE A 20 61.04 39.36 65.90
C ILE A 20 60.64 40.30 64.76
N THR A 21 61.42 41.35 64.48
CA THR A 21 61.08 42.28 63.39
C THR A 21 61.12 41.61 62.02
N ILE A 22 62.11 40.75 61.75
CA ILE A 22 62.21 40.03 60.47
C ILE A 22 61.09 38.99 60.34
N THR A 23 60.73 38.27 61.40
CA THR A 23 59.61 37.31 61.36
C THR A 23 58.26 38.00 61.21
N LEU A 24 58.05 39.15 61.86
CA LEU A 24 56.82 39.96 61.68
C LEU A 24 56.72 40.52 60.26
N LEU A 25 57.82 41.04 59.70
CA LEU A 25 57.85 41.58 58.34
C LEU A 25 57.66 40.47 57.29
N ALA A 26 58.30 39.31 57.50
CA ALA A 26 58.11 38.13 56.64
C ALA A 26 56.67 37.60 56.70
N PHE A 27 56.05 37.57 57.88
CA PHE A 27 54.65 37.18 58.05
C PHE A 27 53.69 38.17 57.36
N LEU A 28 53.95 39.48 57.49
CA LEU A 28 53.13 40.52 56.89
C LEU A 28 53.23 40.50 55.35
N VAL A 29 54.43 40.25 54.81
CA VAL A 29 54.63 40.05 53.37
C VAL A 29 53.92 38.77 52.88
N LEU A 30 54.04 37.65 53.60
CA LEU A 30 53.32 36.42 53.27
C LEU A 30 51.80 36.61 53.24
N LEU A 31 51.25 37.35 54.21
CA LEU A 31 49.82 37.65 54.29
C LEU A 31 49.36 38.56 53.14
N LEU A 32 50.15 39.57 52.78
CA LEU A 32 49.84 40.42 51.62
C LEU A 32 49.90 39.65 50.30
N VAL A 33 50.90 38.79 50.13
CA VAL A 33 51.04 37.95 48.92
C VAL A 33 49.92 36.91 48.83
N SER A 34 49.49 36.31 49.95
CA SER A 34 48.38 35.35 49.95
C SER A 34 47.05 36.05 49.64
N LEU A 35 46.79 37.22 50.22
CA LEU A 35 45.58 38.01 49.96
C LEU A 35 45.52 38.49 48.51
N ALA A 36 46.64 38.97 47.96
CA ALA A 36 46.74 39.39 46.57
C ALA A 36 46.53 38.21 45.61
N SER A 37 47.11 37.05 45.92
CA SER A 37 46.94 35.83 45.11
C SER A 37 45.50 35.33 45.14
N LEU A 38 44.87 35.29 46.31
CA LEU A 38 43.46 34.91 46.46
C LEU A 38 42.55 35.87 45.70
N THR A 39 42.76 37.19 45.84
CA THR A 39 41.94 38.20 45.14
C THR A 39 42.08 38.06 43.63
N ARG A 40 43.29 37.78 43.13
CA ARG A 40 43.52 37.53 41.70
C ARG A 40 42.80 36.27 41.21
N VAL A 41 42.85 35.17 41.98
CA VAL A 41 42.15 33.93 41.65
C VAL A 41 40.64 34.13 41.67
N GLU A 42 40.09 34.77 42.69
CA GLU A 42 38.65 35.08 42.80
C GLU A 42 38.18 35.98 41.66
N THR A 43 38.95 37.01 41.32
CA THR A 43 38.63 37.90 40.19
C THR A 43 38.66 37.14 38.86
N GLN A 44 39.62 36.22 38.68
CA GLN A 44 39.71 35.39 37.48
C GLN A 44 38.53 34.40 37.40
N VAL A 45 38.16 33.76 38.51
CA VAL A 45 37.03 32.84 38.59
C VAL A 45 35.72 33.58 38.31
N ALA A 46 35.52 34.76 38.90
CA ALA A 46 34.36 35.60 38.64
C ALA A 46 34.27 36.02 37.17
N SER A 47 35.37 36.45 36.56
CA SER A 47 35.43 36.80 35.13
C SER A 47 35.10 35.60 34.23
N ASN A 48 35.68 34.43 34.52
CA ASN A 48 35.42 33.20 33.76
C ASN A 48 33.94 32.77 33.89
N ASN A 49 33.37 32.86 35.10
CA ASN A 49 31.96 32.56 35.34
C ASN A 49 31.02 33.52 34.61
N GLN A 50 31.38 34.81 34.54
CA GLN A 50 30.63 35.81 33.79
C GLN A 50 30.66 35.51 32.29
N GLN A 51 31.84 35.24 31.72
CA GLN A 51 32.00 34.90 30.29
C GLN A 51 31.26 33.60 29.94
N LEU A 52 31.32 32.58 30.79
CA LEU A 52 30.57 31.34 30.61
C LEU A 52 29.06 31.59 30.69
N SER A 53 28.60 32.43 31.61
CA SER A 53 27.17 32.77 31.75
C SER A 53 26.65 33.52 30.52
N GLN A 54 27.45 34.43 29.95
CA GLN A 54 27.12 35.11 28.69
C GLN A 54 27.08 34.13 27.52
N ALA A 55 28.05 33.22 27.40
CA ALA A 55 28.02 32.19 26.37
C ALA A 55 26.80 31.26 26.50
N ARG A 56 26.41 30.91 27.72
CA ARG A 56 25.17 30.15 28.00
C ARG A 56 23.91 30.92 27.59
N GLN A 57 23.85 32.22 27.85
CA GLN A 57 22.74 33.08 27.40
C GLN A 57 22.66 33.13 25.87
N ASN A 58 23.80 33.24 25.17
CA ASN A 58 23.84 33.23 23.71
C ASN A 58 23.36 31.88 23.14
N ALA A 59 23.74 30.75 23.76
CA ALA A 59 23.26 29.42 23.38
C ALA A 59 21.74 29.27 23.61
N LEU A 60 21.21 29.76 24.74
CA LEU A 60 19.77 29.74 25.00
C LEU A 60 18.97 30.65 24.06
N MET A 61 19.53 31.80 23.67
CA MET A 61 18.96 32.65 22.64
C MET A 61 18.87 31.90 21.30
N ALA A 62 19.95 31.22 20.91
CA ALA A 62 19.97 30.37 19.71
C ALA A 62 18.90 29.27 19.77
N LEU A 63 18.70 28.65 20.93
CA LEU A 63 17.67 27.63 21.12
C LEU A 63 16.26 28.21 20.92
N ASN A 64 15.97 29.38 21.48
CA ASN A 64 14.67 30.03 21.30
C ASN A 64 14.43 30.44 19.84
N ILE A 65 15.48 30.91 19.15
CA ILE A 65 15.43 31.19 17.70
C ILE A 65 15.11 29.91 16.93
N ALA A 66 15.83 28.82 17.19
CA ALA A 66 15.63 27.53 16.52
C ALA A 66 14.20 27.00 16.73
N VAL A 67 13.66 27.07 17.96
CA VAL A 67 12.27 26.70 18.25
C VAL A 67 11.28 27.60 17.51
N GLY A 68 11.56 28.91 17.42
CA GLY A 68 10.74 29.86 16.65
C GLY A 68 10.73 29.54 15.15
N GLN A 69 11.88 29.21 14.57
CA GLN A 69 12.00 28.79 13.17
C GLN A 69 11.26 27.46 12.93
N LEU A 70 11.42 26.50 13.84
CA LEU A 70 10.70 25.22 13.80
C LEU A 70 9.18 25.43 13.87
N GLN A 71 8.70 26.28 14.79
CA GLN A 71 7.28 26.62 14.90
C GLN A 71 6.74 27.31 13.65
N LYS A 72 7.49 28.24 13.06
CA LYS A 72 7.11 28.97 11.84
C LYS A 72 6.95 28.04 10.64
N TYR A 73 7.91 27.14 10.41
CA TYR A 73 7.93 26.33 9.20
C TYR A 73 7.24 24.98 9.36
N ALA A 74 7.40 24.30 10.50
CA ALA A 74 6.88 22.95 10.73
C ALA A 74 5.64 22.92 11.65
N GLY A 75 5.23 24.03 12.27
CA GLY A 75 4.04 24.06 13.13
C GLY A 75 2.71 23.68 12.44
N PRO A 76 2.41 24.20 11.23
CA PRO A 76 1.21 23.81 10.47
C PRO A 76 1.19 22.32 10.11
N ASP A 77 0.01 21.69 10.10
CA ASP A 77 -0.16 20.24 9.83
C ASP A 77 0.35 19.83 8.45
N GLN A 78 0.18 20.70 7.45
CA GLN A 78 0.47 20.44 6.03
C GLN A 78 1.93 20.69 5.66
N ARG A 79 2.83 20.23 6.53
CA ARG A 79 4.28 20.40 6.39
C ARG A 79 4.93 19.04 6.54
N THR A 80 5.92 18.78 5.70
CA THR A 80 6.73 17.57 5.76
C THR A 80 8.19 17.93 5.98
N THR A 81 8.94 16.98 6.54
CA THR A 81 10.38 17.15 6.80
C THR A 81 11.16 16.06 6.08
N ALA A 82 12.31 16.43 5.55
CA ALA A 82 13.25 15.50 4.93
C ALA A 82 14.69 15.96 5.17
N ARG A 83 15.62 15.01 5.19
CA ARG A 83 17.06 15.31 5.29
C ARG A 83 17.61 15.83 3.96
N ALA A 84 18.71 16.56 4.04
CA ALA A 84 19.34 17.18 2.88
C ALA A 84 19.86 16.17 1.86
N ASP A 85 20.24 14.97 2.29
CA ASP A 85 20.70 13.88 1.42
C ASP A 85 19.59 13.21 0.58
N LEU A 86 18.34 13.64 0.73
CA LEU A 86 17.26 13.31 -0.21
C LEU A 86 17.42 14.10 -1.52
N GLU A 87 17.66 15.41 -1.40
CA GLU A 87 17.78 16.32 -2.54
C GLU A 87 19.22 16.54 -3.01
N ASN A 88 20.22 16.14 -2.23
CA ASN A 88 21.64 16.33 -2.51
C ASN A 88 22.35 14.99 -2.76
N THR A 89 23.54 15.04 -3.39
CA THR A 89 24.27 13.79 -3.70
C THR A 89 24.67 13.14 -2.37
N PRO A 90 24.44 11.82 -2.19
CA PRO A 90 24.89 11.13 -0.99
C PRO A 90 26.38 11.39 -0.72
N GLY A 91 26.71 11.72 0.52
CA GLY A 91 28.09 12.04 0.92
C GLY A 91 28.57 13.46 0.60
N GLN A 92 27.70 14.38 0.18
CA GLN A 92 27.99 15.83 0.19
C GLN A 92 28.05 16.37 1.63
N ASN A 93 28.69 17.53 1.80
CA ASN A 93 28.74 18.24 3.08
C ASN A 93 27.31 18.50 3.60
N ASN A 94 27.13 18.46 4.93
CA ASN A 94 25.88 18.83 5.60
C ASN A 94 24.63 18.02 5.17
N SER A 95 24.83 16.76 4.76
CA SER A 95 23.79 15.78 4.42
C SER A 95 22.69 15.62 5.50
N GLN A 96 23.05 15.87 6.76
CA GLN A 96 22.20 15.69 7.94
C GLN A 96 21.37 16.93 8.31
N TRP A 97 21.39 18.00 7.48
CA TRP A 97 20.50 19.14 7.69
C TRP A 97 19.04 18.78 7.36
N VAL A 98 18.11 19.37 8.11
CA VAL A 98 16.67 19.11 7.94
C VAL A 98 16.03 20.24 7.14
N GLY A 99 15.37 19.87 6.05
CA GLY A 99 14.52 20.75 5.25
C GLY A 99 13.06 20.62 5.66
N VAL A 100 12.33 21.73 5.64
CA VAL A 100 10.88 21.74 5.80
C VAL A 100 10.23 22.08 4.46
N TYR A 101 9.23 21.28 4.09
CA TYR A 101 8.55 21.35 2.80
C TYR A 101 7.05 21.58 3.00
N GLY A 102 6.44 22.26 2.02
CA GLY A 102 4.99 22.32 1.86
C GLY A 102 4.56 21.87 0.47
N SER A 103 3.33 21.41 0.33
CA SER A 103 2.75 21.05 -0.97
C SER A 103 2.39 22.31 -1.75
N SER A 104 2.76 22.40 -3.02
CA SER A 104 2.25 23.42 -3.95
C SER A 104 0.82 23.13 -4.42
N VAL A 105 0.33 21.90 -4.23
CA VAL A 105 -1.02 21.46 -4.58
C VAL A 105 -1.92 21.49 -3.35
N ALA A 106 -3.16 21.95 -3.53
CA ALA A 106 -4.16 21.99 -2.47
C ALA A 106 -4.60 20.58 -2.05
N GLY A 107 -4.65 20.35 -0.73
CA GLY A 107 -5.19 19.14 -0.12
C GLY A 107 -6.71 19.14 -0.09
N ASP A 108 -7.35 19.15 -1.25
CA ASP A 108 -8.80 19.14 -1.38
C ASP A 108 -9.32 17.72 -1.63
N TYR A 109 -10.16 17.21 -0.72
CA TYR A 109 -10.84 15.92 -0.86
C TYR A 109 -12.19 16.02 -1.61
N THR A 110 -12.63 17.23 -1.95
CA THR A 110 -13.80 17.49 -2.79
C THR A 110 -13.43 17.71 -4.26
N ALA A 111 -12.13 17.71 -4.57
CA ALA A 111 -11.60 17.85 -5.91
C ALA A 111 -11.99 16.65 -6.81
N THR A 112 -12.38 16.94 -8.06
CA THR A 112 -12.63 15.89 -9.05
C THR A 112 -11.31 15.26 -9.51
N PRO A 113 -11.32 14.01 -10.00
CA PRO A 113 -10.10 13.34 -10.47
C PRO A 113 -9.33 14.13 -11.54
N GLU A 114 -10.01 14.83 -12.45
CA GLU A 114 -9.40 15.66 -13.48
C GLU A 114 -8.67 16.87 -12.88
N SER A 115 -9.26 17.49 -11.86
CA SER A 115 -8.62 18.63 -11.17
C SER A 115 -7.39 18.18 -10.40
N ILE A 116 -7.43 16.98 -9.78
CA ILE A 116 -6.29 16.36 -9.11
C ILE A 116 -5.18 16.08 -10.12
N ALA A 117 -5.50 15.41 -11.23
CA ALA A 117 -4.53 15.14 -12.30
C ALA A 117 -3.94 16.44 -12.83
N THR A 118 -4.76 17.42 -13.22
CA THR A 118 -4.28 18.71 -13.73
C THR A 118 -3.34 19.41 -12.75
N ALA A 119 -3.66 19.40 -11.46
CA ALA A 119 -2.82 20.02 -10.44
C ALA A 119 -1.48 19.28 -10.25
N LEU A 120 -1.48 17.95 -10.29
CA LEU A 120 -0.32 17.07 -10.14
C LEU A 120 0.41 16.79 -11.47
N THR A 121 0.18 17.63 -12.47
CA THR A 121 0.80 17.51 -13.78
C THR A 121 1.20 18.86 -14.36
N SER A 122 0.65 19.95 -13.81
CA SER A 122 1.03 21.31 -14.15
C SER A 122 2.53 21.56 -13.86
N PRO A 123 3.30 22.10 -14.82
CA PRO A 123 4.68 22.53 -14.61
C PRO A 123 4.85 23.63 -13.53
N THR A 124 3.77 24.33 -13.16
CA THR A 124 3.79 25.30 -12.06
C THR A 124 3.86 24.61 -10.69
N ASN A 125 3.21 23.46 -10.58
CA ASN A 125 3.03 22.72 -9.32
C ASN A 125 4.02 21.57 -9.17
N ILE A 126 4.57 21.07 -10.27
CA ILE A 126 5.69 20.12 -10.27
C ILE A 126 6.84 20.86 -10.95
N MET A 127 7.89 21.20 -10.20
CA MET A 127 8.99 22.00 -10.75
C MET A 127 9.66 21.22 -11.89
N VAL A 128 9.45 21.69 -13.12
CA VAL A 128 10.19 21.24 -14.31
C VAL A 128 11.25 22.28 -14.59
N ASP A 129 12.48 22.09 -14.08
CA ASP A 129 13.57 23.02 -14.40
C ASP A 129 14.16 22.68 -15.78
N THR A 130 13.70 23.44 -16.79
CA THR A 130 14.03 23.28 -18.21
C THR A 130 15.38 23.88 -18.62
N THR A 131 16.13 24.51 -17.71
CA THR A 131 17.25 25.40 -18.10
C THR A 131 18.66 24.86 -17.84
N ASN A 132 18.81 23.70 -17.19
CA ASN A 132 20.13 23.16 -16.84
C ASN A 132 20.17 21.63 -17.00
N ALA A 133 20.79 21.14 -18.07
CA ALA A 133 20.85 19.71 -18.44
C ALA A 133 21.85 18.86 -17.61
N ALA A 134 22.54 19.46 -16.63
CA ALA A 134 23.64 18.83 -15.90
C ALA A 134 23.31 18.39 -14.45
N ASP A 135 22.05 18.53 -14.01
CA ASP A 135 21.59 18.12 -12.68
C ASP A 135 20.77 16.82 -12.76
N PRO A 136 21.24 15.69 -12.19
CA PRO A 136 20.61 14.37 -12.34
C PRO A 136 19.25 14.21 -11.62
N ARG A 137 18.67 15.24 -11.01
CA ARG A 137 17.46 15.16 -10.15
C ARG A 137 16.21 15.86 -10.69
N ARG A 138 16.03 16.01 -12.00
CA ARG A 138 14.95 16.85 -12.55
C ARG A 138 13.74 16.05 -13.04
N ASN A 139 12.57 16.37 -12.48
CA ASN A 139 11.21 15.83 -12.68
C ASN A 139 10.82 14.61 -11.81
N THR A 140 11.09 14.62 -10.50
CA THR A 140 10.64 13.56 -9.56
C THR A 140 9.11 13.38 -9.48
N GLY A 141 8.33 14.25 -10.13
CA GLY A 141 6.87 14.26 -10.08
C GLY A 141 6.31 14.70 -8.72
N SER A 142 7.14 15.24 -7.81
CA SER A 142 6.71 15.69 -6.49
C SER A 142 6.15 17.13 -6.49
N PRO A 143 5.03 17.38 -5.79
CA PRO A 143 4.51 18.72 -5.55
C PRO A 143 5.21 19.47 -4.40
N ALA A 144 6.19 18.85 -3.72
CA ALA A 144 6.88 19.45 -2.57
C ALA A 144 7.65 20.73 -2.95
N ARG A 145 7.68 21.69 -2.03
CA ARG A 145 8.41 22.96 -2.14
C ARG A 145 9.17 23.21 -0.85
N LEU A 146 10.49 23.36 -0.97
CA LEU A 146 11.36 23.71 0.14
C LEU A 146 11.00 25.11 0.68
N LEU A 147 10.80 25.21 1.99
CA LEU A 147 10.55 26.48 2.68
C LEU A 147 11.82 27.02 3.33
N ASN A 148 12.54 26.16 4.05
CA ASN A 148 13.83 26.53 4.65
C ASN A 148 14.63 25.29 5.08
N TRP A 149 15.95 25.46 5.21
CA TRP A 149 16.80 24.54 5.96
C TRP A 149 16.90 25.01 7.41
N LEU A 150 16.66 24.12 8.37
CA LEU A 150 16.65 24.42 9.80
C LEU A 150 18.08 24.45 10.38
N VAL A 151 18.80 25.51 10.04
CA VAL A 151 20.15 25.80 10.52
C VAL A 151 20.33 27.32 10.72
N SER A 152 21.24 27.70 11.61
CA SER A 152 21.58 29.11 11.84
C SER A 152 22.06 29.83 10.59
N GLY A 153 21.74 31.11 10.48
CA GLY A 153 22.02 31.96 9.32
C GLY A 153 20.90 31.98 8.28
N ASN A 154 19.95 31.06 8.36
CA ASN A 154 18.77 31.00 7.48
C ASN A 154 17.51 31.61 8.11
N GLU A 155 17.64 32.34 9.22
CA GLU A 155 16.50 32.99 9.89
C GLU A 155 15.87 34.11 9.06
N ILE A 156 16.66 34.69 8.16
CA ILE A 156 16.28 35.82 7.29
C ILE A 156 15.59 35.37 5.99
N THR A 157 15.42 34.06 5.76
CA THR A 157 14.73 33.54 4.58
C THR A 157 13.31 34.13 4.50
N PRO A 158 12.97 34.85 3.41
CA PRO A 158 11.67 35.49 3.28
C PRO A 158 10.60 34.42 3.05
N PHE A 159 9.64 34.35 3.98
CA PHE A 159 8.46 33.50 3.89
C PHE A 159 7.39 34.01 4.85
N ASP A 160 6.20 34.30 4.34
CA ASP A 160 5.04 34.68 5.12
C ASP A 160 4.09 33.49 5.32
N PRO A 161 4.04 32.88 6.52
CA PRO A 161 3.23 31.69 6.78
C PRO A 161 1.70 31.96 6.82
N ARG A 162 1.26 33.22 6.75
CA ARG A 162 -0.16 33.58 6.85
C ARG A 162 -0.96 33.05 5.65
N ARG A 163 -2.11 32.43 5.91
CA ARG A 163 -3.02 31.96 4.84
C ARG A 163 -3.71 33.13 4.15
N THR A 164 -3.89 33.00 2.84
CA THR A 164 -4.62 33.91 1.92
C THR A 164 -4.00 35.32 1.76
N SER A 165 -3.31 35.81 2.78
CA SER A 165 -2.67 37.13 2.83
C SER A 165 -1.15 37.08 2.73
N GLY A 166 -0.54 35.90 2.90
CA GLY A 166 0.89 35.64 2.75
C GLY A 166 1.19 34.67 1.62
N ASP A 167 2.21 33.83 1.80
CA ASP A 167 2.70 32.89 0.79
C ASP A 167 1.95 31.55 0.78
N VAL A 168 0.94 31.40 1.64
CA VAL A 168 0.15 30.18 1.83
C VAL A 168 -1.30 30.40 1.37
N GLY A 169 -1.84 29.50 0.56
CA GLY A 169 -3.22 29.53 0.08
C GLY A 169 -4.25 29.14 1.14
N ALA A 170 -5.54 29.30 0.82
CA ALA A 170 -6.64 29.04 1.74
C ALA A 170 -6.68 27.58 2.25
N LEU A 171 -6.36 26.62 1.38
CA LEU A 171 -6.27 25.20 1.69
C LEU A 171 -4.85 24.78 2.12
N GLY A 172 -3.99 25.74 2.49
CA GLY A 172 -2.66 25.49 3.04
C GLY A 172 -1.55 25.14 2.05
N GLN A 173 -1.85 25.13 0.75
CA GLN A 173 -0.88 24.97 -0.32
C GLN A 173 0.09 26.15 -0.38
N ILE A 174 1.33 25.91 -0.76
CA ILE A 174 2.36 26.94 -0.95
C ILE A 174 2.13 27.61 -2.31
N THR A 175 1.77 28.88 -2.28
CA THR A 175 1.53 29.68 -3.49
C THR A 175 2.81 30.33 -4.00
N THR A 176 3.66 30.78 -3.08
CA THR A 176 4.97 31.38 -3.38
C THR A 176 6.02 30.74 -2.48
N ALA A 177 6.86 29.87 -3.04
CA ALA A 177 7.99 29.31 -2.28
C ALA A 177 9.17 30.29 -2.27
N PRO A 178 10.01 30.32 -1.22
CA PRO A 178 11.21 31.12 -1.21
C PRO A 178 12.13 30.76 -2.39
N ALA A 179 12.61 31.77 -3.10
CA ALA A 179 13.53 31.54 -4.22
C ALA A 179 14.81 30.88 -3.70
N ALA A 180 15.38 29.92 -4.42
CA ALA A 180 16.58 29.21 -3.99
C ALA A 180 17.77 30.17 -3.70
N ALA A 181 17.87 31.31 -4.38
CA ALA A 181 18.91 32.33 -4.13
C ALA A 181 18.69 33.13 -2.83
N SER A 182 17.46 33.16 -2.31
CA SER A 182 17.11 33.88 -1.08
C SER A 182 17.40 33.09 0.21
N ILE A 183 17.68 31.79 0.09
CA ILE A 183 18.11 30.93 1.20
C ILE A 183 19.63 31.07 1.36
N PRO A 184 20.14 31.69 2.44
CA PRO A 184 21.55 32.06 2.56
C PRO A 184 22.50 30.86 2.57
N TYR A 185 22.22 29.85 3.38
CA TYR A 185 23.05 28.66 3.53
C TYR A 185 22.33 27.43 2.98
N LYS A 186 23.06 26.66 2.17
CA LYS A 186 22.58 25.45 1.51
C LYS A 186 23.45 24.27 1.91
N PRO A 187 22.91 23.03 1.90
CA PRO A 187 23.69 21.84 2.21
C PRO A 187 24.96 21.69 1.36
N ALA A 188 24.86 21.94 0.05
CA ALA A 188 25.99 21.93 -0.88
C ALA A 188 27.08 23.01 -0.62
N GLY A 189 26.89 23.90 0.36
CA GLY A 189 27.87 24.91 0.73
C GLY A 189 29.19 24.28 1.20
N THR A 190 30.31 24.78 0.69
CA THR A 190 31.63 24.28 1.07
C THR A 190 31.96 24.65 2.52
N VAL A 191 32.35 23.63 3.30
CA VAL A 191 32.91 23.80 4.65
C VAL A 191 34.42 23.63 4.55
N ALA A 192 35.17 24.66 4.92
CA ALA A 192 36.63 24.60 4.92
C ALA A 192 37.17 24.18 6.30
N ASN A 193 38.33 23.52 6.30
CA ASN A 193 39.06 23.06 7.49
C ASN A 193 38.34 21.99 8.34
N LEU A 194 37.32 21.35 7.78
CA LEU A 194 36.69 20.19 8.41
C LEU A 194 37.51 18.92 8.07
N THR A 195 37.78 18.10 9.06
CA THR A 195 38.52 16.82 8.97
C THR A 195 37.97 15.87 10.02
N GLU A 196 38.29 14.58 9.90
CA GLU A 196 37.86 13.56 10.89
C GLU A 196 38.34 13.87 12.33
N THR A 197 39.51 14.51 12.48
CA THR A 197 40.13 14.89 13.76
C THR A 197 39.75 16.29 14.24
N THR A 198 38.82 16.97 13.56
CA THR A 198 38.40 18.31 13.93
C THR A 198 37.79 18.31 15.33
N ALA A 199 38.47 18.98 16.27
CA ALA A 199 38.00 19.11 17.63
C ALA A 199 36.80 20.06 17.73
N ALA A 200 35.92 19.83 18.71
CA ALA A 200 34.79 20.71 19.03
C ALA A 200 35.19 22.18 19.28
N LEU A 201 36.44 22.41 19.71
CA LEU A 201 36.99 23.73 20.00
C LEU A 201 37.62 24.44 18.79
N ALA A 202 37.60 23.85 17.60
CA ALA A 202 38.16 24.44 16.39
C ALA A 202 37.54 25.82 16.07
N THR A 203 38.38 26.81 15.78
CA THR A 203 37.97 28.20 15.49
C THR A 203 38.11 28.59 14.03
N ASN A 204 38.88 27.81 13.25
CA ASN A 204 39.17 28.04 11.83
C ASN A 204 38.11 27.45 10.88
N LEU A 205 37.06 26.83 11.40
CA LEU A 205 35.95 26.32 10.59
C LEU A 205 35.19 27.48 9.95
N THR A 206 34.99 27.40 8.63
CA THR A 206 34.23 28.39 7.88
C THR A 206 33.29 27.71 6.89
N ILE A 207 32.18 28.38 6.58
CA ILE A 207 31.18 27.94 5.62
C ILE A 207 30.86 29.06 4.64
N THR A 208 30.72 28.71 3.37
CA THR A 208 30.41 29.66 2.30
C THR A 208 28.91 29.67 2.02
N ASN A 209 28.31 30.86 1.99
CA ASN A 209 26.89 31.03 1.70
C ASN A 209 26.60 31.05 0.18
N ALA A 210 25.33 31.09 -0.20
CA ALA A 210 24.88 31.10 -1.60
C ALA A 210 25.32 32.33 -2.41
N SER A 211 25.77 33.39 -1.73
CA SER A 211 26.35 34.60 -2.32
C SER A 211 27.89 34.57 -2.37
N ASN A 212 28.50 33.41 -2.17
CA ASN A 212 29.95 33.20 -2.10
C ASN A 212 30.66 34.01 -1.00
N VAL A 213 29.96 34.33 0.09
CA VAL A 213 30.53 34.96 1.28
C VAL A 213 30.87 33.89 2.31
N THR A 214 32.16 33.81 2.67
CA THR A 214 32.65 32.91 3.72
C THR A 214 32.42 33.51 5.10
N ARG A 215 31.84 32.73 6.01
CA ARG A 215 31.57 33.11 7.41
C ARG A 215 32.08 32.05 8.37
N PRO A 216 32.37 32.40 9.64
CA PRO A 216 32.73 31.42 10.67
C PRO A 216 31.63 30.37 10.84
N ALA A 217 32.01 29.13 11.17
CA ALA A 217 31.10 28.01 11.41
C ALA A 217 31.50 27.25 12.67
N ARG A 218 30.58 26.46 13.24
CA ARG A 218 30.80 25.71 14.48
C ARG A 218 30.30 24.28 14.35
N LEU A 219 31.07 23.35 14.93
CA LEU A 219 30.75 21.93 14.98
C LEU A 219 29.71 21.68 16.09
N LEU A 220 28.60 21.04 15.73
CA LEU A 220 27.50 20.68 16.65
C LEU A 220 27.37 19.16 16.84
N VAL A 221 27.87 18.38 15.88
CA VAL A 221 28.01 16.92 15.96
C VAL A 221 29.37 16.60 15.36
N GLY A 222 30.27 16.00 16.14
CA GLY A 222 31.63 15.70 15.72
C GLY A 222 32.11 14.31 16.17
N GLN A 223 33.42 14.16 16.27
CA GLN A 223 34.12 12.89 16.51
C GLN A 223 33.69 12.15 17.80
N ASN A 224 33.21 12.87 18.82
CA ASN A 224 32.78 12.22 20.06
C ASN A 224 31.30 11.82 20.02
N SER A 225 30.50 12.51 19.21
CA SER A 225 29.09 12.19 18.98
C SER A 225 28.87 11.04 18.01
N VAL A 226 29.53 11.08 16.85
CA VAL A 226 29.29 10.17 15.72
C VAL A 226 30.60 9.67 15.16
N THR A 227 30.63 8.40 14.77
CA THR A 227 31.73 7.89 13.94
C THR A 227 31.33 8.05 12.49
N SER A 228 32.05 8.91 11.76
CA SER A 228 31.69 9.29 10.39
C SER A 228 32.43 8.47 9.35
N SER A 229 31.75 8.21 8.24
CA SER A 229 32.43 7.85 6.99
C SER A 229 33.17 9.04 6.39
N LEU A 230 34.19 8.79 5.57
CA LEU A 230 34.93 9.84 4.87
C LEU A 230 34.56 9.89 3.38
N ASN A 231 34.31 11.09 2.87
CA ASN A 231 34.34 11.39 1.44
C ASN A 231 35.62 12.17 1.15
N GLY A 232 36.63 11.50 0.59
CA GLY A 232 38.00 12.02 0.56
C GLY A 232 38.53 12.18 1.98
N SER A 233 38.77 13.43 2.42
CA SER A 233 39.21 13.75 3.79
C SER A 233 38.09 14.35 4.67
N GLN A 234 36.88 14.52 4.14
CA GLN A 234 35.77 15.17 4.82
C GLN A 234 34.83 14.16 5.49
N PRO A 235 34.48 14.31 6.78
CA PRO A 235 33.49 13.49 7.44
C PRO A 235 32.07 13.87 6.98
N ILE A 236 31.30 12.88 6.49
CA ILE A 236 29.96 13.10 5.94
C ILE A 236 28.82 13.13 6.98
N ASP A 237 29.06 12.60 8.18
CA ASP A 237 28.05 12.48 9.26
C ASP A 237 28.18 13.60 10.31
N TYR A 238 29.21 14.44 10.21
CA TYR A 238 29.38 15.59 11.08
C TYR A 238 28.37 16.68 10.72
N VAL A 239 27.96 17.43 11.73
CA VAL A 239 27.02 18.54 11.56
C VAL A 239 27.72 19.84 11.92
N VAL A 240 27.86 20.69 10.91
CA VAL A 240 28.39 22.04 11.03
C VAL A 240 27.27 23.03 10.79
N ALA A 241 27.25 24.11 11.58
CA ALA A 241 26.29 25.19 11.43
C ALA A 241 27.01 26.56 11.30
N PRO A 242 26.51 27.49 10.47
CA PRO A 242 27.04 28.84 10.37
C PRO A 242 26.95 29.59 11.70
N ALA A 243 27.98 30.34 12.08
CA ALA A 243 27.95 31.22 13.24
C ALA A 243 27.40 32.60 12.86
N VAL A 244 26.36 33.04 13.56
CA VAL A 244 25.71 34.34 13.35
C VAL A 244 26.21 35.33 14.39
N ASP A 245 26.63 36.51 13.93
CA ASP A 245 27.16 37.58 14.78
C ASP A 245 26.06 38.24 15.62
N ILE A 246 26.30 38.40 16.92
CA ILE A 246 25.52 39.24 17.82
C ILE A 246 26.21 40.60 17.88
N THR A 247 25.59 41.60 17.26
CA THR A 247 26.15 42.95 17.18
C THR A 247 25.40 43.92 18.06
N VAL A 248 26.14 44.85 18.68
CA VAL A 248 25.59 45.95 19.46
C VAL A 248 26.17 47.28 18.97
N PRO A 249 25.50 48.42 19.17
CA PRO A 249 26.07 49.72 18.86
C PRO A 249 27.41 49.92 19.57
N ALA A 250 28.44 50.41 18.89
CA ALA A 250 29.79 50.55 19.47
C ALA A 250 29.80 51.35 20.79
N ALA A 251 28.94 52.37 20.89
CA ALA A 251 28.80 53.20 22.08
C ALA A 251 28.27 52.46 23.33
N SER A 252 27.69 51.26 23.16
CA SER A 252 27.20 50.42 24.26
C SER A 252 28.28 49.50 24.83
N VAL A 253 29.47 49.44 24.22
CA VAL A 253 30.60 48.63 24.67
C VAL A 253 31.60 49.53 25.41
N PRO A 254 31.90 49.27 26.70
CA PRO A 254 32.86 50.06 27.46
C PRO A 254 34.24 50.13 26.77
N GLY A 255 34.76 51.33 26.57
CA GLY A 255 36.06 51.56 25.93
C GLY A 255 36.05 51.69 24.40
N MET A 256 34.87 51.62 23.75
CA MET A 256 34.72 51.87 22.31
C MET A 256 33.99 53.18 22.03
N GLY A 257 34.44 53.92 21.02
CA GLY A 257 33.82 55.18 20.59
C GLY A 257 32.55 54.99 19.76
N SER A 258 31.95 56.08 19.27
CA SER A 258 30.84 56.01 18.30
C SER A 258 31.36 55.52 16.94
N GLY A 259 30.88 54.36 16.48
CA GLY A 259 31.32 53.71 15.25
C GLY A 259 30.39 52.59 14.79
N SER A 260 30.83 51.79 13.81
CA SER A 260 30.08 50.64 13.29
C SER A 260 29.70 49.65 14.38
N PRO A 261 28.56 48.94 14.28
CA PRO A 261 28.17 47.90 15.25
C PRO A 261 29.28 46.89 15.47
N VAL A 262 29.48 46.52 16.73
CA VAL A 262 30.57 45.66 17.18
C VAL A 262 30.02 44.31 17.57
N THR A 263 30.71 43.23 17.19
CA THR A 263 30.36 41.87 17.58
C THR A 263 30.76 41.61 19.03
N VAL A 264 29.80 41.20 19.86
CA VAL A 264 30.00 40.88 21.29
C VAL A 264 29.83 39.38 21.58
N GLY A 265 29.26 38.64 20.65
CA GLY A 265 29.20 37.18 20.69
C GLY A 265 28.77 36.61 19.35
N ARG A 266 28.77 35.29 19.23
CA ARG A 266 28.16 34.58 18.11
C ARG A 266 27.30 33.43 18.61
N TYR A 267 26.37 32.99 17.78
CA TYR A 267 25.59 31.80 18.05
C TYR A 267 25.45 30.91 16.81
N ALA A 268 25.22 29.62 17.02
CA ALA A 268 24.91 28.67 15.97
C ALA A 268 23.89 27.63 16.47
N TRP A 269 23.07 27.09 15.57
CA TRP A 269 22.10 26.05 15.90
C TRP A 269 21.79 25.16 14.71
N TRP A 270 21.39 23.93 15.01
CA TRP A 270 20.92 22.93 14.05
C TRP A 270 19.76 22.13 14.65
N VAL A 271 18.82 21.76 13.79
CA VAL A 271 17.70 20.87 14.13
C VAL A 271 17.91 19.52 13.44
N GLY A 272 17.98 18.46 14.23
CA GLY A 272 17.96 17.07 13.80
C GLY A 272 16.56 16.47 13.90
N ASP A 273 16.21 15.66 12.90
CA ASP A 273 14.92 14.98 12.82
C ASP A 273 15.01 13.61 13.51
N GLU A 274 14.16 13.35 14.51
CA GLU A 274 14.10 12.06 15.21
C GLU A 274 13.07 11.09 14.62
N GLY A 275 12.13 11.58 13.80
CA GLY A 275 11.13 10.75 13.12
C GLY A 275 11.70 9.94 11.96
N VAL A 276 12.85 10.32 11.41
CA VAL A 276 13.57 9.56 10.37
C VAL A 276 14.41 8.40 10.92
N LYS A 277 14.45 8.22 12.25
CA LYS A 277 15.26 7.23 12.96
C LYS A 277 14.41 6.10 13.52
N ALA A 278 14.99 4.91 13.67
CA ALA A 278 14.34 3.77 14.31
C ALA A 278 14.33 3.92 15.84
N ARG A 279 13.17 3.71 16.46
CA ARG A 279 13.01 3.84 17.92
C ARG A 279 13.40 2.54 18.65
N VAL A 280 14.41 2.61 19.52
CA VAL A 280 15.02 1.43 20.18
C VAL A 280 14.28 0.90 21.42
N ASN A 281 13.57 1.76 22.14
CA ASN A 281 12.91 1.41 23.41
C ASN A 281 11.47 0.91 23.23
N LEU A 282 11.20 0.19 22.14
CA LEU A 282 9.92 -0.48 21.90
C LEU A 282 10.11 -1.99 22.09
N PRO A 283 9.61 -2.58 23.19
CA PRO A 283 9.83 -4.00 23.51
C PRO A 283 9.12 -4.94 22.53
N LEU A 284 9.60 -6.17 22.44
CA LEU A 284 8.93 -7.23 21.67
C LEU A 284 7.57 -7.57 22.28
N ALA A 285 6.58 -7.89 21.43
CA ALA A 285 5.23 -8.21 21.90
C ALA A 285 5.22 -9.46 22.79
N GLY A 286 4.45 -9.41 23.88
CA GLY A 286 4.34 -10.50 24.85
C GLY A 286 5.51 -10.63 25.85
N THR A 287 6.43 -9.66 25.92
CA THR A 287 7.53 -9.67 26.91
C THR A 287 7.17 -9.03 28.25
N ASP A 288 6.04 -8.33 28.34
CA ASP A 288 5.57 -7.76 29.59
C ASP A 288 5.20 -8.88 30.56
N ILE A 289 5.91 -8.93 31.69
CA ILE A 289 5.75 -9.97 32.72
C ILE A 289 4.43 -9.84 33.49
N SER A 290 3.77 -8.68 33.44
CA SER A 290 2.49 -8.44 34.13
C SER A 290 1.30 -9.07 33.41
N LEU A 291 1.44 -9.43 32.13
CA LEU A 291 0.39 -10.01 31.31
C LEU A 291 0.22 -11.51 31.56
N THR A 292 -1.03 -11.97 31.51
CA THR A 292 -1.40 -13.38 31.44
C THR A 292 -0.89 -14.03 30.14
N ASN A 293 -0.86 -15.37 30.09
CA ASN A 293 -0.43 -16.08 28.88
C ASN A 293 -1.36 -15.79 27.68
N ASP A 294 -2.66 -15.63 27.93
CA ASP A 294 -3.62 -15.31 26.88
C ASP A 294 -3.37 -13.90 26.33
N GLU A 295 -3.22 -12.90 27.20
CA GLU A 295 -2.89 -11.53 26.78
C GLU A 295 -1.55 -11.44 26.01
N LYS A 296 -0.55 -12.23 26.41
CA LYS A 296 0.73 -12.34 25.68
C LYS A 296 0.52 -12.90 24.28
N PHE A 297 -0.26 -13.97 24.17
CA PHE A 297 -0.60 -14.59 22.89
C PHE A 297 -1.38 -13.62 21.99
N GLU A 298 -2.31 -12.84 22.55
CA GLU A 298 -3.03 -11.81 21.81
C GLU A 298 -2.12 -10.69 21.30
N GLN A 299 -1.21 -10.19 22.14
CA GLN A 299 -0.22 -9.19 21.71
C GLN A 299 0.69 -9.74 20.60
N GLN A 300 1.14 -10.99 20.71
CA GLN A 300 1.97 -11.64 19.69
C GLN A 300 1.21 -11.83 18.38
N ARG A 301 -0.05 -12.26 18.44
CA ARG A 301 -0.94 -12.39 17.27
C ARG A 301 -1.16 -11.05 16.58
N ASN A 302 -1.39 -9.98 17.34
CA ASN A 302 -1.52 -8.63 16.82
C ASN A 302 -0.19 -8.13 16.20
N ALA A 303 0.95 -8.42 16.83
CA ALA A 303 2.28 -8.08 16.32
C ALA A 303 2.65 -8.83 15.03
N PHE A 304 2.09 -10.02 14.82
CA PHE A 304 2.22 -10.77 13.56
C PHE A 304 1.55 -10.03 12.40
N SER A 305 0.36 -9.45 12.59
CA SER A 305 -0.30 -8.65 11.54
C SER A 305 0.25 -7.24 11.39
N ASN A 306 0.63 -6.57 12.49
CA ASN A 306 1.13 -5.21 12.51
C ASN A 306 2.32 -5.05 13.45
N SER A 307 3.48 -4.64 12.94
CA SER A 307 4.70 -4.48 13.73
C SER A 307 4.57 -3.38 14.78
N THR A 308 4.74 -3.74 16.05
CA THR A 308 4.67 -2.80 17.18
C THR A 308 6.04 -2.21 17.57
N ARG A 309 7.14 -2.67 16.95
CA ARG A 309 8.51 -2.22 17.24
C ARG A 309 9.38 -2.07 15.98
N ALA A 310 10.59 -1.56 16.16
CA ALA A 310 11.67 -1.60 15.17
C ALA A 310 12.72 -2.64 15.59
N ALA A 311 13.13 -3.51 14.67
CA ALA A 311 14.14 -4.55 14.88
C ALA A 311 15.56 -4.01 14.67
N ILE A 312 16.03 -3.19 15.62
CA ILE A 312 17.36 -2.58 15.52
C ILE A 312 18.49 -3.61 15.55
N GLU A 313 18.25 -4.81 16.05
CA GLU A 313 19.23 -5.91 16.02
C GLU A 313 19.62 -6.31 14.59
N LEU A 314 18.72 -6.07 13.62
CA LEU A 314 19.03 -6.32 12.21
C LEU A 314 19.96 -5.27 11.62
N MET A 315 20.27 -4.16 12.29
CA MET A 315 21.22 -3.18 11.75
C MET A 315 22.63 -3.78 11.72
N ALA A 316 23.15 -4.02 10.52
CA ALA A 316 24.36 -4.82 10.31
C ALA A 316 25.47 -4.12 9.52
N SER A 317 26.58 -4.84 9.42
CA SER A 317 27.88 -4.47 8.83
C SER A 317 28.07 -4.88 7.36
N ASP A 318 27.16 -5.67 6.78
CA ASP A 318 27.51 -6.37 5.54
C ASP A 318 26.88 -5.74 4.30
N THR A 319 27.76 -5.28 3.43
CA THR A 319 27.52 -5.21 1.98
C THR A 319 27.98 -6.50 1.30
N PRO A 320 27.27 -6.98 0.27
CA PRO A 320 27.84 -7.85 -0.77
C PRO A 320 29.14 -7.26 -1.33
N SER A 321 30.03 -8.10 -1.83
CA SER A 321 31.41 -7.81 -2.27
C SER A 321 31.60 -6.72 -3.36
N TRP A 322 30.55 -6.05 -3.83
CA TRP A 322 30.60 -5.11 -4.95
C TRP A 322 30.48 -3.61 -4.58
N THR A 323 30.30 -3.25 -3.29
CA THR A 323 30.15 -1.85 -2.85
C THR A 323 31.20 -1.42 -1.82
N ALA A 324 32.48 -1.69 -2.07
CA ALA A 324 33.61 -1.30 -1.22
C ALA A 324 33.80 0.23 -0.99
N SER A 325 32.84 1.07 -1.38
CA SER A 325 32.95 2.53 -1.44
C SER A 325 32.02 3.30 -0.48
N MET A 326 31.28 2.64 0.43
CA MET A 326 30.40 3.32 1.40
C MET A 326 30.67 2.91 2.87
N PRO A 327 31.42 3.71 3.66
CA PRO A 327 31.90 3.29 4.99
C PRO A 327 30.84 3.18 6.11
N ALA A 328 29.63 3.75 5.95
CA ALA A 328 28.53 3.64 6.93
C ALA A 328 27.98 2.20 7.02
N LEU A 329 28.26 1.41 6.00
CA LEU A 329 27.96 -0.01 5.96
C LEU A 329 29.04 -0.84 6.69
N ASN A 330 30.26 -0.34 6.89
CA ASN A 330 31.35 -1.03 7.60
C ASN A 330 31.35 -0.81 9.14
N SER A 331 30.18 -0.72 9.76
CA SER A 331 30.05 -0.44 11.21
C SER A 331 29.83 -1.72 12.04
N PRO A 332 30.13 -1.72 13.36
CA PRO A 332 29.84 -2.87 14.22
C PRO A 332 28.36 -3.27 14.19
N ARG A 333 28.08 -4.56 13.98
CA ARG A 333 26.72 -5.15 14.05
C ARG A 333 26.11 -4.88 15.43
N ILE A 334 24.81 -4.53 15.45
CA ILE A 334 24.05 -4.43 16.70
C ILE A 334 23.65 -5.83 17.19
N ASP A 335 23.00 -6.65 16.35
CA ASP A 335 22.71 -8.07 16.55
C ASP A 335 22.69 -8.55 18.02
N THR A 336 23.68 -9.34 18.44
CA THR A 336 23.77 -9.96 19.79
C THR A 336 24.01 -8.98 20.94
N LEU A 337 24.33 -7.71 20.64
CA LEU A 337 24.50 -6.67 21.66
C LEU A 337 23.13 -6.19 22.18
N TYR A 338 22.04 -6.41 21.45
CA TYR A 338 20.70 -5.95 21.78
C TYR A 338 19.75 -7.14 21.98
N SER A 339 19.08 -7.18 23.13
CA SER A 339 18.06 -8.20 23.42
C SER A 339 16.67 -7.53 23.39
N PRO A 340 15.80 -7.84 22.41
CA PRO A 340 14.49 -7.19 22.28
C PRO A 340 13.48 -7.58 23.37
N ASP A 341 13.77 -8.64 24.13
CA ASP A 341 12.99 -9.13 25.27
C ASP A 341 13.49 -8.64 26.63
N ALA A 342 14.52 -7.78 26.66
CA ALA A 342 15.02 -7.23 27.91
C ALA A 342 13.99 -6.30 28.58
N ALA A 343 13.58 -6.66 29.79
CA ALA A 343 12.67 -5.86 30.61
C ALA A 343 13.19 -4.43 30.92
N THR A 344 14.51 -4.22 30.78
CA THR A 344 15.17 -2.92 31.00
C THR A 344 15.08 -1.97 29.81
N LEU A 345 14.46 -2.37 28.68
CA LEU A 345 14.38 -1.53 27.47
C LEU A 345 13.39 -0.36 27.61
N ALA A 346 12.19 -0.59 28.14
CA ALA A 346 11.14 0.44 28.19
C ALA A 346 11.52 1.68 29.03
N PRO A 347 12.24 1.54 30.17
CA PRO A 347 12.69 2.70 30.97
C PRO A 347 13.78 3.57 30.33
N ILE A 348 14.37 3.18 29.19
CA ILE A 348 15.45 3.92 28.54
C ILE A 348 14.91 5.24 27.95
N VAL A 349 15.46 6.36 28.40
CA VAL A 349 15.03 7.71 27.96
C VAL A 349 16.06 8.45 27.10
N SER A 350 17.30 7.92 26.99
CA SER A 350 18.37 8.49 26.17
C SER A 350 19.16 7.39 25.45
N PRO A 351 19.63 7.61 24.20
CA PRO A 351 20.44 6.60 23.50
C PRO A 351 21.71 6.21 24.26
N LYS A 352 22.28 7.12 25.08
CA LYS A 352 23.45 6.84 25.93
C LYS A 352 23.20 5.81 27.04
N GLN A 353 21.93 5.50 27.35
CA GLN A 353 21.55 4.50 28.34
C GLN A 353 21.33 3.10 27.73
N VAL A 354 21.21 2.98 26.39
CA VAL A 354 21.06 1.69 25.70
C VAL A 354 22.19 0.70 26.03
N PRO A 355 23.47 1.11 26.15
CA PRO A 355 24.53 0.21 26.60
C PRO A 355 24.29 -0.44 27.97
N LEU A 356 23.48 0.15 28.85
CA LEU A 356 23.16 -0.42 30.17
C LEU A 356 22.28 -1.68 30.08
N ALA A 357 21.54 -1.83 28.98
CA ALA A 357 20.71 -3.01 28.70
C ALA A 357 21.42 -4.02 27.78
N SER A 358 22.68 -3.75 27.40
CA SER A 358 23.46 -4.61 26.51
C SER A 358 24.32 -5.60 27.29
N THR A 359 24.56 -6.76 26.69
CA THR A 359 25.52 -7.77 27.16
C THR A 359 26.97 -7.28 27.11
N ASN A 360 27.30 -6.30 26.25
CA ASN A 360 28.62 -5.69 26.12
C ASN A 360 28.48 -4.17 25.88
N ALA A 361 28.44 -3.42 26.97
CA ALA A 361 28.23 -1.96 26.94
C ALA A 361 29.26 -1.19 26.09
N PRO A 362 30.59 -1.46 26.16
CA PRO A 362 31.56 -0.78 25.28
C PRO A 362 31.34 -1.01 23.78
N ALA A 363 31.02 -2.25 23.38
CA ALA A 363 30.73 -2.57 21.99
C ALA A 363 29.44 -1.88 21.52
N MET A 364 28.39 -1.90 22.35
CA MET A 364 27.13 -1.21 22.06
C MET A 364 27.32 0.31 21.93
N SER A 365 28.09 0.93 22.81
CA SER A 365 28.42 2.36 22.72
C SER A 365 29.10 2.70 21.40
N THR A 366 30.02 1.84 20.95
CA THR A 366 30.70 1.98 19.66
C THR A 366 29.70 1.85 18.50
N ALA A 367 28.85 0.82 18.50
CA ALA A 367 27.83 0.63 17.47
C ALA A 367 26.85 1.82 17.39
N LEU A 368 26.40 2.35 18.53
CA LEU A 368 25.50 3.50 18.58
C LEU A 368 26.13 4.80 18.06
N LYS A 369 27.45 4.97 18.19
CA LYS A 369 28.16 6.11 17.57
C LYS A 369 28.11 6.05 16.04
N TYR A 370 28.20 4.87 15.44
CA TYR A 370 28.00 4.72 13.99
C TYR A 370 26.53 4.90 13.57
N ARG A 371 25.59 4.64 14.49
CA ARG A 371 24.14 4.68 14.23
C ARG A 371 23.45 5.93 14.81
N PHE A 372 24.21 6.99 15.08
CA PHE A 372 23.72 8.22 15.70
C PHE A 372 22.56 8.87 14.90
N HIS A 373 22.64 8.78 13.57
CA HIS A 373 21.62 9.31 12.65
C HIS A 373 20.56 8.28 12.23
N ASP A 374 20.61 7.06 12.78
CA ASP A 374 19.71 5.94 12.43
C ASP A 374 18.83 5.49 13.59
N VAL A 375 19.25 5.73 14.84
CA VAL A 375 18.56 5.26 16.05
C VAL A 375 18.17 6.41 16.97
N THR A 376 16.99 6.31 17.57
CA THR A 376 16.51 7.22 18.61
C THR A 376 15.84 6.50 19.76
N THR A 377 15.73 7.16 20.91
CA THR A 377 14.88 6.73 22.04
C THR A 377 13.61 7.59 22.17
N GLN A 378 13.53 8.67 21.40
CA GLN A 378 12.50 9.69 21.48
C GLN A 378 11.97 9.95 20.07
N SER A 379 10.83 9.35 19.76
CA SER A 379 10.06 9.65 18.54
C SER A 379 8.59 9.41 18.85
N THR A 380 7.80 10.47 18.78
CA THR A 380 6.35 10.44 18.95
C THR A 380 5.71 11.39 17.94
N SER A 381 4.64 10.94 17.28
CA SER A 381 3.94 11.73 16.27
C SER A 381 2.49 12.01 16.65
N VAL A 382 2.03 13.17 16.19
CA VAL A 382 0.64 13.59 16.23
C VAL A 382 -0.08 12.97 15.05
N LEU A 383 -1.30 12.49 15.28
CA LEU A 383 -2.17 11.94 14.25
C LEU A 383 -2.80 13.06 13.42
N ALA A 384 -1.98 13.76 12.64
CA ALA A 384 -2.39 14.87 11.77
C ALA A 384 -2.55 14.45 10.30
N ASP A 385 -3.48 15.07 9.60
CA ASP A 385 -3.61 15.00 8.14
C ASP A 385 -2.61 15.96 7.49
N THR A 386 -1.56 15.43 6.86
CA THR A 386 -0.50 16.25 6.24
C THR A 386 -0.89 16.79 4.87
N ASN A 387 -1.96 16.29 4.25
CA ASN A 387 -2.42 16.74 2.95
C ASN A 387 -3.37 17.94 3.10
N ALA A 388 -4.48 17.78 3.86
CA ALA A 388 -5.51 18.81 4.04
C ALA A 388 -5.38 19.62 5.34
N GLY A 389 -4.61 19.14 6.31
CA GLY A 389 -4.51 19.73 7.65
C GLY A 389 -5.62 19.26 8.59
N GLY A 390 -5.45 19.50 9.89
CA GLY A 390 -6.33 18.96 10.94
C GLY A 390 -5.85 17.62 11.48
N LEU A 391 -6.62 17.06 12.42
CA LEU A 391 -6.37 15.73 12.97
C LEU A 391 -7.06 14.65 12.13
N LYS A 392 -6.47 13.45 12.11
CA LYS A 392 -7.05 12.27 11.46
C LYS A 392 -8.30 11.80 12.21
N ARG A 393 -9.23 11.17 11.48
CA ARG A 393 -10.43 10.55 12.06
C ARG A 393 -10.22 9.05 12.28
N ASP A 394 -10.85 8.49 13.30
CA ASP A 394 -10.61 7.11 13.71
C ASP A 394 -11.60 6.10 13.09
N LEU A 395 -11.08 5.20 12.26
CA LEU A 395 -11.83 4.14 11.60
C LEU A 395 -12.23 3.00 12.52
N SER A 396 -11.53 2.78 13.64
CA SER A 396 -11.92 1.74 14.60
C SER A 396 -13.32 2.01 15.15
N ILE A 397 -13.65 3.29 15.39
CA ILE A 397 -14.96 3.73 15.87
C ILE A 397 -15.91 3.96 14.70
N LEU A 398 -15.46 4.66 13.64
CA LEU A 398 -16.34 4.98 12.51
C LEU A 398 -16.94 3.74 11.85
N LEU A 399 -16.24 2.60 11.85
CA LEU A 399 -16.71 1.37 11.23
C LEU A 399 -17.41 0.42 12.22
N ASP A 400 -17.44 0.75 13.51
CA ASP A 400 -18.07 -0.08 14.54
C ASP A 400 -19.60 -0.09 14.41
N PRO A 401 -20.30 -1.21 14.69
CA PRO A 401 -21.75 -1.27 14.67
C PRO A 401 -22.46 -0.29 15.62
N SER A 402 -21.82 0.11 16.72
CA SER A 402 -22.39 1.05 17.68
C SER A 402 -22.40 2.50 17.20
N TYR A 403 -21.59 2.84 16.20
CA TYR A 403 -21.50 4.20 15.65
C TYR A 403 -22.38 4.36 14.41
N THR A 404 -23.26 5.35 14.44
CA THR A 404 -24.07 5.75 13.27
C THR A 404 -23.70 7.18 12.86
N PRO A 405 -23.10 7.39 11.67
CA PRO A 405 -22.74 8.72 11.20
C PRO A 405 -23.99 9.57 10.92
N ALA A 406 -23.93 10.86 11.23
CA ALA A 406 -24.98 11.81 10.85
C ALA A 406 -25.06 11.94 9.32
N ALA A 407 -26.23 12.28 8.77
CA ALA A 407 -26.42 12.43 7.31
C ALA A 407 -25.52 13.51 6.67
N THR A 408 -25.08 14.50 7.46
CA THR A 408 -24.14 15.56 7.04
C THR A 408 -22.68 15.15 7.14
N ASP A 409 -22.36 14.00 7.76
CA ASP A 409 -21.00 13.51 7.89
C ASP A 409 -20.48 12.99 6.52
N PRO A 410 -19.26 13.34 6.08
CA PRO A 410 -18.70 12.83 4.82
C PRO A 410 -18.62 11.29 4.77
N THR A 411 -18.64 10.62 5.92
CA THR A 411 -18.62 9.15 6.08
C THR A 411 -20.00 8.52 6.24
N ALA A 412 -21.08 9.29 6.02
CA ALA A 412 -22.43 8.76 5.98
C ALA A 412 -22.55 7.63 4.94
N ASP A 413 -23.36 6.62 5.24
CA ASP A 413 -23.40 5.36 4.50
C ASP A 413 -23.60 5.53 2.99
N LEU A 414 -24.50 6.44 2.57
CA LEU A 414 -24.80 6.69 1.16
C LEU A 414 -23.78 7.57 0.44
N ASN A 415 -22.83 8.17 1.16
CA ASN A 415 -21.81 9.01 0.55
C ASN A 415 -20.78 8.15 -0.19
N ARG A 416 -20.44 8.59 -1.40
CA ARG A 416 -19.34 8.02 -2.18
C ARG A 416 -18.01 8.32 -1.51
N MET A 417 -17.05 7.41 -1.67
CA MET A 417 -15.71 7.57 -1.08
C MET A 417 -14.89 8.69 -1.76
N TRP A 418 -15.26 9.11 -2.97
CA TRP A 418 -14.68 10.26 -3.67
C TRP A 418 -15.69 10.95 -4.58
N VAL A 419 -15.36 12.18 -5.00
CA VAL A 419 -16.15 12.97 -5.96
C VAL A 419 -15.94 12.43 -7.38
N PRO A 420 -17.00 12.14 -8.16
CA PRO A 420 -16.87 11.62 -9.53
C PRO A 420 -16.25 12.64 -10.51
N HIS A 421 -15.89 12.14 -11.70
CA HIS A 421 -15.40 12.96 -12.81
C HIS A 421 -16.45 14.02 -13.23
N SER A 422 -16.00 15.21 -13.59
CA SER A 422 -16.86 16.30 -14.09
C SER A 422 -17.66 15.86 -15.34
N GLY A 423 -18.99 16.00 -15.32
CA GLY A 423 -19.87 15.50 -16.40
C GLY A 423 -20.22 14.01 -16.31
N ASP A 424 -19.63 13.26 -15.37
CA ASP A 424 -20.15 11.98 -14.92
C ASP A 424 -21.02 12.23 -13.68
N ASN A 425 -22.33 11.99 -13.77
CA ASN A 425 -23.23 12.03 -12.60
C ASN A 425 -23.05 10.78 -11.69
N GLY A 426 -21.87 10.15 -11.77
CA GLY A 426 -21.46 8.95 -11.05
C GLY A 426 -22.12 7.69 -11.58
N GLY A 427 -22.18 7.53 -12.91
CA GLY A 427 -22.48 6.27 -13.56
C GLY A 427 -23.75 6.29 -14.42
N PHE A 428 -23.56 5.85 -15.67
CA PHE A 428 -24.54 5.31 -16.59
C PHE A 428 -25.65 6.29 -17.01
N VAL A 429 -26.22 6.12 -18.21
CA VAL A 429 -27.31 7.00 -18.69
C VAL A 429 -28.52 6.80 -17.78
N ALA A 430 -28.83 7.79 -16.93
CA ALA A 430 -30.06 7.90 -16.14
C ALA A 430 -30.65 6.56 -15.65
N SER A 431 -29.95 5.79 -14.80
CA SER A 431 -30.50 4.72 -13.91
C SER A 431 -29.47 3.78 -13.19
N GLY A 432 -28.18 4.10 -13.00
CA GLY A 432 -27.35 3.27 -12.10
C GLY A 432 -25.87 3.63 -11.93
N GLY A 433 -25.47 3.94 -10.69
CA GLY A 433 -24.13 4.41 -10.37
C GLY A 433 -23.07 3.33 -10.10
N PHE A 434 -22.82 2.44 -11.06
CA PHE A 434 -22.12 1.15 -10.81
C PHE A 434 -20.59 1.19 -10.63
N ALA A 435 -19.93 2.35 -10.52
CA ALA A 435 -18.46 2.40 -10.59
C ALA A 435 -17.73 2.96 -9.36
N ILE A 436 -18.44 3.54 -8.37
CA ILE A 436 -17.81 4.20 -7.22
C ILE A 436 -18.36 3.59 -5.92
N PRO A 437 -17.51 3.01 -5.04
CA PRO A 437 -17.92 2.51 -3.74
C PRO A 437 -18.36 3.63 -2.79
N THR A 438 -19.30 3.30 -1.91
CA THR A 438 -19.80 4.12 -0.81
C THR A 438 -19.12 3.77 0.51
N TRP A 439 -19.27 4.64 1.51
CA TRP A 439 -18.84 4.34 2.88
C TRP A 439 -19.57 3.14 3.49
N ARG A 440 -20.82 2.89 3.07
CA ARG A 440 -21.56 1.69 3.47
C ARG A 440 -20.86 0.40 3.06
N HIS A 441 -20.28 0.32 1.85
CA HIS A 441 -19.52 -0.86 1.44
C HIS A 441 -18.37 -1.13 2.42
N LEU A 442 -17.56 -0.11 2.71
CA LEU A 442 -16.43 -0.26 3.63
C LEU A 442 -16.90 -0.64 5.06
N ARG A 443 -17.96 -0.01 5.56
CA ARG A 443 -18.57 -0.32 6.86
C ARG A 443 -19.08 -1.76 6.90
N SER A 444 -19.82 -2.20 5.88
CA SER A 444 -20.35 -3.56 5.79
C SER A 444 -19.26 -4.62 5.77
N PHE A 445 -18.12 -4.36 5.10
CA PHE A 445 -16.94 -5.23 5.14
C PHE A 445 -16.39 -5.32 6.56
N ALA A 446 -16.13 -4.18 7.20
CA ALA A 446 -15.54 -4.13 8.54
C ALA A 446 -16.45 -4.70 9.63
N GLN A 447 -17.77 -4.72 9.42
CA GLN A 447 -18.76 -5.30 10.34
C GLN A 447 -19.02 -6.79 10.08
N THR A 448 -18.61 -7.31 8.93
CA THR A 448 -18.66 -8.76 8.65
C THR A 448 -17.46 -9.42 9.31
N ARG A 449 -17.64 -9.88 10.55
CA ARG A 449 -16.57 -10.46 11.38
C ARG A 449 -16.64 -11.98 11.38
N VAL A 450 -15.47 -12.62 11.42
CA VAL A 450 -15.34 -14.07 11.62
C VAL A 450 -15.46 -14.39 13.11
N PRO A 451 -16.45 -15.22 13.52
CA PRO A 451 -16.57 -15.64 14.92
C PRO A 451 -15.35 -16.43 15.38
N THR A 452 -14.97 -16.31 16.66
CA THR A 452 -13.77 -17.01 17.19
C THR A 452 -14.02 -17.94 18.37
N ALA A 453 -15.23 -17.97 18.93
CA ALA A 453 -15.59 -18.83 20.06
C ALA A 453 -16.82 -19.67 19.72
N SER A 454 -16.61 -20.95 19.41
CA SER A 454 -17.69 -21.92 19.29
C SER A 454 -17.16 -23.36 19.33
N SER A 455 -17.81 -24.21 20.13
CA SER A 455 -17.66 -25.67 20.11
C SER A 455 -18.39 -26.35 18.93
N ASP A 456 -19.16 -25.57 18.15
CA ASP A 456 -19.85 -25.98 16.93
C ASP A 456 -19.02 -25.59 15.70
N PRO A 457 -18.53 -26.55 14.89
CA PRO A 457 -17.81 -26.28 13.64
C PRO A 457 -18.66 -25.51 12.61
N ASN A 458 -19.98 -25.45 12.78
CA ASN A 458 -20.85 -24.63 11.96
C ASN A 458 -20.88 -23.16 12.37
N ALA A 459 -20.33 -22.74 13.51
CA ALA A 459 -20.40 -21.33 13.93
C ALA A 459 -19.38 -20.39 13.26
N LEU A 460 -18.41 -20.93 12.52
CA LEU A 460 -17.41 -20.17 11.76
C LEU A 460 -17.91 -19.82 10.35
N SER A 461 -19.14 -19.36 10.23
CA SER A 461 -19.76 -19.19 8.92
C SER A 461 -20.61 -17.94 8.81
N VAL A 462 -20.50 -17.30 7.64
CA VAL A 462 -21.23 -16.08 7.28
C VAL A 462 -22.36 -16.50 6.35
N PRO A 463 -23.61 -16.05 6.59
CA PRO A 463 -24.70 -16.33 5.66
C PRO A 463 -24.37 -15.69 4.31
N VAL A 464 -24.67 -16.40 3.22
CA VAL A 464 -24.51 -15.81 1.89
C VAL A 464 -25.33 -14.53 1.80
N ARG A 465 -24.64 -13.43 1.53
CA ARG A 465 -25.22 -12.09 1.36
C ARG A 465 -24.87 -11.63 -0.04
N LEU A 466 -25.87 -11.49 -0.89
CA LEU A 466 -25.66 -11.08 -2.27
C LEU A 466 -25.09 -9.66 -2.31
N PRO A 467 -23.95 -9.41 -2.97
CA PRO A 467 -23.49 -8.06 -3.20
C PRO A 467 -24.62 -7.23 -3.80
N THR A 468 -25.08 -6.21 -3.09
CA THR A 468 -26.23 -5.38 -3.48
C THR A 468 -25.79 -3.92 -3.44
N TYR A 469 -26.14 -3.19 -4.50
CA TYR A 469 -25.88 -1.77 -4.65
C TYR A 469 -27.14 -1.08 -5.15
N ASP A 470 -27.56 -0.01 -4.46
CA ASP A 470 -28.86 0.64 -4.68
C ASP A 470 -28.92 1.50 -5.96
N LYS A 471 -30.14 1.54 -6.49
CA LYS A 471 -30.65 2.30 -7.62
C LYS A 471 -30.57 3.81 -7.33
N PRO A 472 -30.38 4.66 -8.36
CA PRO A 472 -30.36 6.11 -8.15
C PRO A 472 -31.72 6.76 -7.80
N ASN A 473 -32.80 6.02 -7.52
CA ASN A 473 -34.15 6.61 -7.54
C ASN A 473 -35.19 6.04 -6.55
N LYS A 474 -34.76 5.52 -5.39
CA LYS A 474 -35.68 5.27 -4.27
C LYS A 474 -35.16 5.91 -2.99
N THR A 475 -35.87 6.92 -2.50
CA THR A 475 -35.66 7.57 -1.19
C THR A 475 -35.99 6.67 0.01
N THR A 476 -36.29 5.39 -0.21
CA THR A 476 -36.80 4.43 0.79
C THR A 476 -36.27 3.01 0.55
N VAL A 477 -34.96 2.86 0.37
CA VAL A 477 -34.35 1.53 0.42
C VAL A 477 -34.02 1.20 1.88
N PRO A 478 -34.44 0.03 2.37
CA PRO A 478 -34.05 -0.44 3.70
C PRO A 478 -32.52 -0.41 3.88
N ALA A 479 -32.04 0.12 5.00
CA ALA A 479 -30.61 0.36 5.26
C ALA A 479 -29.73 -0.92 5.27
N ASP A 480 -30.36 -2.10 5.22
CA ASP A 480 -29.78 -3.43 5.14
C ASP A 480 -29.43 -3.90 3.71
N ALA A 481 -29.74 -3.12 2.66
CA ALA A 481 -29.61 -3.56 1.25
C ALA A 481 -28.40 -3.02 0.45
N ASP A 482 -27.48 -2.24 1.05
CA ASP A 482 -26.23 -1.81 0.39
C ASP A 482 -25.04 -2.40 1.16
N HIS A 483 -24.29 -3.32 0.54
CA HIS A 483 -23.20 -4.05 1.19
C HIS A 483 -22.28 -4.80 0.21
N VAL A 484 -21.01 -5.01 0.62
CA VAL A 484 -19.98 -5.71 -0.19
C VAL A 484 -20.34 -7.16 -0.55
N GLY A 485 -21.22 -7.77 0.24
CA GLY A 485 -21.66 -9.16 0.10
C GLY A 485 -20.59 -10.19 0.47
N ALA A 486 -21.05 -11.42 0.73
CA ALA A 486 -20.23 -12.61 0.94
C ALA A 486 -20.92 -13.74 0.18
N ALA A 487 -20.43 -14.07 -1.01
CA ALA A 487 -21.08 -15.02 -1.91
C ALA A 487 -20.05 -15.77 -2.77
N PRO A 488 -20.33 -17.01 -3.18
CA PRO A 488 -19.40 -17.79 -4.01
C PRO A 488 -19.28 -17.20 -5.43
N VAL A 489 -18.18 -17.49 -6.11
CA VAL A 489 -17.96 -17.01 -7.49
C VAL A 489 -18.01 -18.18 -8.47
N ILE A 490 -18.55 -17.96 -9.68
CA ILE A 490 -18.47 -18.95 -10.76
C ILE A 490 -17.03 -18.98 -11.26
N THR A 491 -16.44 -20.16 -11.28
CA THR A 491 -15.05 -20.37 -11.74
C THR A 491 -14.99 -21.15 -13.04
N TYR A 492 -16.02 -21.95 -13.28
CA TYR A 492 -16.16 -22.73 -14.48
C TYR A 492 -17.64 -22.89 -14.82
N PHE A 493 -17.97 -22.75 -16.11
CA PHE A 493 -19.28 -23.09 -16.62
C PHE A 493 -19.13 -23.75 -17.98
N SER A 494 -19.73 -24.93 -18.14
CA SER A 494 -19.81 -25.64 -19.41
C SER A 494 -21.24 -26.08 -19.68
N LEU A 495 -21.60 -26.06 -20.96
CA LEU A 495 -22.83 -26.61 -21.47
C LEU A 495 -22.51 -27.43 -22.71
N GLY A 496 -22.62 -28.75 -22.56
CA GLY A 496 -22.54 -29.69 -23.66
C GLY A 496 -23.88 -29.80 -24.39
N PHE A 497 -23.80 -30.00 -25.70
CA PHE A 497 -24.95 -30.20 -26.58
C PHE A 497 -24.75 -31.47 -27.40
N ARG A 498 -25.81 -32.27 -27.53
CA ARG A 498 -25.88 -33.36 -28.50
C ARG A 498 -27.27 -33.43 -29.09
N ALA A 499 -27.35 -33.48 -30.42
CA ALA A 499 -28.60 -33.80 -31.09
C ALA A 499 -28.75 -35.32 -31.16
N ALA A 500 -29.85 -35.86 -30.66
CA ALA A 500 -30.16 -37.28 -30.70
C ALA A 500 -31.55 -37.46 -31.32
N PRO A 501 -31.68 -38.15 -32.47
CA PRO A 501 -32.99 -38.44 -33.03
C PRO A 501 -33.67 -39.56 -32.23
N VAL A 502 -34.97 -39.46 -31.96
CA VAL A 502 -35.73 -40.47 -31.19
C VAL A 502 -35.94 -41.76 -32.01
N ALA A 503 -35.83 -41.66 -33.33
CA ALA A 503 -35.89 -42.75 -34.31
C ALA A 503 -35.14 -42.35 -35.60
N THR A 504 -35.07 -43.21 -36.60
CA THR A 504 -34.44 -42.88 -37.90
C THR A 504 -34.95 -41.54 -38.46
N PRO A 505 -34.07 -40.60 -38.87
CA PRO A 505 -34.49 -39.23 -39.24
C PRO A 505 -35.48 -39.21 -40.42
N ALA A 506 -36.69 -38.69 -40.19
CA ALA A 506 -37.71 -38.44 -41.23
C ALA A 506 -38.51 -37.15 -40.93
N PRO A 507 -39.17 -36.51 -41.93
CA PRO A 507 -40.01 -35.35 -41.70
C PRO A 507 -41.12 -35.63 -40.67
N GLY A 508 -41.27 -34.74 -39.68
CA GLY A 508 -42.22 -34.90 -38.57
C GLY A 508 -41.72 -35.76 -37.39
N VAL A 509 -40.53 -36.36 -37.49
CA VAL A 509 -39.89 -37.08 -36.37
C VAL A 509 -39.40 -36.08 -35.32
N GLU A 510 -39.61 -36.44 -34.06
CA GLU A 510 -39.11 -35.73 -32.90
C GLU A 510 -37.60 -35.97 -32.75
N ILE A 511 -36.86 -34.89 -32.57
CA ILE A 511 -35.43 -34.93 -32.28
C ILE A 511 -35.25 -34.26 -30.93
N HIS A 512 -34.35 -34.78 -30.12
CA HIS A 512 -34.01 -34.24 -28.80
C HIS A 512 -32.67 -33.52 -28.86
N MET A 513 -32.60 -32.37 -28.19
CA MET A 513 -31.33 -31.72 -27.89
C MET A 513 -30.99 -32.05 -26.45
N ASN A 514 -29.99 -32.90 -26.27
CA ASN A 514 -29.48 -33.28 -24.96
C ASN A 514 -28.55 -32.19 -24.46
N LEU A 515 -28.82 -31.69 -23.25
CA LEU A 515 -28.04 -30.68 -22.55
C LEU A 515 -27.25 -31.34 -21.42
N TYR A 516 -25.94 -31.05 -21.37
CA TYR A 516 -25.00 -31.54 -20.36
C TYR A 516 -24.43 -30.34 -19.61
N PRO A 517 -25.11 -29.82 -18.57
CA PRO A 517 -24.64 -28.68 -17.81
C PRO A 517 -23.58 -29.09 -16.79
N LEU A 518 -22.60 -28.23 -16.60
CA LEU A 518 -21.58 -28.38 -15.58
C LEU A 518 -21.19 -27.00 -15.06
N VAL A 519 -21.22 -26.83 -13.75
CA VAL A 519 -20.90 -25.56 -13.09
C VAL A 519 -19.95 -25.81 -11.93
N VAL A 520 -18.91 -24.98 -11.81
CA VAL A 520 -18.05 -24.96 -10.62
C VAL A 520 -18.18 -23.60 -9.96
N ILE A 521 -18.47 -23.64 -8.67
CA ILE A 521 -18.47 -22.46 -7.80
C ILE A 521 -17.41 -22.61 -6.73
N TRP A 522 -16.88 -21.49 -6.27
CA TRP A 522 -15.79 -21.46 -5.30
C TRP A 522 -16.06 -20.44 -4.20
N ASN A 523 -15.65 -20.78 -2.99
CA ASN A 523 -15.60 -19.86 -1.86
C ASN A 523 -14.21 -19.22 -1.75
N PRO A 524 -14.05 -17.94 -2.14
CA PRO A 524 -12.75 -17.29 -2.12
C PRO A 524 -12.37 -16.69 -0.76
N TYR A 525 -13.18 -16.88 0.29
CA TYR A 525 -13.01 -16.25 1.60
C TYR A 525 -12.40 -17.19 2.64
N ASN A 526 -11.89 -16.61 3.74
CA ASN A 526 -11.42 -17.31 4.94
C ASN A 526 -12.55 -17.84 5.85
N VAL A 527 -13.81 -17.72 5.45
CA VAL A 527 -15.00 -18.13 6.23
C VAL A 527 -15.81 -19.16 5.49
N THR A 528 -16.50 -20.04 6.22
CA THR A 528 -17.50 -20.93 5.60
C THR A 528 -18.68 -20.09 5.12
N LEU A 529 -19.10 -20.26 3.88
CA LEU A 529 -20.31 -19.61 3.35
C LEU A 529 -21.52 -20.52 3.60
N ARG A 530 -22.48 -20.05 4.41
CA ARG A 530 -23.74 -20.80 4.60
C ARG A 530 -24.63 -20.62 3.40
N ALA A 531 -25.10 -21.72 2.83
CA ALA A 531 -26.04 -21.65 1.71
C ALA A 531 -27.33 -20.89 2.13
N PRO A 532 -27.96 -20.13 1.22
CA PRO A 532 -29.26 -19.52 1.46
C PRO A 532 -30.31 -20.57 1.85
N ALA A 533 -31.40 -20.12 2.48
CA ALA A 533 -32.52 -21.00 2.80
C ALA A 533 -33.08 -21.66 1.54
N ALA A 534 -33.26 -22.98 1.61
CA ALA A 534 -33.76 -23.76 0.49
C ALA A 534 -35.18 -23.41 0.10
N GLN A 535 -35.42 -23.37 -1.21
CA GLN A 535 -36.76 -23.42 -1.80
C GLN A 535 -37.44 -24.77 -1.47
N ALA A 536 -38.74 -24.88 -1.75
CA ALA A 536 -39.49 -26.11 -1.50
C ALA A 536 -38.96 -27.34 -2.27
N ASP A 537 -38.24 -27.12 -3.37
CA ASP A 537 -37.60 -28.17 -4.19
C ASP A 537 -36.17 -28.50 -3.72
N GLY A 538 -35.70 -27.89 -2.63
CA GLY A 538 -34.35 -28.11 -2.07
C GLY A 538 -33.24 -27.29 -2.74
N SER A 539 -33.56 -26.40 -3.68
CA SER A 539 -32.57 -25.54 -4.35
C SER A 539 -32.28 -24.25 -3.57
N ASN A 540 -31.02 -23.80 -3.61
CA ASN A 540 -30.53 -22.63 -2.86
C ASN A 540 -29.93 -21.55 -3.78
N PHE A 541 -29.46 -21.93 -4.97
CA PHE A 541 -28.95 -21.02 -5.99
C PHE A 541 -29.54 -21.34 -7.38
N GLU A 542 -29.38 -20.41 -8.31
CA GLU A 542 -29.71 -20.56 -9.73
C GLU A 542 -28.54 -20.06 -10.57
N VAL A 543 -28.23 -20.80 -11.64
CA VAL A 543 -27.26 -20.42 -12.67
C VAL A 543 -27.96 -20.37 -14.01
N GLY A 544 -27.61 -19.40 -14.84
CA GLY A 544 -28.18 -19.34 -16.18
C GLY A 544 -27.28 -18.68 -17.21
N VAL A 545 -27.60 -18.99 -18.46
CA VAL A 545 -26.87 -18.55 -19.64
C VAL A 545 -27.83 -17.95 -20.67
N GLN A 546 -27.40 -16.85 -21.28
CA GLN A 546 -28.14 -16.15 -22.33
C GLN A 546 -27.20 -15.68 -23.46
N PRO A 547 -27.55 -15.90 -24.73
CA PRO A 547 -26.83 -15.30 -25.85
C PRO A 547 -26.96 -13.75 -25.85
N SER A 548 -25.85 -13.04 -26.01
CA SER A 548 -25.81 -11.56 -26.07
C SER A 548 -26.29 -11.00 -27.42
N HIS A 549 -26.09 -11.80 -28.49
CA HIS A 549 -26.45 -11.54 -29.89
C HIS A 549 -26.98 -12.83 -30.53
N ASP A 550 -27.48 -12.75 -31.76
CA ASP A 550 -27.95 -13.91 -32.53
C ASP A 550 -26.77 -14.87 -32.81
N GLY A 551 -26.72 -16.00 -32.10
CA GLY A 551 -25.75 -17.06 -32.34
C GLY A 551 -26.32 -18.15 -33.24
N GLN A 552 -25.47 -18.84 -34.01
CA GLN A 552 -25.90 -19.95 -34.88
C GLN A 552 -25.10 -21.20 -34.52
N VAL A 553 -25.75 -22.32 -34.21
CA VAL A 553 -25.12 -23.65 -34.13
C VAL A 553 -25.63 -24.49 -35.28
N ASN A 554 -24.74 -24.85 -36.20
CA ASN A 554 -25.12 -25.72 -37.31
C ASN A 554 -25.08 -27.17 -36.82
N VAL A 555 -26.18 -27.89 -37.02
CA VAL A 555 -26.30 -29.32 -36.72
C VAL A 555 -26.63 -30.00 -38.03
N GLU A 556 -25.66 -30.75 -38.56
CA GLU A 556 -25.80 -31.43 -39.84
C GLU A 556 -26.26 -32.87 -39.60
N LEU A 557 -27.45 -33.22 -40.09
CA LEU A 557 -27.98 -34.58 -40.04
C LEU A 557 -27.56 -35.31 -41.31
N GLU A 558 -27.04 -36.52 -41.16
CA GLU A 558 -26.71 -37.40 -42.30
C GLU A 558 -27.98 -37.83 -43.03
N ALA A 559 -27.88 -38.00 -44.36
CA ALA A 559 -28.84 -38.82 -45.08
C ALA A 559 -28.17 -39.60 -46.22
N ASP A 560 -28.50 -40.89 -46.24
CA ASP A 560 -28.21 -41.92 -47.25
C ASP A 560 -26.96 -42.79 -47.04
N ILE A 561 -27.12 -44.06 -47.45
CA ILE A 561 -26.17 -45.17 -47.35
C ILE A 561 -24.93 -44.92 -48.26
N ALA A 562 -24.91 -43.85 -49.06
CA ALA A 562 -23.87 -43.47 -50.01
C ALA A 562 -23.02 -42.27 -49.55
N GLY A 563 -23.20 -41.76 -48.34
CA GLY A 563 -22.31 -40.76 -47.73
C GLY A 563 -22.43 -39.35 -48.31
N THR A 564 -23.57 -39.00 -48.93
CA THR A 564 -23.81 -37.65 -49.45
C THR A 564 -24.44 -36.75 -48.39
N TRP A 565 -23.67 -35.81 -47.83
CA TRP A 565 -24.17 -34.85 -46.82
C TRP A 565 -25.31 -33.97 -47.36
N THR A 566 -26.51 -34.13 -46.82
CA THR A 566 -27.63 -33.20 -47.05
C THR A 566 -27.93 -32.42 -45.78
N SER A 567 -27.56 -31.14 -45.76
CA SER A 567 -27.91 -30.25 -44.65
C SER A 567 -29.43 -30.13 -44.52
N ARG A 568 -30.00 -30.64 -43.42
CA ARG A 568 -31.42 -30.57 -43.12
C ARG A 568 -31.82 -29.29 -42.35
N GLY A 569 -30.87 -28.52 -41.83
CA GLY A 569 -31.08 -27.17 -41.29
C GLY A 569 -30.02 -26.71 -40.28
N ARG A 570 -30.11 -25.46 -39.81
CA ARG A 570 -29.20 -24.83 -38.82
C ARG A 570 -29.96 -24.46 -37.56
N PHE A 571 -29.47 -24.75 -36.36
CA PHE A 571 -30.08 -24.26 -35.11
C PHE A 571 -29.59 -22.85 -34.81
N ASN A 572 -30.46 -21.85 -34.89
CA ASN A 572 -30.09 -20.50 -34.50
C ASN A 572 -30.57 -20.20 -33.08
N PHE A 573 -29.61 -19.84 -32.23
CA PHE A 573 -29.81 -19.11 -30.98
C PHE A 573 -30.14 -17.65 -31.31
N LEU A 574 -31.32 -17.39 -31.87
CA LEU A 574 -31.73 -16.03 -32.19
C LEU A 574 -32.12 -15.29 -30.91
N ARG A 575 -31.88 -13.99 -30.86
CA ARG A 575 -32.57 -13.06 -29.98
C ARG A 575 -33.89 -12.72 -30.65
N THR A 576 -34.97 -13.37 -30.26
CA THR A 576 -36.31 -13.04 -30.77
C THR A 576 -36.61 -11.57 -30.48
N HIS A 577 -36.64 -10.74 -31.54
CA HIS A 577 -37.08 -9.34 -31.47
C HIS A 577 -38.61 -9.20 -31.42
N TYR A 578 -39.33 -10.32 -31.53
CA TYR A 578 -40.79 -10.38 -31.58
C TYR A 578 -41.32 -11.17 -30.37
N GLY A 579 -41.97 -10.47 -29.44
CA GLY A 579 -42.65 -11.06 -28.28
C GLY A 579 -41.81 -11.07 -26.98
N ASN A 580 -42.50 -10.94 -25.85
CA ASN A 580 -41.94 -10.68 -24.50
C ASN A 580 -41.12 -11.83 -23.86
N ASN A 581 -40.61 -12.79 -24.65
CA ASN A 581 -40.03 -14.03 -24.17
C ASN A 581 -38.53 -14.09 -24.50
N GLY A 582 -37.68 -13.97 -23.47
CA GLY A 582 -36.22 -14.08 -23.62
C GLY A 582 -35.74 -15.53 -23.65
N ASN A 583 -34.78 -15.84 -24.54
CA ASN A 583 -34.16 -17.16 -24.66
C ASN A 583 -33.10 -17.39 -23.57
N PHE A 584 -33.47 -18.11 -22.51
CA PHE A 584 -32.61 -18.42 -21.37
C PHE A 584 -32.56 -19.92 -21.11
N ILE A 585 -31.36 -20.47 -21.00
CA ILE A 585 -31.15 -21.79 -20.38
C ILE A 585 -30.70 -21.53 -18.94
N ARG A 586 -31.41 -22.12 -17.98
CA ARG A 586 -31.10 -22.02 -16.55
C ARG A 586 -31.25 -23.34 -15.81
N PHE A 587 -30.55 -23.46 -14.71
CA PHE A 587 -30.57 -24.61 -13.81
C PHE A 587 -30.58 -24.13 -12.36
N ARG A 588 -31.19 -24.92 -11.48
CA ARG A 588 -31.18 -24.72 -10.03
C ARG A 588 -30.03 -25.52 -9.41
N LEU A 589 -29.43 -25.03 -8.34
CA LEU A 589 -28.34 -25.71 -7.65
C LEU A 589 -28.76 -26.06 -6.22
N LYS A 590 -28.59 -27.32 -5.86
CA LYS A 590 -28.71 -27.81 -4.48
C LYS A 590 -27.35 -27.76 -3.80
N CYS A 591 -27.00 -26.57 -3.33
CA CYS A 591 -25.66 -26.30 -2.78
C CYS A 591 -25.60 -26.50 -1.27
N PRO A 592 -24.63 -27.28 -0.75
CA PRO A 592 -24.33 -27.32 0.69
C PRO A 592 -23.54 -26.06 1.12
N ASP A 593 -23.27 -25.95 2.42
CA ASP A 593 -22.31 -24.96 2.95
C ASP A 593 -20.92 -25.18 2.33
N ILE A 594 -20.24 -24.08 2.00
CA ILE A 594 -18.96 -24.11 1.28
C ILE A 594 -17.84 -23.71 2.23
N LEU A 595 -16.90 -24.63 2.49
CA LEU A 595 -15.76 -24.37 3.39
C LEU A 595 -14.80 -23.31 2.80
N PRO A 596 -13.96 -22.65 3.63
CA PRO A 596 -12.99 -21.67 3.16
C PRO A 596 -12.10 -22.21 2.05
N GLY A 597 -12.03 -21.50 0.92
CA GLY A 597 -11.21 -21.89 -0.24
C GLY A 597 -11.71 -23.08 -1.06
N GLN A 598 -12.80 -23.74 -0.64
CA GLN A 598 -13.32 -24.94 -1.29
C GLN A 598 -14.04 -24.61 -2.60
N SER A 599 -13.82 -25.45 -3.61
CA SER A 599 -14.59 -25.44 -4.86
C SER A 599 -15.56 -26.64 -4.89
N LEU A 600 -16.77 -26.40 -5.38
CA LEU A 600 -17.83 -27.41 -5.51
C LEU A 600 -18.25 -27.56 -6.97
N VAL A 601 -18.52 -28.80 -7.39
CA VAL A 601 -18.82 -29.17 -8.77
C VAL A 601 -20.28 -29.58 -8.86
N PHE A 602 -21.02 -28.97 -9.78
CA PHE A 602 -22.44 -29.19 -9.97
C PHE A 602 -22.73 -29.75 -11.35
N SER A 603 -23.40 -30.91 -11.38
CA SER A 603 -23.83 -31.60 -12.59
C SER A 603 -25.22 -32.22 -12.40
N LEU A 604 -25.82 -32.69 -13.50
CA LEU A 604 -27.06 -33.46 -13.44
C LEU A 604 -26.83 -34.84 -12.83
N PRO A 605 -27.72 -35.32 -11.94
CA PRO A 605 -27.68 -36.70 -11.50
C PRO A 605 -28.16 -37.63 -12.63
N VAL A 606 -27.58 -38.84 -12.72
CA VAL A 606 -27.95 -39.84 -13.73
C VAL A 606 -29.44 -40.17 -13.72
N THR A 607 -30.08 -40.09 -12.56
CA THR A 607 -31.54 -40.28 -12.40
C THR A 607 -32.38 -39.26 -13.19
N SER A 608 -31.80 -38.10 -13.53
CA SER A 608 -32.43 -37.08 -14.38
C SER A 608 -32.14 -37.28 -15.87
N SER A 609 -31.36 -38.31 -16.24
CA SER A 609 -31.01 -38.58 -17.63
C SER A 609 -32.24 -38.85 -18.50
N GLY A 610 -32.31 -38.19 -19.65
CA GLY A 610 -33.41 -38.32 -20.62
C GLY A 610 -34.73 -37.66 -20.19
N GLN A 611 -34.78 -37.00 -19.04
CA GLN A 611 -35.94 -36.20 -18.64
C GLN A 611 -36.08 -34.98 -19.53
N VAL A 612 -37.32 -34.51 -19.71
CA VAL A 612 -37.59 -33.27 -20.45
C VAL A 612 -36.99 -32.10 -19.67
N TYR A 613 -36.20 -31.28 -20.36
CA TYR A 613 -35.64 -30.05 -19.79
C TYR A 613 -36.78 -29.15 -19.30
N ASN A 614 -36.61 -28.57 -18.12
CA ASN A 614 -37.40 -27.46 -17.65
C ASN A 614 -36.50 -26.50 -16.87
N GLN A 615 -36.98 -25.29 -16.68
CA GLN A 615 -36.20 -24.24 -16.03
C GLN A 615 -35.95 -24.48 -14.52
N GLN A 616 -36.50 -25.56 -13.95
CA GLN A 616 -36.37 -25.96 -12.56
C GLN A 616 -35.47 -27.19 -12.37
N ASN A 617 -34.86 -27.74 -13.43
CA ASN A 617 -33.95 -28.87 -13.28
C ASN A 617 -32.81 -28.54 -12.30
N ILE A 618 -32.55 -29.48 -11.38
CA ILE A 618 -31.62 -29.30 -10.27
C ILE A 618 -30.29 -29.97 -10.59
N LEU A 619 -29.20 -29.23 -10.42
CA LEU A 619 -27.83 -29.74 -10.38
C LEU A 619 -27.47 -30.05 -8.93
N GLU A 620 -26.88 -31.22 -8.71
CA GLU A 620 -26.39 -31.66 -7.41
C GLU A 620 -24.86 -31.57 -7.35
N ASN A 621 -24.29 -31.50 -6.15
CA ASN A 621 -22.85 -31.48 -5.95
C ASN A 621 -22.25 -32.88 -6.19
N ILE A 622 -22.06 -33.24 -7.46
CA ILE A 622 -21.63 -34.57 -7.93
C ILE A 622 -20.67 -34.43 -9.11
N GLU A 623 -19.90 -35.48 -9.35
CA GLU A 623 -19.02 -35.57 -10.52
C GLU A 623 -19.85 -35.63 -11.81
N PRO A 624 -19.39 -35.02 -12.92
CA PRO A 624 -20.07 -35.09 -14.20
C PRO A 624 -20.06 -36.52 -14.73
N GLU A 625 -21.24 -37.10 -14.87
CA GLU A 625 -21.38 -38.41 -15.48
C GLU A 625 -21.67 -38.27 -16.99
N PRO A 626 -20.94 -39.00 -17.85
CA PRO A 626 -21.09 -38.90 -19.30
C PRO A 626 -22.55 -39.14 -19.77
N GLY A 627 -23.31 -40.02 -19.09
CA GLY A 627 -24.71 -40.33 -19.40
C GLY A 627 -25.77 -39.38 -18.81
N ALA A 628 -25.41 -38.33 -18.05
CA ALA A 628 -26.38 -37.47 -17.38
C ALA A 628 -26.75 -36.23 -18.22
N TYR A 629 -27.95 -36.23 -18.81
CA TYR A 629 -28.44 -35.13 -19.65
C TYR A 629 -29.95 -34.90 -19.50
N VAL A 630 -30.39 -33.69 -19.83
CA VAL A 630 -31.82 -33.37 -20.01
C VAL A 630 -32.10 -33.07 -21.47
N SER A 631 -33.26 -33.48 -21.96
CA SER A 631 -33.62 -33.39 -23.36
C SER A 631 -34.60 -32.26 -23.61
N VAL A 632 -34.28 -31.38 -24.56
CA VAL A 632 -35.24 -30.41 -25.11
C VAL A 632 -35.90 -31.04 -26.35
N PRO A 633 -37.19 -31.42 -26.30
CA PRO A 633 -37.86 -32.07 -27.43
C PRO A 633 -38.28 -31.07 -28.50
N PHE A 634 -38.07 -31.41 -29.76
CA PHE A 634 -38.47 -30.56 -30.87
C PHE A 634 -38.93 -31.35 -32.11
N ARG A 635 -39.89 -30.79 -32.86
CA ARG A 635 -40.42 -31.44 -34.08
C ARG A 635 -39.89 -30.79 -35.35
N THR A 636 -39.46 -31.63 -36.29
CA THR A 636 -39.14 -31.17 -37.64
C THR A 636 -40.41 -30.75 -38.39
N GLY A 637 -40.32 -29.66 -39.16
CA GLY A 637 -41.44 -29.18 -39.98
C GLY A 637 -41.76 -30.13 -41.15
N PRO A 638 -42.95 -29.99 -41.79
CA PRO A 638 -43.30 -30.79 -42.97
C PRO A 638 -42.29 -30.60 -44.11
N ALA A 639 -42.10 -31.64 -44.94
CA ALA A 639 -41.25 -31.58 -46.11
C ALA A 639 -41.69 -30.41 -47.04
N GLY A 640 -40.76 -29.50 -47.35
CA GLY A 640 -40.99 -28.37 -48.27
C GLY A 640 -41.40 -27.03 -47.62
N SER A 641 -41.55 -26.95 -46.29
CA SER A 641 -41.82 -25.68 -45.59
C SER A 641 -40.52 -25.06 -45.05
N PRO A 642 -40.19 -23.78 -45.34
CA PRO A 642 -39.08 -23.12 -44.69
C PRO A 642 -39.40 -22.86 -43.20
N THR A 643 -38.57 -23.42 -42.30
CA THR A 643 -38.05 -22.73 -41.11
C THR A 643 -38.85 -22.64 -39.79
N ASN A 644 -39.79 -23.54 -39.45
CA ASN A 644 -40.37 -23.54 -38.10
C ASN A 644 -40.30 -24.91 -37.42
N ILE A 645 -39.35 -25.08 -36.50
CA ILE A 645 -39.38 -26.12 -35.48
C ILE A 645 -40.23 -25.60 -34.32
N THR A 646 -41.22 -26.37 -33.88
CA THR A 646 -42.04 -26.03 -32.69
C THR A 646 -41.47 -26.80 -31.49
N ILE A 647 -41.07 -26.08 -30.43
CA ILE A 647 -40.74 -26.69 -29.15
C ILE A 647 -42.03 -27.24 -28.55
N LEU A 648 -42.04 -28.50 -28.14
CA LEU A 648 -43.21 -29.10 -27.53
C LEU A 648 -43.38 -28.56 -26.12
N ALA A 649 -44.59 -28.12 -25.79
CA ALA A 649 -44.88 -27.42 -24.55
C ALA A 649 -44.63 -28.30 -23.32
N GLY A 650 -43.68 -27.88 -22.50
CA GLY A 650 -43.55 -28.20 -21.08
C GLY A 650 -43.00 -26.97 -20.35
N GLU A 651 -43.85 -26.03 -19.93
CA GLU A 651 -43.47 -24.82 -19.16
C GLU A 651 -42.28 -23.95 -19.71
N GLU A 652 -41.92 -24.06 -20.99
CA GLU A 652 -40.72 -23.43 -21.56
C GLU A 652 -41.05 -22.27 -22.52
N ASN A 653 -40.42 -21.11 -22.30
CA ASN A 653 -40.37 -19.97 -23.24
C ASN A 653 -39.03 -19.94 -24.00
N LEU A 654 -38.49 -21.09 -24.42
CA LEU A 654 -37.35 -21.14 -25.33
C LEU A 654 -37.86 -20.93 -26.77
N SER A 655 -37.27 -20.01 -27.53
CA SER A 655 -37.64 -19.76 -28.94
C SER A 655 -36.40 -19.90 -29.82
N TYR A 656 -36.19 -21.08 -30.39
CA TYR A 656 -35.12 -21.34 -31.36
C TYR A 656 -35.69 -21.37 -32.78
N ARG A 657 -34.96 -20.83 -33.76
CA ARG A 657 -35.37 -20.89 -35.16
C ARG A 657 -34.40 -21.77 -35.93
N LEU A 658 -34.94 -22.72 -36.69
CA LEU A 658 -34.14 -23.47 -37.65
C LEU A 658 -34.13 -22.73 -38.99
N ALA A 659 -32.96 -22.30 -39.49
CA ALA A 659 -32.85 -21.72 -40.83
C ALA A 659 -32.20 -22.73 -41.78
N ALA A 660 -32.83 -23.03 -42.92
CA ALA A 660 -32.23 -23.85 -43.96
C ALA A 660 -31.52 -22.95 -44.99
N SER A 661 -30.25 -23.20 -45.28
CA SER A 661 -29.51 -22.58 -46.38
C SER A 661 -28.75 -23.67 -47.14
N PRO A 662 -28.88 -23.77 -48.46
CA PRO A 662 -28.01 -24.63 -49.27
C PRO A 662 -26.57 -24.10 -49.21
N GLY A 663 -25.58 -25.00 -49.10
CA GLY A 663 -24.21 -24.69 -49.55
C GLY A 663 -23.14 -24.34 -48.51
N THR A 664 -23.23 -24.73 -47.24
CA THR A 664 -22.07 -24.65 -46.32
C THR A 664 -22.08 -25.86 -45.38
N GLN A 665 -21.06 -26.72 -45.49
CA GLN A 665 -20.84 -27.92 -44.65
C GLN A 665 -19.89 -27.54 -43.50
N SER A 666 -20.39 -26.89 -42.46
CA SER A 666 -19.55 -26.44 -41.34
C SER A 666 -20.37 -26.24 -40.06
N ALA A 667 -20.07 -27.00 -39.02
CA ALA A 667 -20.50 -26.69 -37.65
C ALA A 667 -19.64 -25.55 -37.10
N SER A 668 -20.19 -24.34 -37.06
CA SER A 668 -19.51 -23.18 -36.49
C SER A 668 -20.53 -22.33 -35.75
N PHE A 669 -20.11 -21.79 -34.61
CA PHE A 669 -20.79 -20.66 -33.96
C PHE A 669 -20.60 -19.43 -34.85
N LEU A 670 -21.37 -19.32 -35.94
CA LEU A 670 -21.22 -18.26 -36.95
C LEU A 670 -22.00 -17.01 -36.55
N GLY A 671 -21.28 -15.96 -36.18
CA GLY A 671 -21.83 -14.64 -35.91
C GLY A 671 -21.03 -13.94 -34.81
N GLY A 672 -20.73 -12.65 -34.99
CA GLY A 672 -20.18 -11.84 -33.90
C GLY A 672 -21.21 -11.76 -32.77
N GLY A 673 -20.96 -12.43 -31.65
CA GLY A 673 -21.96 -12.54 -30.61
C GLY A 673 -21.46 -13.29 -29.38
N GLY A 674 -21.41 -12.61 -28.23
CA GLY A 674 -20.99 -13.19 -26.96
C GLY A 674 -22.09 -13.90 -26.18
N ILE A 675 -21.74 -14.50 -25.03
CA ILE A 675 -22.65 -15.11 -24.07
C ILE A 675 -22.61 -14.34 -22.75
N ASN A 676 -23.75 -14.31 -22.05
CA ASN A 676 -23.87 -13.80 -20.69
C ASN A 676 -24.17 -14.96 -19.73
N ILE A 677 -23.57 -14.92 -18.55
CA ILE A 677 -23.74 -15.92 -17.48
C ILE A 677 -24.08 -15.20 -16.17
N TYR A 678 -24.86 -15.82 -15.30
CA TYR A 678 -25.11 -15.30 -13.95
C TYR A 678 -25.17 -16.43 -12.91
N LEU A 679 -24.87 -16.08 -11.66
CA LEU A 679 -25.26 -16.80 -10.46
C LEU A 679 -26.33 -15.99 -9.72
N GLY A 680 -27.19 -16.60 -8.92
CA GLY A 680 -28.26 -15.86 -8.25
C GLY A 680 -29.04 -16.68 -7.24
N GLU A 681 -29.96 -16.00 -6.55
CA GLU A 681 -31.02 -16.69 -5.81
C GLU A 681 -32.05 -17.30 -6.78
N PRO A 682 -32.65 -18.46 -6.44
CA PRO A 682 -33.66 -19.11 -7.26
C PRO A 682 -34.89 -18.23 -7.47
N SER A 683 -35.32 -18.09 -8.73
CA SER A 683 -36.57 -17.39 -9.04
C SER A 683 -37.76 -18.35 -9.00
N SER A 684 -38.86 -17.93 -8.36
CA SER A 684 -40.15 -18.62 -8.41
C SER A 684 -40.93 -18.38 -9.72
N LEU A 685 -40.46 -17.46 -10.56
CA LEU A 685 -41.10 -17.17 -11.85
C LEU A 685 -40.86 -18.32 -12.82
N SER A 686 -41.93 -18.78 -13.48
CA SER A 686 -41.87 -19.80 -14.55
C SER A 686 -41.26 -19.26 -15.85
N SER A 687 -41.22 -17.94 -16.03
CA SER A 687 -40.45 -17.28 -17.09
C SER A 687 -39.94 -15.90 -16.68
N LEU A 688 -38.70 -15.58 -17.08
CA LEU A 688 -38.12 -14.25 -16.92
C LEU A 688 -38.51 -13.39 -18.13
N THR A 689 -39.71 -12.80 -18.11
CA THR A 689 -40.21 -12.00 -19.24
C THR A 689 -39.54 -10.64 -19.37
N THR A 690 -39.57 -10.11 -20.59
CA THR A 690 -39.12 -8.78 -20.95
C THR A 690 -40.28 -7.79 -20.89
N THR A 691 -40.60 -7.19 -19.76
CA THR A 691 -41.58 -6.09 -19.74
C THR A 691 -40.94 -4.82 -20.27
N GLY A 692 -40.87 -4.70 -21.60
CA GLY A 692 -40.44 -3.51 -22.34
C GLY A 692 -41.08 -3.52 -23.74
N GLY A 693 -42.01 -2.60 -23.99
CA GLY A 693 -42.75 -2.52 -25.26
C GLY A 693 -41.83 -2.41 -26.48
N ALA A 694 -42.33 -2.84 -27.64
CA ALA A 694 -41.59 -3.03 -28.89
C ALA A 694 -40.79 -1.82 -29.42
N ASN A 695 -40.99 -0.61 -28.88
CA ASN A 695 -40.33 0.61 -29.33
C ASN A 695 -39.39 1.25 -28.29
N ASP A 696 -39.21 0.63 -27.13
CA ASP A 696 -38.28 1.17 -26.15
C ASP A 696 -36.87 0.71 -26.52
N ALA A 697 -36.03 1.63 -26.99
CA ALA A 697 -34.59 1.41 -27.13
C ALA A 697 -33.94 0.96 -25.78
N ALA A 698 -34.71 1.06 -24.68
CA ALA A 698 -34.48 0.51 -23.34
C ALA A 698 -34.68 -1.01 -23.19
N ASN A 699 -35.00 -1.79 -24.25
CA ASN A 699 -35.02 -3.27 -24.26
C ASN A 699 -33.64 -3.95 -24.02
N ARG A 700 -32.70 -3.15 -23.52
CA ARG A 700 -31.32 -3.44 -23.16
C ARG A 700 -31.15 -3.67 -21.64
N ALA A 701 -32.22 -3.53 -20.84
CA ALA A 701 -32.21 -3.52 -19.36
C ALA A 701 -32.05 -4.88 -18.62
N PHE A 702 -31.79 -5.99 -19.32
CA PHE A 702 -31.82 -7.35 -18.73
C PHE A 702 -30.83 -7.62 -17.60
N PHE A 703 -29.73 -6.86 -17.56
CA PHE A 703 -28.58 -7.20 -16.72
C PHE A 703 -28.30 -6.14 -15.65
N ASN A 704 -29.34 -5.47 -15.17
CA ASN A 704 -29.25 -4.78 -13.90
C ASN A 704 -29.57 -5.79 -12.77
N PRO A 705 -28.56 -6.33 -12.06
CA PRO A 705 -28.75 -7.28 -10.95
C PRO A 705 -29.61 -6.72 -9.81
N SER A 706 -29.88 -5.41 -9.79
CA SER A 706 -30.74 -4.75 -8.80
C SER A 706 -32.23 -4.67 -9.18
N ALA A 707 -32.68 -5.18 -10.33
CA ALA A 707 -34.10 -5.15 -10.71
C ALA A 707 -34.97 -5.88 -9.66
N THR A 708 -36.17 -5.37 -9.35
CA THR A 708 -36.98 -5.81 -8.18
C THR A 708 -37.34 -7.30 -8.12
N ASN A 709 -37.25 -8.03 -9.25
CA ASN A 709 -37.61 -9.45 -9.35
C ASN A 709 -36.41 -10.35 -9.69
N ARG A 710 -35.17 -9.84 -9.65
CA ARG A 710 -33.96 -10.58 -9.98
C ARG A 710 -32.90 -10.33 -8.92
N ARG A 711 -32.44 -11.39 -8.27
CA ARG A 711 -31.40 -11.37 -7.24
C ARG A 711 -30.15 -12.09 -7.77
N TRP A 712 -29.63 -11.57 -8.88
CA TRP A 712 -28.46 -12.12 -9.55
C TRP A 712 -27.19 -11.44 -9.04
N TYR A 713 -26.09 -12.19 -8.94
CA TYR A 713 -24.77 -11.73 -8.54
C TYR A 713 -23.71 -12.51 -9.33
N SER A 714 -22.48 -11.99 -9.43
CA SER A 714 -21.44 -12.59 -10.31
C SER A 714 -21.96 -12.74 -11.76
N THR A 715 -22.43 -11.63 -12.35
CA THR A 715 -22.88 -11.63 -13.74
C THR A 715 -21.69 -11.39 -14.68
N ALA A 716 -21.47 -12.28 -15.64
CA ALA A 716 -20.49 -12.13 -16.70
C ALA A 716 -21.20 -11.73 -18.00
N GLN A 717 -20.74 -10.66 -18.64
CA GLN A 717 -21.43 -10.04 -19.78
C GLN A 717 -20.55 -9.98 -21.03
N ASP A 718 -21.20 -10.21 -22.18
CA ASP A 718 -20.63 -10.07 -23.53
C ASP A 718 -19.30 -10.82 -23.71
N MET A 719 -19.26 -12.08 -23.27
CA MET A 719 -18.11 -12.97 -23.48
C MET A 719 -18.11 -13.46 -24.93
N ASP A 720 -17.35 -12.81 -25.80
CA ASP A 720 -17.31 -13.03 -27.26
C ASP A 720 -16.17 -13.95 -27.71
N TRP A 721 -16.28 -14.37 -28.96
CA TRP A 721 -15.59 -15.48 -29.61
C TRP A 721 -14.73 -15.02 -30.78
N SER A 722 -14.95 -13.79 -31.25
CA SER A 722 -14.34 -13.24 -32.46
C SER A 722 -12.91 -12.77 -32.21
N GLY A 723 -11.92 -13.61 -32.45
CA GLY A 723 -10.51 -13.21 -32.39
C GLY A 723 -9.50 -14.32 -32.19
N LEU A 724 -9.93 -15.54 -31.85
CA LEU A 724 -9.05 -16.69 -31.95
C LEU A 724 -8.74 -16.91 -33.44
N VAL A 725 -7.46 -16.81 -33.81
CA VAL A 725 -6.97 -17.26 -35.11
C VAL A 725 -7.33 -18.74 -35.20
N VAL A 726 -8.44 -18.99 -35.86
CA VAL A 726 -8.78 -20.28 -36.40
C VAL A 726 -7.73 -20.54 -37.47
N THR A 727 -6.54 -21.03 -37.10
CA THR A 727 -6.00 -22.14 -37.89
C THR A 727 -7.15 -23.13 -37.99
N PRO A 728 -7.47 -23.70 -39.15
CA PRO A 728 -8.73 -24.41 -39.35
C PRO A 728 -8.66 -25.85 -38.83
N PRO A 729 -9.20 -26.20 -37.65
CA PRO A 729 -9.63 -27.56 -37.36
C PRO A 729 -11.15 -27.73 -37.52
N PHE A 730 -11.90 -26.70 -37.92
CA PHE A 730 -13.36 -26.78 -38.03
C PHE A 730 -13.87 -27.36 -39.37
N GLN A 731 -13.04 -28.13 -40.09
CA GLN A 731 -13.36 -28.58 -41.46
C GLN A 731 -13.53 -30.09 -41.65
N GLU A 732 -13.63 -30.89 -40.58
CA GLU A 732 -13.97 -32.31 -40.73
C GLU A 732 -15.43 -32.54 -40.28
N PRO A 733 -16.38 -32.76 -41.23
CA PRO A 733 -17.76 -33.09 -40.92
C PRO A 733 -17.82 -34.50 -40.33
N GLY A 734 -18.02 -34.60 -39.01
CA GLY A 734 -18.28 -35.88 -38.34
C GLY A 734 -19.76 -36.22 -38.35
N PRO A 735 -20.18 -37.47 -38.65
CA PRO A 735 -21.59 -37.84 -38.74
C PRO A 735 -22.27 -37.76 -37.37
N LEU A 736 -23.52 -37.31 -37.33
CA LEU A 736 -24.42 -37.58 -36.20
C LEU A 736 -24.78 -39.07 -36.25
N VAL A 737 -23.90 -39.91 -35.69
CA VAL A 737 -24.15 -41.34 -35.57
C VAL A 737 -25.36 -41.55 -34.67
N HIS A 738 -26.37 -42.27 -35.17
CA HIS A 738 -27.46 -42.83 -34.37
C HIS A 738 -26.88 -43.91 -33.44
N ASP A 739 -26.31 -43.45 -32.33
CA ASP A 739 -25.89 -44.31 -31.23
C ASP A 739 -26.97 -44.29 -30.15
N THR A 740 -27.60 -45.44 -29.93
CA THR A 740 -28.67 -45.63 -28.95
C THR A 740 -28.18 -45.54 -27.50
N ILE A 741 -26.86 -45.50 -27.25
CA ILE A 741 -26.27 -45.34 -25.92
C ILE A 741 -25.19 -44.25 -25.99
N ALA A 742 -25.65 -43.02 -26.14
CA ALA A 742 -24.79 -41.85 -26.23
C ALA A 742 -24.20 -41.47 -24.86
N SER A 743 -22.91 -41.74 -24.65
CA SER A 743 -22.22 -41.42 -23.40
C SER A 743 -21.64 -40.00 -23.32
N GLU A 744 -21.58 -39.16 -24.35
CA GLU A 744 -20.88 -37.85 -24.26
C GLU A 744 -21.48 -36.77 -25.19
N PRO A 745 -21.31 -35.45 -24.91
CA PRO A 745 -21.77 -34.38 -25.78
C PRO A 745 -20.98 -34.25 -27.09
N THR A 746 -21.64 -33.81 -28.16
CA THR A 746 -21.06 -33.61 -29.50
C THR A 746 -20.50 -32.20 -29.69
N TYR A 747 -21.01 -31.22 -28.97
CA TYR A 747 -20.47 -29.86 -28.95
C TYR A 747 -20.36 -29.42 -27.51
N VAL A 748 -19.32 -28.68 -27.18
CA VAL A 748 -19.15 -28.13 -25.84
C VAL A 748 -18.94 -26.64 -25.94
N PHE A 749 -19.80 -25.91 -25.24
CA PHE A 749 -19.57 -24.53 -24.84
C PHE A 749 -18.91 -24.54 -23.47
N GLN A 750 -17.79 -23.85 -23.31
CA GLN A 750 -17.16 -23.71 -22.00
C GLN A 750 -16.65 -22.29 -21.76
N THR A 751 -16.67 -21.90 -20.50
CA THR A 751 -16.18 -20.63 -20.02
C THR A 751 -15.47 -20.83 -18.71
N GLN A 752 -14.36 -20.13 -18.56
CA GLN A 752 -13.47 -20.31 -17.43
C GLN A 752 -13.21 -18.93 -16.84
N ALA A 753 -13.42 -18.84 -15.53
CA ALA A 753 -13.13 -17.63 -14.80
C ALA A 753 -11.68 -17.65 -14.30
N LEU A 754 -11.12 -18.74 -13.76
CA LEU A 754 -9.71 -18.77 -13.28
C LEU A 754 -9.11 -20.18 -13.04
N PHE A 755 -7.76 -20.24 -13.04
CA PHE A 755 -6.81 -21.29 -12.62
C PHE A 755 -6.63 -22.52 -13.51
N SER A 756 -5.51 -22.55 -14.25
CA SER A 756 -4.90 -23.79 -14.72
C SER A 756 -3.39 -23.73 -14.51
N GLY A 757 -2.85 -24.73 -13.81
CA GLY A 757 -1.41 -24.86 -13.53
C GLY A 757 -0.65 -25.56 -14.66
N GLN A 758 0.65 -25.78 -14.45
CA GLN A 758 1.54 -26.37 -15.45
C GLN A 758 1.47 -27.92 -15.41
N GLY A 759 0.99 -28.56 -16.48
CA GLY A 759 0.98 -30.02 -16.66
C GLY A 759 0.55 -30.41 -18.08
N SER A 760 0.92 -31.61 -18.57
CA SER A 760 0.50 -32.11 -19.90
C SER A 760 -1.03 -32.17 -20.07
N ASN A 761 -1.77 -32.24 -18.96
CA ASN A 761 -3.23 -32.27 -18.92
C ASN A 761 -3.88 -30.88 -18.85
N ALA A 762 -3.09 -29.82 -18.62
CA ALA A 762 -3.56 -28.42 -18.73
C ALA A 762 -3.74 -27.96 -20.18
N GLN A 763 -3.38 -28.81 -21.15
CA GLN A 763 -3.76 -28.67 -22.54
C GLN A 763 -5.26 -28.98 -22.67
N LEU A 764 -6.09 -27.96 -22.51
CA LEU A 764 -7.47 -28.03 -22.95
C LEU A 764 -7.46 -28.10 -24.48
N ASN A 765 -7.36 -29.31 -25.01
CA ASN A 765 -7.23 -29.63 -26.43
C ASN A 765 -5.82 -29.33 -26.96
N ALA A 766 -5.34 -30.16 -27.89
CA ALA A 766 -3.99 -30.09 -28.48
C ALA A 766 -3.61 -28.74 -29.15
N ASN A 767 -4.55 -27.78 -29.24
CA ASN A 767 -4.43 -26.53 -29.99
C ASN A 767 -5.04 -25.27 -29.29
N GLN A 768 -5.47 -25.30 -28.03
CA GLN A 768 -5.97 -24.08 -27.36
C GLN A 768 -4.94 -23.51 -26.37
N TYR A 769 -4.65 -22.23 -26.55
CA TYR A 769 -3.68 -21.50 -25.74
C TYR A 769 -4.34 -20.93 -24.49
N MET A 770 -3.78 -21.25 -23.32
CA MET A 770 -4.14 -20.60 -22.06
C MET A 770 -3.64 -19.14 -22.06
N PHE A 771 -4.51 -18.21 -21.66
CA PHE A 771 -4.19 -16.77 -21.64
C PHE A 771 -3.41 -16.38 -20.38
N ALA A 772 -2.36 -15.58 -20.59
CA ALA A 772 -1.49 -15.04 -19.54
C ALA A 772 -1.96 -13.67 -19.03
N THR A 773 -3.15 -13.59 -18.43
CA THR A 773 -3.63 -12.34 -17.80
C THR A 773 -3.31 -12.25 -16.31
N ARG A 774 -3.15 -11.03 -15.79
CA ARG A 774 -2.81 -10.71 -14.39
C ARG A 774 -4.07 -10.60 -13.51
N TRP A 775 -4.80 -11.70 -13.37
CA TRP A 775 -6.22 -11.75 -12.94
C TRP A 775 -6.55 -10.96 -11.66
N LEU A 776 -5.69 -10.98 -10.63
CA LEU A 776 -5.92 -10.28 -9.36
C LEU A 776 -5.42 -8.83 -9.34
N ALA A 777 -4.35 -8.55 -10.10
CA ALA A 777 -3.71 -7.24 -10.15
C ALA A 777 -4.52 -6.20 -10.95
N GLN A 778 -5.34 -6.67 -11.91
CA GLN A 778 -6.03 -5.81 -12.89
C GLN A 778 -7.52 -6.20 -13.09
N GLY A 779 -8.04 -7.10 -12.25
CA GLY A 779 -9.43 -7.52 -12.29
C GLY A 779 -9.96 -8.04 -10.95
N ASN A 780 -11.29 -8.04 -10.79
CA ASN A 780 -11.97 -8.48 -9.58
C ASN A 780 -13.08 -9.48 -9.87
N MET A 781 -12.85 -10.73 -9.52
CA MET A 781 -13.82 -11.83 -9.64
C MET A 781 -15.04 -11.71 -8.72
N ARG A 782 -14.94 -10.96 -7.61
CA ARG A 782 -16.04 -10.73 -6.66
C ARG A 782 -16.99 -9.61 -7.11
N ALA A 783 -16.67 -8.94 -8.22
CA ALA A 783 -17.49 -7.87 -8.75
C ALA A 783 -18.88 -8.37 -9.14
N VAL A 784 -19.89 -7.53 -8.92
CA VAL A 784 -21.29 -7.89 -9.24
C VAL A 784 -21.47 -8.06 -10.77
N ARG A 785 -20.72 -7.29 -11.54
CA ARG A 785 -20.68 -7.33 -13.00
C ARG A 785 -19.25 -7.43 -13.49
N SER A 786 -18.97 -8.44 -14.30
CA SER A 786 -17.77 -8.56 -15.13
C SER A 786 -18.18 -8.52 -16.60
N GLY A 787 -17.33 -8.02 -17.47
CA GLY A 787 -17.65 -7.84 -18.88
C GLY A 787 -16.65 -6.92 -19.56
N ARG A 788 -16.84 -6.72 -20.86
CA ARG A 788 -16.01 -5.80 -21.64
C ARG A 788 -16.37 -4.35 -21.33
N THR A 789 -15.35 -3.54 -21.09
CA THR A 789 -15.44 -2.07 -21.05
C THR A 789 -15.27 -1.50 -22.46
N ARG A 790 -15.50 -0.19 -22.65
CA ARG A 790 -15.28 0.47 -23.97
C ARG A 790 -13.83 0.43 -24.45
N ARG A 791 -12.88 0.12 -23.55
CA ARG A 791 -11.44 0.08 -23.83
C ARG A 791 -10.90 -1.32 -24.07
N ASP A 792 -11.74 -2.32 -23.87
CA ASP A 792 -11.41 -3.70 -24.10
C ASP A 792 -11.67 -4.03 -25.58
N ASN A 793 -10.63 -4.33 -26.34
CA ASN A 793 -10.69 -4.65 -27.76
C ASN A 793 -11.00 -6.14 -27.92
N ASN A 794 -12.29 -6.48 -27.91
CA ASN A 794 -12.81 -7.84 -27.99
C ASN A 794 -12.25 -8.83 -26.94
N TYR A 795 -11.80 -8.36 -25.78
CA TYR A 795 -11.15 -9.21 -24.79
C TYR A 795 -11.62 -8.89 -23.36
N ASN A 796 -12.15 -9.89 -22.65
CA ASN A 796 -12.46 -9.75 -21.22
C ASN A 796 -11.35 -10.42 -20.42
N VAL A 797 -10.65 -9.64 -19.58
CA VAL A 797 -9.46 -10.07 -18.85
C VAL A 797 -9.77 -11.10 -17.75
N LEU A 798 -11.04 -11.15 -17.30
CA LEU A 798 -11.50 -12.06 -16.25
C LEU A 798 -12.20 -13.32 -16.76
N PHE A 799 -12.64 -13.36 -18.02
CA PHE A 799 -13.43 -14.47 -18.54
C PHE A 799 -13.09 -14.74 -20.01
N THR A 800 -12.84 -16.00 -20.31
CA THR A 800 -12.60 -16.52 -21.66
C THR A 800 -13.68 -17.54 -21.99
N ALA A 801 -14.18 -17.48 -23.22
CA ALA A 801 -15.18 -18.40 -23.72
C ALA A 801 -14.62 -19.16 -24.92
N THR A 802 -14.74 -20.50 -24.93
CA THR A 802 -14.29 -21.36 -26.03
C THR A 802 -15.34 -22.42 -26.37
N ALA A 803 -15.37 -22.80 -27.65
CA ALA A 803 -16.38 -23.65 -28.25
C ALA A 803 -15.72 -24.46 -29.34
N GLY A 804 -16.01 -25.75 -29.37
CA GLY A 804 -15.39 -26.68 -30.29
C GLY A 804 -16.21 -27.94 -30.49
N GLN A 805 -15.96 -28.60 -31.62
CA GLN A 805 -16.35 -29.99 -31.85
C GLN A 805 -15.19 -30.91 -31.41
N PRO A 806 -15.49 -32.06 -30.80
CA PRO A 806 -14.51 -33.09 -30.53
C PRO A 806 -14.06 -33.80 -31.83
N LEU A 807 -12.80 -33.60 -32.27
CA LEU A 807 -12.12 -34.40 -33.30
C LEU A 807 -11.31 -35.60 -32.76
N TYR A 808 -11.14 -35.70 -31.44
CA TYR A 808 -10.50 -36.80 -30.74
C TYR A 808 -11.42 -37.22 -29.58
N THR A 809 -11.22 -38.36 -28.93
CA THR A 809 -11.93 -38.72 -27.69
C THR A 809 -11.63 -37.67 -26.62
N PHE A 810 -12.48 -36.63 -26.51
CA PHE A 810 -12.44 -35.70 -25.40
C PHE A 810 -13.23 -36.34 -24.29
N PRO A 811 -12.60 -36.83 -23.21
CA PRO A 811 -13.37 -37.21 -22.05
C PRO A 811 -14.17 -35.98 -21.65
N TRP A 812 -15.51 -36.06 -21.68
CA TRP A 812 -16.34 -35.04 -21.05
C TRP A 812 -15.75 -34.80 -19.65
N GLN A 813 -15.37 -33.54 -19.39
CA GLN A 813 -14.32 -33.20 -18.44
C GLN A 813 -14.41 -34.01 -17.14
N LYS A 814 -13.39 -34.82 -16.86
CA LYS A 814 -13.35 -35.69 -15.69
C LYS A 814 -13.01 -34.88 -14.44
N PHE A 815 -13.99 -34.15 -13.91
CA PHE A 815 -13.86 -33.60 -12.57
C PHE A 815 -14.08 -34.71 -11.56
N ILE A 816 -13.12 -34.94 -10.66
CA ILE A 816 -13.27 -35.94 -9.61
C ILE A 816 -13.18 -35.32 -8.20
N ASN A 817 -13.97 -35.83 -7.27
CA ASN A 817 -14.09 -35.37 -5.90
C ASN A 817 -13.04 -35.97 -4.96
N GLY A 818 -12.10 -36.81 -5.42
CA GLY A 818 -11.07 -37.46 -4.58
C GLY A 818 -9.62 -37.30 -5.09
N PRO A 819 -8.60 -37.45 -4.21
CA PRO A 819 -7.20 -37.46 -4.62
C PRO A 819 -6.87 -38.79 -5.32
N GLY A 820 -6.62 -38.73 -6.62
CA GLY A 820 -6.15 -39.86 -7.44
C GLY A 820 -4.89 -39.47 -8.25
N PRO A 821 -4.07 -40.45 -8.67
CA PRO A 821 -2.83 -40.19 -9.42
C PRO A 821 -3.06 -39.51 -10.79
N ASP A 822 -4.27 -39.58 -11.33
CA ASP A 822 -4.70 -38.97 -12.60
C ASP A 822 -5.92 -38.01 -12.40
N SER A 823 -6.02 -37.38 -11.23
CA SER A 823 -7.23 -36.66 -10.80
C SER A 823 -7.25 -35.16 -11.09
N ASP A 824 -8.07 -34.75 -12.05
CA ASP A 824 -8.35 -33.33 -12.32
C ASP A 824 -9.42 -32.80 -11.36
N ARG A 825 -9.02 -32.22 -10.22
CA ARG A 825 -9.92 -31.35 -9.46
C ARG A 825 -9.88 -29.94 -10.04
N THR A 826 -11.02 -29.41 -10.50
CA THR A 826 -11.22 -27.95 -10.59
C THR A 826 -11.32 -27.37 -9.19
N SER A 827 -10.19 -26.98 -8.62
CA SER A 827 -10.22 -25.84 -7.70
C SER A 827 -9.87 -24.61 -8.49
N ALA A 828 -10.60 -23.53 -8.28
CA ALA A 828 -10.16 -22.19 -8.64
C ALA A 828 -9.03 -21.72 -7.69
N GLY A 829 -8.00 -22.55 -7.59
CA GLY A 829 -7.00 -22.48 -6.54
C GLY A 829 -5.96 -23.58 -6.61
N GLN A 830 -6.00 -24.48 -7.60
CA GLN A 830 -4.85 -25.37 -7.78
C GLN A 830 -3.75 -24.64 -8.55
N GLY A 831 -2.76 -24.17 -7.79
CA GLY A 831 -1.40 -24.47 -8.20
C GLY A 831 -1.32 -25.97 -8.49
N HIS A 832 -1.03 -26.31 -9.74
CA HIS A 832 -0.48 -27.61 -10.08
C HIS A 832 0.97 -27.61 -9.57
N ASP A 833 1.15 -27.47 -8.27
CA ASP A 833 2.45 -27.66 -7.65
C ASP A 833 2.63 -29.18 -7.59
N TRP A 834 3.39 -29.70 -8.54
CA TRP A 834 3.61 -31.14 -8.78
C TRP A 834 4.21 -31.87 -7.56
N LEU A 835 4.52 -31.15 -6.47
CA LEU A 835 5.08 -31.65 -5.23
C LEU A 835 3.99 -32.24 -4.30
N GLY A 836 3.36 -33.34 -4.72
CA GLY A 836 2.64 -34.24 -3.78
C GLY A 836 1.24 -34.74 -4.18
N GLY A 837 0.69 -34.31 -5.33
CA GLY A 837 -0.56 -34.86 -5.88
C GLY A 837 -1.84 -34.62 -5.06
N ALA A 838 -1.80 -33.68 -4.09
CA ALA A 838 -2.93 -33.38 -3.20
C ALA A 838 -3.56 -32.01 -3.55
N PRO A 839 -4.89 -31.94 -3.70
CA PRO A 839 -5.65 -30.70 -3.88
C PRO A 839 -5.42 -29.64 -2.79
N VAL A 840 -5.36 -28.37 -3.18
CA VAL A 840 -5.19 -27.24 -2.27
C VAL A 840 -6.43 -26.33 -2.35
N ASP A 841 -7.21 -26.27 -1.28
CA ASP A 841 -8.27 -25.25 -1.11
C ASP A 841 -7.61 -23.89 -0.81
N VAL A 842 -7.86 -22.88 -1.65
CA VAL A 842 -7.20 -21.57 -1.57
C VAL A 842 -8.23 -20.50 -1.24
N GLY A 843 -8.01 -19.81 -0.12
CA GLY A 843 -8.68 -18.54 0.18
C GLY A 843 -7.85 -17.38 -0.36
N LEU A 844 -8.50 -16.38 -0.97
CA LEU A 844 -7.85 -15.15 -1.43
C LEU A 844 -8.21 -13.94 -0.57
N PHE A 845 -9.44 -13.88 -0.06
CA PHE A 845 -9.93 -12.71 0.64
C PHE A 845 -10.21 -13.00 2.11
N GLU A 846 -9.87 -12.05 2.97
CA GLU A 846 -10.05 -12.16 4.41
C GLU A 846 -11.15 -11.22 4.91
N PHE A 847 -12.11 -11.75 5.66
CA PHE A 847 -12.91 -10.97 6.59
C PHE A 847 -12.21 -10.90 7.95
N PRO A 848 -12.29 -9.76 8.64
CA PRO A 848 -11.61 -9.59 9.92
C PRO A 848 -12.22 -10.47 11.02
N TYR A 849 -11.43 -10.89 12.01
CA TYR A 849 -11.90 -11.72 13.13
C TYR A 849 -12.53 -10.88 14.26
N GLU A 850 -13.43 -11.46 15.04
CA GLU A 850 -14.06 -10.80 16.21
C GLU A 850 -13.05 -10.42 17.30
N ASN A 851 -12.09 -11.30 17.57
CA ASN A 851 -11.06 -11.09 18.61
C ASN A 851 -9.78 -10.40 18.10
N GLN A 852 -9.80 -9.85 16.88
CA GLN A 852 -8.65 -9.18 16.29
C GLN A 852 -9.09 -7.94 15.51
N PRO A 853 -8.86 -6.73 16.05
CA PRO A 853 -9.25 -5.49 15.38
C PRO A 853 -8.35 -5.21 14.17
N LEU A 854 -8.86 -4.39 13.25
CA LEU A 854 -8.05 -3.81 12.17
C LEU A 854 -7.13 -2.74 12.77
N GLN A 855 -5.84 -2.79 12.41
CA GLN A 855 -4.76 -1.95 12.94
C GLN A 855 -4.14 -1.04 11.87
N SER A 856 -4.19 -1.44 10.59
CA SER A 856 -3.62 -0.68 9.48
C SER A 856 -4.59 -0.57 8.31
N ILE A 857 -4.52 0.55 7.58
CA ILE A 857 -5.28 0.76 6.33
C ILE A 857 -4.90 -0.29 5.28
N GLY A 858 -3.66 -0.80 5.29
CA GLY A 858 -3.24 -1.88 4.38
C GLY A 858 -4.12 -3.13 4.49
N GLN A 859 -4.68 -3.43 5.67
CA GLN A 859 -5.54 -4.61 5.87
C GLN A 859 -6.90 -4.47 5.17
N LEU A 860 -7.30 -3.26 4.76
CA LEU A 860 -8.49 -3.02 3.94
C LEU A 860 -8.31 -3.46 2.48
N GLN A 861 -7.14 -3.98 2.09
CA GLN A 861 -6.93 -4.54 0.74
C GLN A 861 -7.96 -5.64 0.39
N HIS A 862 -8.49 -6.34 1.39
CA HIS A 862 -9.51 -7.39 1.22
C HIS A 862 -10.93 -6.85 1.00
N ALA A 863 -11.18 -5.56 1.27
CA ALA A 863 -12.50 -4.95 1.10
C ALA A 863 -12.91 -4.94 -0.38
N ASN A 864 -14.11 -5.44 -0.70
CA ASN A 864 -14.63 -5.50 -2.07
C ASN A 864 -15.11 -4.11 -2.54
N LEU A 865 -14.18 -3.18 -2.73
CA LEU A 865 -14.45 -1.80 -3.18
C LEU A 865 -14.40 -1.64 -4.70
N SER A 866 -14.00 -2.68 -5.42
CA SER A 866 -13.94 -2.76 -6.88
C SER A 866 -15.21 -3.39 -7.45
N LEU A 867 -16.26 -2.59 -7.63
CA LEU A 867 -17.61 -3.10 -7.96
C LEU A 867 -17.76 -3.67 -9.38
N VAL A 868 -16.78 -3.41 -10.26
CA VAL A 868 -16.75 -3.89 -11.65
C VAL A 868 -15.53 -4.78 -11.86
N GLY A 869 -15.71 -5.88 -12.59
CA GLY A 869 -14.65 -6.87 -12.79
C GLY A 869 -13.41 -6.34 -13.51
N ALA A 870 -13.51 -5.22 -14.21
CA ALA A 870 -12.38 -4.56 -14.84
C ALA A 870 -11.47 -3.76 -13.87
N TYR A 871 -11.81 -3.69 -12.58
CA TYR A 871 -11.01 -3.04 -11.53
C TYR A 871 -10.23 -4.08 -10.70
N PRO A 872 -9.09 -3.70 -10.10
CA PRO A 872 -8.24 -4.63 -9.34
C PRO A 872 -8.95 -5.24 -8.12
N ALA A 873 -8.65 -6.50 -7.78
CA ALA A 873 -9.25 -7.19 -6.63
C ALA A 873 -8.79 -6.65 -5.26
N TYR A 874 -7.57 -6.11 -5.19
CA TYR A 874 -6.95 -5.53 -3.99
C TYR A 874 -6.66 -4.03 -4.16
N PRO A 875 -7.69 -3.17 -4.17
CA PRO A 875 -7.52 -1.79 -4.59
C PRO A 875 -6.86 -0.89 -3.52
N VAL A 876 -6.97 -1.23 -2.22
CA VAL A 876 -6.43 -0.41 -1.12
C VAL A 876 -4.99 -0.80 -0.81
N GLY A 877 -4.11 0.19 -0.60
CA GLY A 877 -2.70 -0.01 -0.27
C GLY A 877 -1.82 -0.28 -1.49
N ASN A 878 -2.37 -0.86 -2.57
CA ASN A 878 -1.69 -1.02 -3.85
C ASN A 878 -1.90 0.19 -4.75
N SER A 879 -0.95 0.48 -5.63
CA SER A 879 -1.07 1.59 -6.61
C SER A 879 -0.51 1.19 -7.97
N LEU A 880 -0.96 0.06 -8.50
CA LEU A 880 -0.65 -0.34 -9.87
C LEU A 880 -1.51 0.46 -10.84
N ALA A 881 -0.90 0.98 -11.89
CA ALA A 881 -1.64 1.69 -12.92
C ALA A 881 -2.51 0.71 -13.72
N ASP A 882 -3.75 1.11 -14.02
CA ASP A 882 -4.60 0.34 -14.89
C ASP A 882 -4.17 0.50 -16.35
N PHE A 883 -3.91 -0.60 -17.05
CA PHE A 883 -3.43 -0.56 -18.43
C PHE A 883 -4.42 0.14 -19.38
N ARG A 884 -5.72 0.21 -19.03
CA ARG A 884 -6.76 0.92 -19.80
C ARG A 884 -6.65 2.43 -19.66
N LEU A 885 -5.97 2.95 -18.62
CA LEU A 885 -5.74 4.37 -18.40
C LEU A 885 -4.38 4.85 -18.90
N VAL A 886 -3.42 3.95 -19.08
CA VAL A 886 -2.03 4.29 -19.40
C VAL A 886 -1.66 4.04 -20.88
N SER A 887 -2.46 3.32 -21.67
CA SER A 887 -2.07 2.96 -23.06
C SER A 887 -2.07 4.13 -24.06
N GLY A 888 -0.99 4.24 -24.84
CA GLY A 888 -0.78 5.22 -25.92
C GLY A 888 -1.01 4.65 -27.32
N GLY A 889 -2.13 3.96 -27.57
CA GLY A 889 -2.45 3.45 -28.91
C GLY A 889 -2.57 4.57 -29.96
N ALA A 890 -2.18 4.31 -31.21
CA ALA A 890 -2.12 5.28 -32.32
C ALA A 890 -3.45 6.02 -32.61
N SER A 891 -4.59 5.50 -32.16
CA SER A 891 -5.91 6.16 -32.32
C SER A 891 -6.25 7.16 -31.20
N PHE A 892 -5.39 7.36 -30.21
CA PHE A 892 -5.67 8.19 -29.02
C PHE A 892 -4.52 9.17 -28.68
N SER A 893 -3.71 9.53 -29.68
CA SER A 893 -2.29 9.93 -29.56
C SER A 893 -1.96 11.40 -29.20
N THR A 894 -2.70 12.09 -28.32
CA THR A 894 -2.32 13.48 -27.95
C THR A 894 -1.95 13.70 -26.49
N THR A 895 -2.08 12.71 -25.61
CA THR A 895 -1.73 12.84 -24.18
C THR A 895 -0.62 11.85 -23.79
N PRO A 896 0.41 12.27 -23.04
CA PRO A 896 1.45 11.36 -22.58
C PRO A 896 0.86 10.18 -21.75
N PRO A 897 1.37 8.94 -21.90
CA PRO A 897 1.00 7.79 -21.07
C PRO A 897 1.14 8.10 -19.57
N GLY A 898 0.16 7.72 -18.74
CA GLY A 898 0.32 7.67 -17.26
C GLY A 898 -0.34 8.78 -16.42
N TRP A 899 -0.82 9.85 -17.04
CA TRP A 899 -1.27 11.07 -16.33
C TRP A 899 -2.75 11.03 -15.94
N GLN A 900 -3.53 10.13 -16.53
CA GLN A 900 -4.97 9.99 -16.27
C GLN A 900 -5.22 9.15 -15.02
N ILE A 901 -6.03 9.68 -14.11
CA ILE A 901 -6.58 8.94 -12.94
C ILE A 901 -8.09 8.71 -13.05
N ALA A 902 -8.74 9.35 -14.02
CA ALA A 902 -10.08 9.02 -14.48
C ALA A 902 -10.24 9.48 -15.94
N ARG A 903 -11.21 8.92 -16.64
CA ARG A 903 -11.62 9.41 -17.97
C ARG A 903 -13.07 9.07 -18.27
N VAL A 904 -13.74 9.98 -18.97
CA VAL A 904 -15.08 9.75 -19.54
C VAL A 904 -14.96 9.45 -21.03
N ASP A 905 -15.61 8.36 -21.48
CA ASP A 905 -15.61 7.95 -22.88
C ASP A 905 -16.94 8.36 -23.54
N SER A 906 -17.00 9.56 -24.11
CA SER A 906 -18.20 10.11 -24.78
C SER A 906 -18.32 9.65 -26.24
N GLY A 907 -18.95 8.51 -26.48
CA GLY A 907 -19.24 8.03 -27.84
C GLY A 907 -20.64 7.42 -27.93
N THR A 908 -21.44 7.91 -28.87
CA THR A 908 -22.70 7.31 -29.35
C THR A 908 -22.41 6.68 -30.71
N GLY A 909 -22.14 5.37 -30.77
CA GLY A 909 -22.07 4.72 -32.09
C GLY A 909 -21.18 3.50 -32.28
N ALA A 910 -20.50 2.99 -31.26
CA ALA A 910 -19.76 1.74 -31.43
C ALA A 910 -20.74 0.55 -31.48
N GLN A 911 -21.19 0.20 -32.68
CA GLN A 911 -21.84 -1.06 -33.00
C GLN A 911 -20.92 -2.20 -32.50
N GLY A 912 -21.42 -3.09 -31.64
CA GLY A 912 -20.65 -4.24 -31.12
C GLY A 912 -20.04 -4.11 -29.71
N ILE A 913 -20.15 -2.95 -29.04
CA ILE A 913 -19.75 -2.88 -27.61
C ILE A 913 -20.86 -3.44 -26.73
N GLY A 914 -20.48 -4.38 -25.86
CA GLY A 914 -21.35 -4.99 -24.87
C GLY A 914 -22.06 -4.02 -23.90
N LYS A 915 -23.05 -4.53 -23.16
CA LYS A 915 -23.89 -3.76 -22.21
C LYS A 915 -23.06 -3.03 -21.17
N LEU A 916 -22.13 -3.73 -20.51
CA LEU A 916 -21.26 -3.10 -19.51
C LEU A 916 -20.49 -1.91 -20.09
N GLY A 917 -19.89 -2.07 -21.27
CA GLY A 917 -19.22 -0.97 -21.97
C GLY A 917 -20.18 0.15 -22.39
N SER A 918 -21.39 -0.16 -22.86
CA SER A 918 -22.37 0.88 -23.20
C SER A 918 -22.81 1.68 -21.98
N ASP A 919 -22.87 1.00 -20.84
CA ASP A 919 -23.41 1.56 -19.63
C ASP A 919 -22.34 2.34 -18.81
N MET A 920 -21.08 1.87 -18.76
CA MET A 920 -19.97 2.60 -18.12
C MET A 920 -19.60 3.86 -18.91
N ARG A 921 -19.82 5.03 -18.29
CA ARG A 921 -19.44 6.34 -18.84
C ARG A 921 -18.08 6.83 -18.37
N GLY A 922 -17.75 6.59 -17.10
CA GLY A 922 -16.48 6.97 -16.48
C GLY A 922 -15.68 5.73 -16.05
N TYR A 923 -14.37 5.78 -16.26
CA TYR A 923 -13.42 4.79 -15.78
C TYR A 923 -12.42 5.47 -14.84
N TYR A 924 -12.13 4.86 -13.68
CA TYR A 924 -11.38 5.45 -12.57
C TYR A 924 -10.18 4.59 -12.18
N ASP A 925 -9.07 5.23 -11.82
CA ASP A 925 -7.96 4.60 -11.11
C ASP A 925 -8.35 4.48 -9.63
N ILE A 926 -9.13 3.43 -9.31
CA ILE A 926 -9.72 3.23 -7.99
C ILE A 926 -8.65 3.13 -6.91
N SER A 927 -7.54 2.45 -7.19
CA SER A 927 -6.42 2.34 -6.26
C SER A 927 -5.84 3.70 -5.90
N TYR A 928 -5.56 4.54 -6.89
CA TYR A 928 -5.05 5.89 -6.66
C TYR A 928 -6.01 6.73 -5.79
N LEU A 929 -7.30 6.71 -6.12
CA LEU A 929 -8.33 7.52 -5.46
C LEU A 929 -8.63 7.03 -4.03
N LEU A 930 -8.68 5.73 -3.79
CA LEU A 930 -8.87 5.18 -2.44
C LEU A 930 -7.69 5.50 -1.54
N ASN A 931 -6.45 5.31 -2.03
CA ASN A 931 -5.26 5.60 -1.23
C ASN A 931 -5.18 7.07 -0.85
N ARG A 932 -5.49 7.98 -1.79
CA ARG A 932 -5.53 9.43 -1.53
C ARG A 932 -6.55 9.78 -0.43
N ASN A 933 -7.72 9.14 -0.41
CA ASN A 933 -8.78 9.46 0.55
C ASN A 933 -8.61 8.79 1.92
N LEU A 934 -7.94 7.63 1.99
CA LEU A 934 -7.84 6.84 3.21
C LEU A 934 -6.58 7.17 4.04
N TRP A 935 -5.39 7.18 3.43
CA TRP A 935 -4.10 7.17 4.17
C TRP A 935 -3.81 8.44 4.98
N ASP A 936 -4.25 9.59 4.49
CA ASP A 936 -3.96 10.88 5.12
C ASP A 936 -5.05 11.29 6.12
N ARG A 937 -6.32 11.00 5.80
CA ARG A 937 -7.48 11.51 6.53
C ARG A 937 -7.91 10.61 7.70
N TYR A 938 -7.52 9.35 7.67
CA TYR A 938 -7.99 8.33 8.61
C TYR A 938 -6.85 7.50 9.22
N TYR A 939 -7.13 6.84 10.35
CA TYR A 939 -6.26 5.85 10.99
C TYR A 939 -7.10 4.84 11.80
N PHE A 940 -6.48 3.75 12.27
CA PHE A 940 -7.11 2.82 13.21
C PHE A 940 -6.47 2.99 14.59
N SER A 941 -7.24 3.44 15.58
CA SER A 941 -6.72 3.57 16.96
C SER A 941 -6.69 2.25 17.72
N THR A 942 -7.53 1.29 17.31
CA THR A 942 -7.87 0.06 18.05
C THR A 942 -8.50 0.30 19.43
N VAL A 943 -8.99 1.51 19.68
CA VAL A 943 -9.76 1.84 20.87
C VAL A 943 -11.13 1.14 20.79
N PRO A 944 -11.56 0.44 21.87
CA PRO A 944 -12.92 -0.09 21.93
C PRO A 944 -13.96 1.02 21.82
N ALA A 945 -14.89 0.90 20.87
CA ALA A 945 -15.92 1.91 20.63
C ALA A 945 -16.89 2.11 21.80
N THR A 946 -17.05 1.09 22.65
CA THR A 946 -17.90 1.13 23.85
C THR A 946 -17.15 0.57 25.06
N GLY A 947 -17.68 0.84 26.27
CA GLY A 947 -17.08 0.39 27.53
C GLY A 947 -16.11 1.39 28.15
N ALA A 948 -15.68 1.11 29.38
CA ALA A 948 -14.77 1.99 30.12
C ALA A 948 -13.32 1.84 29.61
N ILE A 949 -12.63 2.97 29.43
CA ILE A 949 -11.21 3.00 29.04
C ILE A 949 -10.37 3.44 30.22
N SER A 950 -9.42 2.59 30.63
CA SER A 950 -8.48 2.94 31.71
C SER A 950 -7.43 3.94 31.23
N ALA A 951 -6.95 4.81 32.13
CA ALA A 951 -5.85 5.73 31.86
C ALA A 951 -4.53 5.00 31.51
N THR A 952 -4.36 3.76 31.96
CA THR A 952 -3.19 2.92 31.72
C THR A 952 -3.45 1.78 30.74
N GLN A 953 -4.56 1.83 29.99
CA GLN A 953 -4.93 0.75 29.08
C GLN A 953 -3.90 0.63 27.94
N THR A 954 -3.39 -0.59 27.75
CA THR A 954 -2.60 -0.95 26.57
C THR A 954 -3.56 -1.30 25.43
N PHE A 955 -3.40 -0.64 24.29
CA PHE A 955 -4.22 -0.91 23.11
C PHE A 955 -3.63 -2.07 22.28
N PRO A 956 -4.44 -2.76 21.46
CA PRO A 956 -3.99 -3.83 20.57
C PRO A 956 -2.77 -3.47 19.72
N ASN A 957 -2.71 -2.22 19.24
CA ASN A 957 -1.46 -1.62 18.76
C ASN A 957 -0.79 -0.85 19.90
N THR A 958 0.27 -1.44 20.47
CA THR A 958 0.99 -0.88 21.63
C THR A 958 1.75 0.41 21.33
N ARG A 959 1.82 0.82 20.06
CA ARG A 959 2.41 2.12 19.67
C ARG A 959 1.48 3.29 19.98
N HIS A 960 0.17 3.07 20.12
CA HIS A 960 -0.75 4.14 20.52
C HIS A 960 -0.60 4.42 22.01
N LEU A 961 -0.13 5.62 22.32
CA LEU A 961 0.02 6.11 23.69
C LEU A 961 -1.17 7.00 24.04
N ARG A 962 -1.79 6.76 25.20
CA ARG A 962 -2.79 7.68 25.74
C ARG A 962 -2.08 8.94 26.25
N TYR A 963 -2.21 10.03 25.49
CA TYR A 963 -1.56 11.30 25.78
C TYR A 963 -2.36 12.13 26.79
N ASN A 964 -3.67 12.29 26.56
CA ASN A 964 -4.56 13.05 27.43
C ASN A 964 -5.78 12.20 27.83
N PRO A 965 -5.90 11.78 29.11
CA PRO A 965 -7.02 10.97 29.56
C PRO A 965 -8.34 11.75 29.65
N ALA A 966 -8.31 13.08 29.68
CA ALA A 966 -9.51 13.91 29.75
C ALA A 966 -10.25 14.01 28.41
N ILE A 967 -9.58 13.70 27.29
CA ILE A 967 -10.20 13.69 25.96
C ILE A 967 -10.92 12.37 25.75
N ASP A 968 -12.17 12.44 25.33
CA ASP A 968 -12.95 11.28 24.91
C ASP A 968 -12.37 10.69 23.60
N VAL A 969 -11.74 9.53 23.72
CA VAL A 969 -11.15 8.80 22.60
C VAL A 969 -12.12 7.83 21.93
N GLN A 970 -13.37 7.72 22.40
CA GLN A 970 -14.45 6.95 21.76
C GLN A 970 -15.26 7.80 20.78
N ASN A 971 -14.90 9.08 20.64
CA ASN A 971 -15.41 9.95 19.57
C ASN A 971 -14.42 9.96 18.39
N PRO A 972 -14.87 9.65 17.15
CA PRO A 972 -13.98 9.49 16.00
C PRO A 972 -13.25 10.77 15.56
N ASP A 973 -13.78 11.95 15.92
CA ASP A 973 -13.19 13.26 15.60
C ASP A 973 -12.23 13.75 16.69
N ARG A 974 -12.32 13.21 17.90
CA ARG A 974 -11.55 13.65 19.08
C ARG A 974 -10.43 12.69 19.46
N SER A 975 -10.53 11.42 19.09
CA SER A 975 -9.58 10.37 19.47
C SER A 975 -8.12 10.70 19.12
N ALA A 976 -7.88 11.27 17.95
CA ALA A 976 -6.55 11.70 17.53
C ALA A 976 -5.93 12.81 18.39
N ALA A 977 -6.75 13.60 19.11
CA ALA A 977 -6.25 14.61 20.04
C ALA A 977 -5.84 13.99 21.40
N GLY A 978 -6.46 12.87 21.77
CA GLY A 978 -6.15 12.14 23.01
C GLY A 978 -5.02 11.12 22.88
N LEU A 979 -4.57 10.83 21.66
CA LEU A 979 -3.59 9.78 21.34
C LEU A 979 -2.35 10.33 20.63
N MET A 980 -1.21 9.66 20.81
CA MET A 980 0.01 9.86 20.04
C MET A 980 0.58 8.51 19.60
N VAL A 981 1.39 8.50 18.54
CA VAL A 981 2.01 7.27 18.03
C VAL A 981 3.50 7.23 18.40
N ALA A 982 3.90 6.22 19.17
CA ALA A 982 5.28 5.93 19.51
C ALA A 982 6.06 5.36 18.32
N GLY A 983 7.20 5.96 17.99
CA GLY A 983 8.08 5.51 16.92
C GLY A 983 7.48 5.68 15.53
N ALA A 984 6.56 6.65 15.35
CA ALA A 984 6.06 6.97 14.02
C ALA A 984 7.23 7.36 13.11
N PHE A 985 7.36 6.64 12.01
CA PHE A 985 8.51 6.71 11.14
C PHE A 985 8.20 7.59 9.92
N ASN A 986 9.03 8.60 9.70
CA ASN A 986 8.86 9.53 8.59
C ASN A 986 9.25 8.84 7.28
N ILE A 987 8.29 8.74 6.35
CA ILE A 987 8.45 8.10 5.03
C ILE A 987 9.54 8.76 4.15
N ASN A 988 9.92 10.01 4.45
CA ASN A 988 11.00 10.71 3.76
C ASN A 988 12.39 10.39 4.33
N SER A 989 12.52 9.38 5.20
CA SER A 989 13.82 8.94 5.71
C SER A 989 14.68 8.34 4.60
N THR A 990 15.92 8.81 4.52
CA THR A 990 16.99 8.31 3.65
C THR A 990 17.92 7.32 4.36
N SER A 991 17.59 6.91 5.60
CA SER A 991 18.39 5.94 6.36
C SER A 991 18.01 4.52 5.98
N GLU A 992 18.90 3.84 5.23
CA GLU A 992 18.76 2.43 4.87
C GLU A 992 18.66 1.54 6.13
N GLN A 993 19.44 1.85 7.16
CA GLN A 993 19.46 1.09 8.42
C GLN A 993 18.14 1.26 9.20
N ALA A 994 17.59 2.47 9.24
CA ALA A 994 16.31 2.70 9.89
C ALA A 994 15.17 1.99 9.15
N TRP A 995 15.12 2.04 7.82
CA TRP A 995 14.17 1.28 7.02
C TRP A 995 14.28 -0.23 7.26
N ARG A 996 15.51 -0.77 7.28
CA ARG A 996 15.78 -2.17 7.62
C ARG A 996 15.20 -2.57 8.98
N ALA A 997 15.39 -1.74 10.01
CA ALA A 997 14.84 -2.00 11.33
C ALA A 997 13.30 -1.93 11.36
N ILE A 998 12.68 -0.99 10.63
CA ILE A 998 11.22 -0.86 10.58
C ILE A 998 10.58 -2.05 9.86
N LEU A 999 11.11 -2.45 8.70
CA LEU A 999 10.64 -3.61 7.94
C LEU A 999 10.79 -4.90 8.77
N GLY A 1000 11.87 -5.00 9.53
CA GLY A 1000 12.20 -6.13 10.39
C GLY A 1000 11.35 -6.28 11.66
N GLY A 1001 10.35 -5.43 11.93
CA GLY A 1001 9.68 -5.38 13.24
C GLY A 1001 9.06 -6.70 13.74
N GLY A 1002 8.81 -7.67 12.86
CA GLY A 1002 8.35 -9.04 13.21
C GLY A 1002 9.47 -10.03 13.56
N ASN A 1003 10.73 -9.66 13.34
CA ASN A 1003 11.89 -10.50 13.63
C ASN A 1003 11.95 -10.86 15.12
N GLN A 1004 12.35 -12.10 15.39
CA GLN A 1004 12.41 -12.71 16.71
C GLN A 1004 11.06 -12.91 17.43
N LEU A 1005 9.92 -12.63 16.79
CA LEU A 1005 8.61 -12.81 17.40
C LEU A 1005 8.37 -14.30 17.71
N ARG A 1006 8.03 -14.61 18.96
CA ARG A 1006 7.69 -15.97 19.41
C ARG A 1006 6.21 -16.22 19.14
N PHE A 1007 5.87 -16.49 17.88
CA PHE A 1007 4.49 -16.73 17.45
C PHE A 1007 4.46 -17.78 16.34
N ASN A 1008 3.49 -18.68 16.40
CA ASN A 1008 3.28 -19.70 15.38
C ASN A 1008 1.91 -19.46 14.70
N PRO A 1009 1.88 -19.06 13.42
CA PRO A 1009 0.63 -18.91 12.66
C PRO A 1009 -0.17 -20.23 12.55
N GLU A 1010 -1.46 -20.15 12.23
CA GLU A 1010 -2.36 -21.33 12.22
C GLU A 1010 -1.95 -22.38 11.16
N ASN A 1011 -2.03 -23.67 11.51
CA ASN A 1011 -1.64 -24.85 10.70
C ASN A 1011 -0.19 -24.86 10.17
N PRO A 1012 0.84 -24.77 11.02
CA PRO A 1012 2.21 -24.98 10.58
C PRO A 1012 2.41 -26.45 10.18
N GLY A 1013 3.00 -26.72 9.02
CA GLY A 1013 3.29 -28.09 8.55
C GLY A 1013 4.20 -28.89 9.50
N SER A 1014 4.86 -28.20 10.44
CA SER A 1014 5.54 -28.77 11.59
C SER A 1014 5.51 -27.79 12.78
N PRO A 1015 5.24 -28.23 14.02
CA PRO A 1015 5.32 -27.36 15.20
C PRO A 1015 6.77 -26.94 15.42
N SER A 1016 7.11 -25.69 15.07
CA SER A 1016 8.43 -25.14 15.37
C SER A 1016 8.40 -24.35 16.67
N THR A 1017 9.38 -24.58 17.54
CA THR A 1017 9.69 -23.77 18.72
C THR A 1017 10.37 -22.43 18.36
N ASN A 1018 10.24 -21.98 17.11
CA ASN A 1018 11.15 -20.99 16.53
C ASN A 1018 10.59 -19.57 16.62
N THR A 1019 11.50 -18.66 16.91
CA THR A 1019 11.35 -17.24 16.64
C THR A 1019 11.17 -16.99 15.15
N LEU A 1020 10.20 -16.16 14.76
CA LEU A 1020 9.99 -15.80 13.36
C LEU A 1020 11.16 -14.98 12.80
N LYS A 1021 11.42 -15.17 11.50
CA LYS A 1021 12.19 -14.21 10.68
C LYS A 1021 11.33 -12.96 10.40
N THR A 1022 11.80 -12.06 9.54
CA THR A 1022 10.96 -10.96 9.06
C THR A 1022 9.87 -11.51 8.15
N THR A 1023 8.61 -11.45 8.57
CA THR A 1023 7.47 -12.02 7.86
C THR A 1023 6.52 -10.95 7.31
N PHE A 1024 6.02 -11.22 6.11
CA PHE A 1024 4.93 -10.49 5.46
C PHE A 1024 3.82 -11.47 5.08
N SER A 1025 2.61 -11.18 5.53
CA SER A 1025 1.43 -11.99 5.26
C SER A 1025 0.32 -11.09 4.76
N ARG A 1026 -0.39 -11.56 3.73
CA ARG A 1026 -1.61 -10.90 3.27
C ARG A 1026 -2.79 -11.13 4.23
N PHE A 1027 -2.80 -12.29 4.87
CA PHE A 1027 -3.83 -12.69 5.83
C PHE A 1027 -3.36 -12.38 7.24
N ILE A 1028 -4.26 -11.89 8.07
CA ILE A 1028 -4.08 -11.78 9.51
C ILE A 1028 -3.83 -13.17 10.12
N ARG A 1029 -4.52 -14.19 9.59
CA ARG A 1029 -4.31 -15.60 9.95
C ARG A 1029 -4.07 -16.45 8.70
N PRO A 1030 -2.81 -16.56 8.23
CA PRO A 1030 -2.49 -17.35 7.06
C PRO A 1030 -2.68 -18.85 7.36
N ASN A 1031 -3.19 -19.58 6.38
CA ASN A 1031 -3.30 -21.04 6.43
C ASN A 1031 -2.06 -21.65 5.75
N GLY A 1032 -1.08 -22.11 6.54
CA GLY A 1032 0.18 -22.68 6.06
C GLY A 1032 1.44 -21.92 6.51
N ASP A 1033 2.60 -22.45 6.15
CA ASP A 1033 3.93 -21.95 6.56
C ASP A 1033 4.59 -21.03 5.50
N ASP A 1034 5.87 -20.70 5.70
CA ASP A 1034 6.67 -19.87 4.80
C ASP A 1034 7.40 -20.64 3.69
N ASN A 1035 7.03 -21.91 3.43
CA ASN A 1035 7.67 -22.72 2.39
C ASN A 1035 7.57 -22.05 1.02
N PRO A 1036 8.69 -21.65 0.39
CA PRO A 1036 8.68 -20.89 -0.86
C PRO A 1036 8.10 -21.67 -2.05
N ASN A 1037 8.01 -23.00 -1.95
CA ASN A 1037 7.48 -23.83 -3.04
C ASN A 1037 5.94 -23.74 -3.16
N ASP A 1038 5.22 -23.49 -2.06
CA ASP A 1038 3.75 -23.36 -2.08
C ASP A 1038 3.29 -21.89 -2.13
N ALA A 1039 3.15 -21.30 -3.31
CA ALA A 1039 2.84 -19.86 -3.43
C ALA A 1039 1.40 -19.47 -3.01
N TRP A 1040 0.49 -20.44 -2.93
CA TRP A 1040 -0.95 -20.19 -2.79
C TRP A 1040 -1.49 -20.38 -1.37
N LYS A 1041 -0.63 -20.75 -0.41
CA LYS A 1041 -0.93 -20.85 1.02
C LYS A 1041 0.18 -20.27 1.87
N GLY A 1042 -0.14 -19.88 3.10
CA GLY A 1042 0.82 -19.39 4.09
C GLY A 1042 1.23 -17.92 3.92
N TYR A 1043 2.48 -17.61 4.26
CA TYR A 1043 3.06 -16.26 4.29
C TYR A 1043 4.48 -16.26 3.70
N ARG A 1044 5.08 -15.08 3.49
CA ARG A 1044 6.46 -14.97 3.00
C ARG A 1044 7.38 -14.44 4.11
N SER A 1045 8.46 -15.16 4.36
CA SER A 1045 9.58 -14.68 5.18
C SER A 1045 10.70 -14.18 4.27
N LEU A 1046 11.35 -13.08 4.65
CA LEU A 1046 12.56 -12.59 4.02
C LEU A 1046 13.77 -12.81 4.94
N ASP A 1047 14.90 -13.16 4.35
CA ASP A 1047 16.16 -13.23 5.06
C ASP A 1047 16.77 -11.84 5.30
N GLU A 1048 17.88 -11.81 6.04
CA GLU A 1048 18.53 -10.56 6.43
C GLU A 1048 19.07 -9.76 5.22
N ASN A 1049 19.55 -10.44 4.18
CA ASN A 1049 20.10 -9.80 2.99
C ASN A 1049 19.00 -9.24 2.09
N GLU A 1050 17.91 -10.00 1.91
CA GLU A 1050 16.72 -9.57 1.18
C GLU A 1050 16.10 -8.32 1.83
N ILE A 1051 16.00 -8.28 3.17
CA ILE A 1051 15.51 -7.09 3.88
C ILE A 1051 16.45 -5.90 3.74
N ALA A 1052 17.77 -6.12 3.79
CA ALA A 1052 18.74 -5.05 3.62
C ALA A 1052 18.68 -4.45 2.21
N GLN A 1053 18.52 -5.29 1.18
CA GLN A 1053 18.36 -4.86 -0.20
C GLN A 1053 17.03 -4.13 -0.40
N LEU A 1054 15.93 -4.65 0.15
CA LEU A 1054 14.62 -3.98 0.11
C LEU A 1054 14.66 -2.59 0.75
N ALA A 1055 15.32 -2.44 1.90
CA ALA A 1055 15.50 -1.14 2.53
C ALA A 1055 16.30 -0.16 1.65
N ARG A 1056 17.33 -0.64 0.95
CA ARG A 1056 18.13 0.16 0.00
C ARG A 1056 17.30 0.59 -1.21
N ASP A 1057 16.48 -0.31 -1.75
CA ASP A 1057 15.65 -0.03 -2.92
C ASP A 1057 14.51 0.95 -2.57
N ILE A 1058 13.92 0.85 -1.38
CA ILE A 1058 12.96 1.85 -0.87
C ILE A 1058 13.60 3.24 -0.78
N VAL A 1059 14.81 3.35 -0.21
CA VAL A 1059 15.53 4.63 -0.14
C VAL A 1059 15.87 5.18 -1.53
N THR A 1060 16.18 4.30 -2.48
CA THR A 1060 16.41 4.67 -3.89
C THR A 1060 15.15 5.26 -4.51
N GLU A 1061 14.00 4.59 -4.33
CA GLU A 1061 12.72 5.10 -4.83
C GLU A 1061 12.27 6.39 -4.14
N ILE A 1062 12.59 6.56 -2.85
CA ILE A 1062 12.35 7.82 -2.13
C ILE A 1062 13.16 8.97 -2.73
N ARG A 1063 14.41 8.73 -3.12
CA ARG A 1063 15.25 9.74 -3.81
C ARG A 1063 14.74 10.03 -5.23
N ASN A 1064 14.22 9.03 -5.92
CA ASN A 1064 13.72 9.18 -7.29
C ASN A 1064 12.38 9.93 -7.36
N ARG A 1065 11.53 9.79 -6.33
CA ARG A 1065 10.14 10.27 -6.34
C ARG A 1065 9.86 11.37 -5.32
N GLY A 1066 10.67 11.51 -4.27
CA GLY A 1066 10.42 12.41 -3.14
C GLY A 1066 10.90 13.86 -3.36
N PRO A 1067 10.83 14.71 -2.32
CA PRO A 1067 10.16 14.45 -1.04
C PRO A 1067 8.65 14.21 -1.21
N PHE A 1068 8.07 13.33 -0.41
CA PHE A 1068 6.63 13.11 -0.38
C PHE A 1068 5.94 14.10 0.57
N VAL A 1069 4.76 14.59 0.17
CA VAL A 1069 3.99 15.57 0.97
C VAL A 1069 2.97 14.90 1.91
N SER A 1070 2.65 13.63 1.69
CA SER A 1070 1.69 12.88 2.49
C SER A 1070 1.88 11.36 2.37
N LEU A 1071 1.19 10.58 3.20
CA LEU A 1071 1.20 9.11 3.07
C LEU A 1071 0.49 8.67 1.79
N GLY A 1072 -0.63 9.32 1.43
CA GLY A 1072 -1.31 9.06 0.16
C GLY A 1072 -0.41 9.31 -1.05
N ASP A 1073 0.43 10.36 -1.01
CA ASP A 1073 1.43 10.67 -2.04
C ASP A 1073 2.54 9.60 -2.15
N PHE A 1074 2.95 9.02 -1.03
CA PHE A 1074 3.98 7.97 -0.99
C PHE A 1074 3.48 6.60 -1.46
N VAL A 1075 2.25 6.25 -1.09
CA VAL A 1075 1.60 4.98 -1.49
C VAL A 1075 1.26 5.00 -2.97
N ASN A 1076 0.88 6.15 -3.52
CA ASN A 1076 0.48 6.26 -4.90
C ASN A 1076 1.65 6.32 -5.89
N ARG A 1077 1.37 5.89 -7.12
CA ARG A 1077 2.26 6.06 -8.28
C ARG A 1077 2.40 7.54 -8.64
N ARG A 1078 3.52 7.93 -9.27
CA ARG A 1078 3.66 9.28 -9.82
C ARG A 1078 2.77 9.42 -11.06
N LEU A 1079 2.30 10.62 -11.37
CA LEU A 1079 1.59 10.88 -12.64
C LEU A 1079 2.55 11.38 -13.73
N VAL A 1080 3.75 11.79 -13.30
CA VAL A 1080 4.83 12.33 -14.13
C VAL A 1080 6.04 11.42 -13.97
N ASP A 1081 6.51 10.90 -15.10
CA ASP A 1081 7.75 10.12 -15.18
C ASP A 1081 8.97 11.01 -14.97
N ASN A 1082 9.95 10.51 -14.22
CA ASN A 1082 11.24 11.16 -14.07
C ASN A 1082 12.14 10.75 -15.24
N SER A 1083 12.31 11.63 -16.23
CA SER A 1083 13.14 11.35 -17.40
C SER A 1083 14.63 11.05 -17.10
N GLY A 1084 15.08 11.26 -15.86
CA GLY A 1084 16.44 11.01 -15.40
C GLY A 1084 16.73 9.57 -14.94
N THR A 1085 15.74 8.69 -14.79
CA THR A 1085 15.90 7.30 -14.31
C THR A 1085 15.88 6.30 -15.49
N PRO A 1086 17.03 5.71 -15.87
CA PRO A 1086 17.05 4.73 -16.96
C PRO A 1086 16.38 3.42 -16.55
N GLY A 1087 15.33 3.00 -17.28
CA GLY A 1087 14.82 1.61 -17.24
C GLY A 1087 13.48 1.38 -16.53
N GLU A 1088 13.00 2.32 -15.72
CA GLU A 1088 11.69 2.24 -15.04
C GLU A 1088 10.87 3.51 -15.31
N ASP A 1089 9.53 3.38 -15.31
CA ASP A 1089 8.60 4.51 -15.48
C ASP A 1089 7.80 4.63 -14.17
N GLU A 1090 7.98 5.74 -13.46
CA GLU A 1090 7.36 5.91 -12.13
C GLU A 1090 5.82 6.00 -12.19
N SER A 1091 5.26 6.13 -13.40
CA SER A 1091 3.82 6.20 -13.61
C SER A 1091 3.08 4.88 -13.55
N TYR A 1092 3.77 3.74 -13.50
CA TYR A 1092 3.13 2.42 -13.53
C TYR A 1092 2.82 1.84 -12.15
N ARG A 1093 3.52 2.28 -11.10
CA ARG A 1093 3.44 1.66 -9.77
C ARG A 1093 3.84 2.61 -8.64
N GLY A 1094 3.40 2.29 -7.42
CA GLY A 1094 3.76 3.00 -6.19
C GLY A 1094 5.21 2.73 -5.74
N THR A 1095 5.69 3.55 -4.80
CA THR A 1095 7.09 3.59 -4.32
C THR A 1095 7.57 2.24 -3.77
N ILE A 1096 6.79 1.62 -2.88
CA ILE A 1096 7.19 0.34 -2.25
C ILE A 1096 7.10 -0.80 -3.27
N GLN A 1097 6.10 -0.78 -4.14
CA GLN A 1097 5.92 -1.82 -5.16
C GLN A 1097 7.11 -1.83 -6.14
N ALA A 1098 7.60 -0.64 -6.55
CA ALA A 1098 8.82 -0.52 -7.34
C ALA A 1098 10.07 -1.01 -6.60
N ALA A 1099 10.17 -0.75 -5.29
CA ALA A 1099 11.28 -1.26 -4.50
C ALA A 1099 11.28 -2.79 -4.39
N ILE A 1100 10.12 -3.43 -4.16
CA ILE A 1100 9.97 -4.90 -4.11
C ILE A 1100 10.48 -5.55 -5.40
N ASP A 1101 10.16 -4.93 -6.54
CA ASP A 1101 10.57 -5.41 -7.86
C ASP A 1101 12.07 -5.32 -8.10
N ALA A 1102 12.69 -4.25 -7.59
CA ALA A 1102 14.11 -3.99 -7.73
C ALA A 1102 14.97 -4.87 -6.81
N THR A 1103 14.39 -5.40 -5.73
CA THR A 1103 15.10 -6.22 -4.75
C THR A 1103 15.41 -7.60 -5.31
N THR A 1104 16.70 -7.96 -5.35
CA THR A 1104 17.18 -9.22 -5.95
C THR A 1104 17.81 -10.20 -4.96
N THR A 1105 17.72 -11.52 -5.24
CA THR A 1105 18.33 -12.60 -4.44
C THR A 1105 19.72 -13.04 -4.97
N SER A 1106 20.79 -12.39 -4.50
CA SER A 1106 22.22 -12.73 -4.76
C SER A 1106 22.74 -12.71 -6.22
N SER A 1107 24.07 -12.69 -6.38
CA SER A 1107 24.79 -11.82 -7.32
C SER A 1107 25.25 -12.41 -8.68
N SER A 1108 24.43 -13.18 -9.40
CA SER A 1108 24.79 -13.51 -10.80
C SER A 1108 23.63 -13.57 -11.80
N THR A 1109 22.39 -13.44 -11.32
CA THR A 1109 21.15 -13.36 -12.11
C THR A 1109 20.19 -12.51 -11.26
N ARG A 1110 19.60 -11.43 -11.81
CA ARG A 1110 18.80 -10.48 -11.02
C ARG A 1110 17.40 -11.07 -10.74
N PHE A 1111 17.28 -12.02 -9.82
CA PHE A 1111 15.97 -12.60 -9.48
C PHE A 1111 15.22 -11.76 -8.43
N PRO A 1112 14.02 -11.23 -8.72
CA PRO A 1112 13.21 -10.45 -7.76
C PRO A 1112 12.94 -11.19 -6.44
N THR A 1113 12.68 -10.48 -5.34
CA THR A 1113 12.29 -11.06 -4.03
C THR A 1113 11.10 -12.00 -4.10
N ASN A 1114 10.20 -11.78 -5.07
CA ASN A 1114 9.06 -12.65 -5.33
C ASN A 1114 9.39 -13.88 -6.20
N ASP A 1115 10.63 -14.05 -6.67
CA ASP A 1115 11.11 -15.11 -7.58
C ASP A 1115 12.29 -15.90 -6.98
N ALA A 1116 12.11 -16.45 -5.78
CA ALA A 1116 13.13 -17.27 -5.14
C ALA A 1116 13.17 -18.69 -5.74
N GLY A 1117 13.79 -18.84 -6.92
CA GLY A 1117 14.21 -20.14 -7.44
C GLY A 1117 13.92 -20.47 -8.90
N ASP A 1118 13.60 -19.49 -9.77
CA ASP A 1118 13.54 -19.61 -11.25
C ASP A 1118 12.63 -20.73 -11.80
N THR A 1119 11.78 -21.32 -10.96
CA THR A 1119 11.01 -22.54 -11.29
C THR A 1119 9.51 -22.28 -11.33
N PHE A 1120 9.00 -21.36 -10.50
CA PHE A 1120 7.57 -21.12 -10.36
C PHE A 1120 7.04 -20.00 -11.28
N TRP A 1121 7.90 -19.09 -11.73
CA TRP A 1121 7.50 -17.84 -12.40
C TRP A 1121 8.06 -17.64 -13.82
N ALA A 1122 9.13 -18.36 -14.18
CA ALA A 1122 9.93 -18.09 -15.37
C ALA A 1122 9.51 -18.86 -16.64
N GLN A 1123 8.84 -20.02 -16.52
CA GLN A 1123 8.44 -20.79 -17.69
C GLN A 1123 7.13 -20.26 -18.30
N ASP A 1124 7.24 -19.18 -19.07
CA ASP A 1124 6.26 -18.74 -20.08
C ASP A 1124 6.19 -19.69 -21.30
N GLN A 1125 6.53 -20.97 -21.08
CA GLN A 1125 6.68 -21.99 -22.12
C GLN A 1125 5.57 -23.01 -21.98
N LEU A 1126 4.68 -23.02 -22.98
CA LEU A 1126 3.78 -24.13 -23.20
C LEU A 1126 4.59 -25.29 -23.78
N ILE A 1127 4.41 -26.49 -23.22
CA ILE A 1127 4.84 -27.73 -23.85
C ILE A 1127 3.72 -28.09 -24.82
N THR A 1128 4.01 -28.22 -26.12
CA THR A 1128 3.04 -28.72 -27.11
C THR A 1128 2.84 -30.23 -26.95
N SER A 1129 1.80 -30.78 -27.55
CA SER A 1129 1.60 -32.23 -27.70
C SER A 1129 2.79 -32.95 -28.39
N SER A 1130 3.66 -32.21 -29.09
CA SER A 1130 4.91 -32.71 -29.70
C SER A 1130 6.14 -32.60 -28.78
N GLY A 1131 5.99 -32.23 -27.50
CA GLY A 1131 7.10 -32.05 -26.55
C GLY A 1131 7.95 -30.81 -26.82
N THR A 1132 7.53 -29.94 -27.73
CA THR A 1132 8.25 -28.71 -28.09
C THR A 1132 7.85 -27.57 -27.16
N ARG A 1133 8.82 -26.87 -26.57
CA ARG A 1133 8.58 -25.71 -25.71
C ARG A 1133 8.38 -24.46 -26.58
N VAL A 1134 7.23 -23.80 -26.49
CA VAL A 1134 6.94 -22.57 -27.25
C VAL A 1134 6.86 -21.39 -26.30
N ASN A 1135 7.72 -20.39 -26.49
CA ASN A 1135 7.62 -19.10 -25.80
C ASN A 1135 6.37 -18.36 -26.28
N GLN A 1136 5.48 -18.02 -25.35
CA GLN A 1136 4.25 -17.30 -25.62
C GLN A 1136 4.49 -15.86 -26.14
N GLU A 1137 5.71 -15.32 -26.02
CA GLU A 1137 6.13 -14.02 -26.55
C GLU A 1137 5.80 -13.78 -28.04
N SER A 1138 5.63 -14.82 -28.86
CA SER A 1138 5.38 -14.68 -30.31
C SER A 1138 3.89 -14.54 -30.68
N GLN A 1139 2.96 -14.93 -29.80
CA GLN A 1139 1.51 -14.91 -30.09
C GLN A 1139 0.79 -13.65 -29.60
N TYR A 1140 1.43 -12.85 -28.75
CA TYR A 1140 0.82 -11.65 -28.13
C TYR A 1140 1.23 -10.33 -28.79
N THR A 1141 1.45 -10.30 -30.11
CA THR A 1141 1.71 -9.05 -30.84
C THR A 1141 0.41 -8.27 -31.03
N MET A 1142 -0.32 -8.02 -29.94
CA MET A 1142 -1.43 -7.09 -29.92
C MET A 1142 -0.83 -5.68 -29.93
N GLY A 1143 -0.62 -5.10 -31.11
CA GLY A 1143 -0.13 -3.72 -31.28
C GLY A 1143 -0.98 -2.62 -30.62
N TYR A 1144 -2.04 -2.97 -29.90
CA TYR A 1144 -3.02 -2.05 -29.27
C TYR A 1144 -2.82 -1.86 -27.77
N TYR A 1145 -2.36 -2.89 -27.04
CA TYR A 1145 -1.97 -2.77 -25.63
C TYR A 1145 -0.46 -2.87 -25.61
N GLY A 1146 0.23 -1.79 -25.24
CA GLY A 1146 1.69 -1.83 -25.17
C GLY A 1146 2.11 -3.00 -24.29
N ARG A 1147 2.72 -4.04 -24.87
CA ARG A 1147 3.32 -5.17 -24.13
C ARG A 1147 4.10 -4.72 -22.89
N PRO A 1148 4.87 -3.61 -22.94
CA PRO A 1148 5.56 -3.12 -21.77
C PRO A 1148 4.64 -2.75 -20.60
N LEU A 1149 3.42 -2.24 -20.81
CA LEU A 1149 2.46 -1.96 -19.72
C LEU A 1149 1.92 -3.24 -19.09
N VAL A 1150 1.65 -4.26 -19.92
CA VAL A 1150 1.20 -5.59 -19.47
C VAL A 1150 2.36 -6.41 -18.89
N GLU A 1151 3.61 -6.01 -19.13
CA GLU A 1151 4.82 -6.62 -18.56
C GLU A 1151 5.40 -5.80 -17.40
N GLY A 1152 4.94 -4.56 -17.18
CA GLY A 1152 5.45 -3.63 -16.15
C GLY A 1152 6.80 -2.98 -16.51
N ARG A 1153 7.13 -2.89 -17.80
CA ARG A 1153 8.39 -2.43 -18.40
C ARG A 1153 8.18 -1.13 -19.20
N ARG A 1154 9.26 -0.38 -19.44
CA ARG A 1154 9.38 0.63 -20.51
C ARG A 1154 9.82 -0.05 -21.82
N ASN A 1155 9.35 0.41 -22.99
CA ASN A 1155 9.72 -0.15 -24.31
C ASN A 1155 11.17 0.16 -24.71
N THR A 1156 12.16 -0.37 -24.00
CA THR A 1156 13.59 -0.23 -24.35
C THR A 1156 14.23 -1.61 -24.40
N SER A 1157 14.93 -1.92 -25.48
CA SER A 1157 15.39 -3.26 -25.87
C SER A 1157 16.17 -4.03 -24.80
N THR A 1158 15.83 -5.32 -24.68
CA THR A 1158 16.68 -6.50 -24.34
C THR A 1158 17.29 -6.76 -22.95
N THR A 1159 17.24 -5.91 -21.91
CA THR A 1159 17.94 -6.28 -20.63
C THR A 1159 17.26 -5.98 -19.28
N ALA A 1160 16.02 -5.48 -19.22
CA ALA A 1160 15.30 -5.32 -17.95
C ALA A 1160 14.40 -6.54 -17.69
N GLU A 1161 14.80 -7.37 -16.74
CA GLU A 1161 14.13 -8.60 -16.28
C GLU A 1161 12.77 -8.31 -15.61
N ARG A 1162 11.88 -9.33 -15.57
CA ARG A 1162 10.41 -9.26 -15.52
C ARG A 1162 9.83 -9.19 -14.08
N PRO A 1163 9.38 -8.03 -13.53
CA PRO A 1163 9.01 -7.98 -12.11
C PRO A 1163 7.53 -8.32 -11.80
N TYR A 1164 6.63 -8.27 -12.81
CA TYR A 1164 5.21 -8.67 -12.68
C TYR A 1164 4.74 -9.63 -13.78
N GLY A 1165 5.66 -10.25 -14.52
CA GLY A 1165 5.31 -11.13 -15.65
C GLY A 1165 4.61 -12.43 -15.23
N GLY A 1166 4.60 -12.76 -13.93
CA GLY A 1166 4.09 -14.03 -13.41
C GLY A 1166 2.57 -14.11 -13.33
N ARG A 1167 2.01 -15.27 -13.75
CA ARG A 1167 0.58 -15.60 -13.68
C ARG A 1167 -0.01 -15.55 -12.27
N SER A 1168 0.84 -15.69 -11.24
CA SER A 1168 0.45 -15.71 -9.81
C SER A 1168 0.83 -14.42 -9.08
N SER A 1169 0.98 -13.30 -9.81
CA SER A 1169 1.07 -11.96 -9.19
C SER A 1169 -0.12 -11.75 -8.26
N PHE A 1170 0.12 -11.27 -7.04
CA PHE A 1170 -0.88 -11.21 -5.96
C PHE A 1170 -1.37 -12.59 -5.49
N ALA A 1171 -0.58 -13.67 -5.62
CA ALA A 1171 -0.78 -14.88 -4.81
C ALA A 1171 -0.44 -14.60 -3.33
N PRO A 1172 -0.97 -15.35 -2.35
CA PRO A 1172 -0.71 -15.16 -0.92
C PRO A 1172 0.77 -14.97 -0.51
N LYS A 1173 1.71 -15.71 -1.10
CA LYS A 1173 3.17 -15.55 -0.84
C LYS A 1173 3.86 -14.51 -1.72
N TYR A 1174 3.18 -13.95 -2.72
CA TYR A 1174 3.68 -12.81 -3.50
C TYR A 1174 3.54 -11.55 -2.64
N ILE A 1175 4.66 -10.98 -2.22
CA ILE A 1175 4.68 -9.74 -1.43
C ILE A 1175 4.22 -8.60 -2.31
N THR A 1176 3.15 -7.93 -1.88
CA THR A 1176 2.67 -6.69 -2.47
C THR A 1176 2.96 -5.49 -1.55
N GLN A 1177 2.88 -4.29 -2.12
CA GLN A 1177 2.93 -3.05 -1.36
C GLN A 1177 1.90 -3.03 -0.22
N ALA A 1178 0.67 -3.51 -0.45
CA ALA A 1178 -0.35 -3.56 0.59
C ALA A 1178 0.01 -4.52 1.74
N ASP A 1179 0.76 -5.60 1.48
CA ASP A 1179 1.19 -6.55 2.51
C ASP A 1179 2.23 -5.90 3.45
N ILE A 1180 3.19 -5.16 2.89
CA ILE A 1180 4.15 -4.36 3.69
C ILE A 1180 3.40 -3.27 4.47
N LEU A 1181 2.48 -2.56 3.83
CA LEU A 1181 1.69 -1.49 4.47
C LEU A 1181 0.73 -2.02 5.55
N SER A 1182 0.24 -3.25 5.42
CA SER A 1182 -0.52 -3.92 6.50
C SER A 1182 0.35 -4.08 7.76
N LYS A 1183 1.62 -4.46 7.55
CA LYS A 1183 2.61 -4.70 8.60
C LYS A 1183 3.12 -3.42 9.25
N ILE A 1184 3.50 -2.38 8.49
CA ILE A 1184 4.17 -1.18 9.05
C ILE A 1184 3.34 0.12 8.94
N GLY A 1185 2.26 0.13 8.15
CA GLY A 1185 1.55 1.36 7.76
C GLY A 1185 0.98 2.18 8.91
N ALA A 1186 0.50 1.53 9.98
CA ALA A 1186 0.04 2.20 11.20
C ALA A 1186 1.14 2.99 11.92
N GLY A 1187 2.40 2.65 11.64
CA GLY A 1187 3.59 3.25 12.20
C GLY A 1187 4.27 4.27 11.29
N LEU A 1188 3.73 4.58 10.12
CA LEU A 1188 4.30 5.55 9.17
C LEU A 1188 3.68 6.95 9.35
N SER A 1189 4.46 7.97 9.00
CA SER A 1189 4.05 9.37 9.01
C SER A 1189 4.64 10.12 7.82
N GLY A 1190 3.91 11.09 7.25
CA GLY A 1190 4.43 11.97 6.19
C GLY A 1190 5.43 13.01 6.69
N ARG A 1191 5.58 13.14 8.02
CA ARG A 1191 6.35 14.19 8.67
C ARG A 1191 6.89 13.74 10.02
N SER A 1192 7.83 14.51 10.55
CA SER A 1192 8.31 14.35 11.92
C SER A 1192 7.75 15.40 12.87
N ASP A 1193 7.60 15.00 14.13
CA ASP A 1193 7.06 15.83 15.21
C ASP A 1193 7.97 15.86 16.45
N THR A 1194 9.03 15.06 16.46
CA THR A 1194 10.09 15.08 17.46
C THR A 1194 11.40 15.52 16.81
N PHE A 1195 12.06 16.50 17.41
CA PHE A 1195 13.31 17.06 16.90
C PHE A 1195 14.33 17.26 18.01
N THR A 1196 15.60 17.01 17.71
CA THR A 1196 16.73 17.35 18.58
C THR A 1196 17.35 18.65 18.10
N ILE A 1197 17.42 19.67 18.95
CA ILE A 1197 18.08 20.94 18.66
C ILE A 1197 19.40 20.97 19.41
N ARG A 1198 20.50 21.12 18.68
CA ARG A 1198 21.81 21.45 19.27
C ARG A 1198 22.16 22.88 18.98
N THR A 1199 22.66 23.58 20.00
CA THR A 1199 23.03 24.99 19.88
C THR A 1199 24.40 25.25 20.47
N TYR A 1200 24.97 26.36 20.03
CA TYR A 1200 26.25 26.88 20.46
C TYR A 1200 26.15 28.39 20.69
N GLY A 1201 26.79 28.87 21.74
CA GLY A 1201 26.98 30.28 22.02
C GLY A 1201 28.43 30.57 22.38
N GLU A 1202 28.97 31.66 21.85
CA GLU A 1202 30.27 32.20 22.23
C GLU A 1202 30.18 33.67 22.62
N THR A 1203 31.05 34.06 23.55
CA THR A 1203 31.31 35.46 23.90
C THR A 1203 32.67 35.83 23.32
N VAL A 1204 32.74 36.99 22.68
CA VAL A 1204 33.98 37.46 22.05
C VAL A 1204 34.52 38.70 22.75
N ASN A 1205 35.83 38.90 22.67
CA ASN A 1205 36.47 40.14 23.07
C ASN A 1205 36.48 41.10 21.87
N PRO A 1206 35.66 42.16 21.88
CA PRO A 1206 35.50 43.06 20.74
C PRO A 1206 36.73 43.90 20.41
N VAL A 1207 37.73 43.94 21.31
CA VAL A 1207 38.96 44.73 21.15
C VAL A 1207 40.05 43.93 20.41
N LEU A 1208 39.91 42.60 20.32
CA LEU A 1208 40.85 41.72 19.64
C LEU A 1208 40.36 41.41 18.21
N PRO A 1209 41.27 41.20 17.25
CA PRO A 1209 40.88 40.70 15.93
C PRO A 1209 40.39 39.25 16.03
N ASP A 1210 39.46 38.84 15.15
CA ASP A 1210 38.89 37.47 15.07
C ASP A 1210 39.97 36.37 14.95
N THR A 1211 41.15 36.73 14.45
CA THR A 1211 42.31 35.83 14.32
C THR A 1211 43.05 35.58 15.64
N ASP A 1212 42.78 36.34 16.71
CA ASP A 1212 43.45 36.18 18.00
C ASP A 1212 42.93 34.94 18.74
N PRO A 1213 43.80 34.08 19.30
CA PRO A 1213 43.37 32.91 20.08
C PRO A 1213 42.51 33.26 21.31
N ASN A 1214 42.67 34.48 21.87
CA ASN A 1214 41.88 34.99 22.99
C ASN A 1214 40.66 35.79 22.54
N TYR A 1215 40.36 35.84 21.24
CA TYR A 1215 39.17 36.49 20.71
C TYR A 1215 37.90 35.88 21.30
N ILE A 1216 37.84 34.56 21.44
CA ILE A 1216 36.71 33.88 22.08
C ILE A 1216 37.02 33.65 23.56
N THR A 1217 36.26 34.31 24.44
CA THR A 1217 36.48 34.31 25.90
C THR A 1217 35.59 33.31 26.63
N GLY A 1218 34.42 32.96 26.08
CA GLY A 1218 33.50 31.99 26.66
C GLY A 1218 32.76 31.17 25.60
N ARG A 1219 32.44 29.91 25.91
CA ARG A 1219 31.75 28.97 25.00
C ARG A 1219 30.76 28.09 25.76
N ALA A 1220 29.62 27.78 25.15
CA ALA A 1220 28.64 26.84 25.69
C ALA A 1220 27.88 26.11 24.58
N TRP A 1221 27.55 24.84 24.82
CA TRP A 1221 26.68 24.04 23.97
C TRP A 1221 25.51 23.51 24.78
N CYS A 1222 24.32 23.44 24.19
CA CYS A 1222 23.19 22.73 24.79
C CYS A 1222 22.43 21.91 23.75
N GLU A 1223 21.72 20.91 24.24
CA GLU A 1223 20.85 20.04 23.46
C GLU A 1223 19.46 20.04 24.10
N ALA A 1224 18.44 20.21 23.27
CA ALA A 1224 17.05 20.13 23.67
C ALA A 1224 16.29 19.18 22.74
N VAL A 1225 15.41 18.35 23.29
CA VAL A 1225 14.44 17.58 22.49
C VAL A 1225 13.10 18.29 22.55
N VAL A 1226 12.54 18.54 21.39
CA VAL A 1226 11.32 19.31 21.17
C VAL A 1226 10.27 18.41 20.55
N GLN A 1227 9.08 18.39 21.14
CA GLN A 1227 7.94 17.60 20.70
C GLN A 1227 6.80 18.51 20.28
N ARG A 1228 6.19 18.23 19.12
CA ARG A 1228 4.93 18.82 18.70
C ARG A 1228 3.76 18.12 19.41
N LEU A 1229 2.81 18.89 19.89
CA LEU A 1229 1.65 18.37 20.62
C LEU A 1229 0.37 18.47 19.77
N PRO A 1230 -0.70 17.73 20.10
CA PRO A 1230 -1.99 17.91 19.44
C PRO A 1230 -2.57 19.31 19.60
N GLU A 1231 -2.27 20.04 20.67
CA GLU A 1231 -2.84 21.37 20.89
C GLU A 1231 -2.29 22.44 19.94
N TYR A 1232 -3.15 23.39 19.57
CA TYR A 1232 -2.75 24.60 18.84
C TYR A 1232 -1.90 25.54 19.72
N VAL A 1233 -1.22 26.49 19.08
CA VAL A 1233 -0.48 27.54 19.79
C VAL A 1233 -1.42 28.40 20.66
N GLU A 1234 -2.63 28.70 20.18
CA GLU A 1234 -3.67 29.37 20.98
C GLU A 1234 -4.46 28.33 21.77
N SER A 1235 -4.56 28.51 23.08
CA SER A 1235 -5.30 27.59 23.97
C SER A 1235 -6.82 27.74 23.91
N SER A 1236 -7.34 28.72 23.18
CA SER A 1236 -8.79 28.97 23.03
C SER A 1236 -9.45 28.08 21.98
N VAL A 1237 -8.67 27.44 21.12
CA VAL A 1237 -9.15 26.55 20.04
C VAL A 1237 -8.90 25.11 20.47
N ASN A 1238 -9.94 24.27 20.48
CA ASN A 1238 -9.74 22.84 20.78
C ASN A 1238 -8.90 22.17 19.70
N ALA A 1239 -8.15 21.13 20.07
CA ALA A 1239 -7.23 20.45 19.15
C ALA A 1239 -7.89 19.80 17.92
N TRP A 1240 -9.18 19.47 18.01
CA TRP A 1240 -10.01 18.86 16.95
C TRP A 1240 -10.83 19.88 16.14
N ASP A 1241 -10.89 21.15 16.58
CA ASP A 1241 -11.61 22.18 15.85
C ASP A 1241 -10.71 22.82 14.78
N SER A 1242 -11.28 23.21 13.65
CA SER A 1242 -10.52 23.96 12.63
C SER A 1242 -10.26 25.40 13.11
N PRO A 1243 -9.03 25.92 13.04
CA PRO A 1243 -8.73 27.27 13.47
C PRO A 1243 -9.41 28.30 12.54
N GLY A 1244 -9.88 29.40 13.12
CA GLY A 1244 -10.52 30.49 12.38
C GLY A 1244 -9.57 31.14 11.35
N ASN A 1245 -10.15 31.69 10.27
CA ASN A 1245 -9.37 32.35 9.23
C ASN A 1245 -8.59 33.56 9.78
N GLY A 1246 -7.29 33.62 9.46
CA GLY A 1246 -6.37 34.66 9.90
C GLY A 1246 -5.91 34.54 11.36
N SER A 1247 -6.28 33.49 12.10
CA SER A 1247 -5.86 33.33 13.49
C SER A 1247 -4.37 32.96 13.61
N VAL A 1248 -3.80 33.13 14.82
CA VAL A 1248 -2.42 32.73 15.11
C VAL A 1248 -2.28 31.21 14.95
N SER A 1249 -3.28 30.44 15.37
CA SER A 1249 -3.31 28.98 15.19
C SER A 1249 -3.38 28.54 13.73
N GLN A 1250 -4.04 29.30 12.85
CA GLN A 1250 -4.03 29.01 11.41
C GLN A 1250 -2.66 29.27 10.78
N THR A 1251 -1.92 30.27 11.30
CA THR A 1251 -0.61 30.68 10.79
C THR A 1251 0.52 29.78 11.28
N PHE A 1252 0.58 29.52 12.59
CA PHE A 1252 1.68 28.78 13.23
C PHE A 1252 1.33 27.34 13.57
N GLY A 1253 0.07 26.93 13.45
CA GLY A 1253 -0.36 25.54 13.66
C GLY A 1253 -0.24 25.07 15.11
N ARG A 1254 0.23 23.82 15.27
CA ARG A 1254 0.31 23.14 16.56
C ARG A 1254 1.55 23.52 17.36
N LYS A 1255 1.43 23.47 18.67
CA LYS A 1255 2.47 23.92 19.60
C LYS A 1255 3.62 22.92 19.71
N PHE A 1256 4.85 23.45 19.72
CA PHE A 1256 6.04 22.71 20.15
C PHE A 1256 6.36 22.93 21.63
N LYS A 1257 6.82 21.88 22.31
CA LYS A 1257 7.24 21.90 23.73
C LYS A 1257 8.61 21.23 23.89
N ILE A 1258 9.50 21.86 24.65
CA ILE A 1258 10.76 21.24 25.07
C ILE A 1258 10.44 20.18 26.13
N ILE A 1259 10.79 18.93 25.85
CA ILE A 1259 10.57 17.78 26.76
C ILE A 1259 11.86 17.33 27.46
N SER A 1260 13.01 17.68 26.92
CA SER A 1260 14.33 17.36 27.49
C SER A 1260 15.30 18.51 27.21
N PHE A 1261 16.17 18.81 28.16
CA PHE A 1261 17.23 19.82 28.03
C PHE A 1261 18.48 19.38 28.78
N ARG A 1262 19.65 19.58 28.17
CA ARG A 1262 20.95 19.40 28.84
C ARG A 1262 22.02 20.32 28.29
N TRP A 1263 22.99 20.66 29.14
CA TRP A 1263 24.24 21.27 28.70
C TRP A 1263 25.20 20.19 28.18
N LEU A 1264 25.93 20.50 27.12
CA LEU A 1264 26.94 19.63 26.52
C LEU A 1264 28.34 20.18 26.79
N SER A 1265 29.28 19.27 27.02
CA SER A 1265 30.71 19.58 27.10
C SER A 1265 31.37 19.46 25.72
N PRO A 1266 32.58 20.01 25.51
CA PRO A 1266 33.35 19.76 24.29
C PRO A 1266 33.61 18.27 24.02
N ASN A 1267 33.58 17.41 25.04
CA ASN A 1267 33.74 15.96 24.90
C ASN A 1267 32.46 15.25 24.45
N ASP A 1268 31.32 15.94 24.45
CA ASP A 1268 30.06 15.41 23.92
C ASP A 1268 29.91 15.68 22.41
N ILE A 1269 30.73 16.55 21.84
CA ILE A 1269 30.76 16.95 20.43
C ILE A 1269 31.87 16.16 19.75
#